data_AF-A0A368KU10-F1
#
_entry.id   AF-A0A368KU10-F1
#
_cell.length_a   1.000
_cell.length_b   1.000
_cell.length_c   1.000
_cell.angle_alpha   90.00
_cell.angle_beta   90.00
_cell.angle_gamma   90.00
#
_symmetry.space_group_name_H-M   'P 1'
#
loop_
_entity.id
_entity.type
_entity.pdbx_description
1 polymer ?
#
loop_
_entity_poly.entity_id
_entity_poly.type
_entity_poly.pdbx_seq_one_letter_code
_entity_poly.pdbx_strand_id
1 'polypeptide(L)'
;MSSSDLLPKIHTPPDFAKASASYRRRVWLALLGLLTFLVLYVGMASWFTYTTYRMVLGVIAGGPGAVPAFFTAIPFAFLAIFLWKALLFVRHGDEDPGREITPADQPELFEFLYQLADRVGAPRPHRVFLCPGVNASVFYDLSILNLIIPSKKNLTIGLGLVNSLNRTELTAVLAHEFGHFAQRSMAVGSWVYVGEQIAAAIIAKRDFLDRTLDFISRIDLRLAWIGWIMRLVVWSIRAVMEAVFRWVVLAHRALSREMEFQADLVAVSVTGSDALIHALYRLQAADDDWGRSCQFAATQIQKGRAVEDLFAVQTRIGEHLRRILDDPAHQGLPLNYETLGAQSRVFSEKLAQPPQMWSTHPPNTEREANTKRTYLSVDIDEESAWSYFRDPAELQKSVTKFLIDKVELKEEPTLLPTEEALQLVDQEFSRESFAQNYRGAYLGRSVTLAVAEANQLYGDHPTGEEIKHALTELYPEHLQGKLAELRSLEEEINLLEGVQQGHYDATGNVVRYRGNVVRRQKLPQLITEVKQERDHCLAEIERHDAHCRSVHEAAAHAVGNGWPQYLRSLTMLLHYADHSHADLEDAHGFLANVTMMATAAGQVSAKNLRKIINAANEVQVIAAKLDSQASTVRLPAPILERLEIEDWRAAFEKFDLPSADEQNIGKWMEVVDSWILPIQYRFDELRDAVLEELLRAERKVASIYLGKQETEVAPDSATAPPQYETLVRGTQRERQTKLDWWSQFMLASGTGPSILRFMVAASLVVTVIALGIFVGTADVTIYNGLNTPVAIQMNNRELTLVPRQHHRLTVGTFQTLHFTTKTTDGREIESISERPSAAFGHYVYNVAGAAPLIEWDEVYGNATPKPARIVGAPRWVETSAQHVFENPPNQVKTKSEGATRSVLSNPLEDSPFEMLAVLGENGPQREQVIRAHARFDSPESPSLFFWLSQAETLPDFSDILTQRLAAHPNDVAVLRLLYDKAEPAEQVKIKQQQLKQAAEHPQDPNWQYIAARLMPHGPEQDERFIALLDQWPDNPWLNNAVAYIFARQGNWQKALSYYQACLQKPCALQSEAAVVMARLRRADANGAEVQYNDLTFHSNNLKMILEMESGNRFQGTPMSMFQFLSKGQLEQAYQVGGGENMEPFMLDLFAASSGAPQAAQDKALARPVAEIEEGRTLPYLAALAARNGKDPEPYLQRLQDLAAKPGESDNLADVIRQAIAAGKPSDDLAERLQTLDPIERGMALAAIAMLYPDQLAEKWKQQARGLLFVMERPYIK
;
A
#
# COMPACT_ATOMS: atom_id res chain seq x y z
N MET A 1 21.04 63.80 -15.33
CA MET A 1 22.39 63.59 -15.91
C MET A 1 22.33 62.33 -16.75
N SER A 2 22.95 62.35 -17.93
CA SER A 2 22.87 61.30 -18.96
C SER A 2 23.27 59.94 -18.40
N SER A 3 22.38 58.95 -18.44
CA SER A 3 22.70 57.55 -18.09
C SER A 3 23.73 57.03 -19.08
N SER A 4 25.01 57.04 -18.70
CA SER A 4 26.04 56.30 -19.42
C SER A 4 25.69 54.81 -19.34
N ASP A 5 25.48 54.18 -20.49
CA ASP A 5 25.27 52.74 -20.63
C ASP A 5 26.48 52.02 -20.00
N LEU A 6 26.29 51.38 -18.84
CA LEU A 6 27.39 50.77 -18.05
C LEU A 6 27.88 49.43 -18.65
N LEU A 7 27.21 48.95 -19.71
CA LEU A 7 27.46 47.66 -20.33
C LEU A 7 28.01 47.83 -21.76
N PRO A 8 28.96 46.98 -22.20
CA PRO A 8 29.48 47.03 -23.55
C PRO A 8 28.40 46.70 -24.61
N LYS A 9 28.53 47.31 -25.81
CA LYS A 9 27.64 47.06 -26.94
C LYS A 9 28.16 45.94 -27.83
N ILE A 10 27.59 44.74 -27.67
CA ILE A 10 27.98 43.54 -28.43
C ILE A 10 26.90 43.21 -29.47
N HIS A 11 27.33 42.91 -30.71
CA HIS A 11 26.47 42.35 -31.75
C HIS A 11 26.52 40.82 -31.72
N THR A 12 25.43 40.20 -31.27
CA THR A 12 25.28 38.74 -31.27
C THR A 12 24.41 38.26 -32.44
N PRO A 13 24.67 37.05 -32.98
CA PRO A 13 23.78 36.45 -33.98
C PRO A 13 22.34 36.32 -33.45
N PRO A 14 21.30 36.48 -34.29
CA PRO A 14 19.94 36.19 -33.88
C PRO A 14 19.85 34.73 -33.40
N ASP A 15 19.17 34.53 -32.27
CA ASP A 15 18.99 33.22 -31.61
C ASP A 15 20.22 32.62 -30.92
N PHE A 16 21.30 33.39 -30.72
CA PHE A 16 22.53 32.92 -30.08
C PHE A 16 22.33 32.19 -28.73
N ALA A 17 21.48 32.74 -27.87
CA ALA A 17 21.18 32.18 -26.54
C ALA A 17 19.86 31.37 -26.47
N LYS A 18 19.28 30.96 -27.62
CA LYS A 18 18.04 30.14 -27.61
C LYS A 18 18.31 28.71 -27.16
N ALA A 19 17.38 28.16 -26.38
CA ALA A 19 17.49 26.82 -25.83
C ALA A 19 17.49 25.71 -26.90
N SER A 20 18.37 24.72 -26.71
CA SER A 20 18.62 23.60 -27.63
C SER A 20 17.44 22.59 -27.70
N ALA A 21 17.45 21.72 -28.72
CA ALA A 21 16.47 20.64 -28.81
C ALA A 21 16.67 19.55 -27.72
N SER A 22 17.90 19.34 -27.24
CA SER A 22 18.20 18.46 -26.11
C SER A 22 17.60 19.01 -24.82
N TYR A 23 17.76 20.30 -24.57
CA TYR A 23 17.15 21.01 -23.45
C TYR A 23 15.64 20.79 -23.40
N ARG A 24 14.91 21.02 -24.50
CA ARG A 24 13.44 20.85 -24.53
C ARG A 24 13.00 19.43 -24.18
N ARG A 25 13.72 18.40 -24.67
CA ARG A 25 13.42 16.99 -24.34
C ARG A 25 13.66 16.70 -22.86
N ARG A 26 14.75 17.22 -22.28
CA ARG A 26 15.08 17.02 -20.85
C ARG A 26 14.06 17.72 -19.93
N VAL A 27 13.59 18.91 -20.31
CA VAL A 27 12.47 19.58 -19.63
C VAL A 27 11.21 18.69 -19.60
N TRP A 28 10.82 18.13 -20.75
CA TRP A 28 9.64 17.24 -20.82
C TRP A 28 9.81 15.97 -19.99
N LEU A 29 11.00 15.37 -19.97
CA LEU A 29 11.28 14.19 -19.14
C LEU A 29 11.19 14.51 -17.64
N ALA A 30 11.73 15.65 -17.20
CA ALA A 30 11.63 16.08 -15.81
C ALA A 30 10.17 16.35 -15.40
N LEU A 31 9.41 17.02 -16.25
CA LEU A 31 7.98 17.28 -16.03
C LEU A 31 7.15 15.99 -15.97
N LEU A 32 7.38 15.07 -16.90
CA LEU A 32 6.69 13.77 -16.92
C LEU A 32 7.03 12.96 -15.66
N GLY A 33 8.29 12.96 -15.24
CA GLY A 33 8.73 12.31 -14.01
C GLY A 33 8.04 12.90 -12.78
N LEU A 34 8.02 14.23 -12.66
CA LEU A 34 7.38 14.93 -11.55
C LEU A 34 5.87 14.70 -11.52
N LEU A 35 5.20 14.76 -12.68
CA LEU A 35 3.77 14.47 -12.78
C LEU A 35 3.47 13.02 -12.36
N THR A 36 4.29 12.07 -12.82
CA THR A 36 4.15 10.66 -12.45
C THR A 36 4.30 10.47 -10.93
N PHE A 37 5.29 11.11 -10.33
CA PHE A 37 5.49 11.11 -8.88
C PHE A 37 4.26 11.67 -8.15
N LEU A 38 3.75 12.84 -8.54
CA LEU A 38 2.58 13.47 -7.92
C LEU A 38 1.31 12.62 -8.06
N VAL A 39 1.04 12.07 -9.25
CA VAL A 39 -0.14 11.22 -9.49
C VAL A 39 -0.07 9.94 -8.66
N LEU A 40 1.08 9.27 -8.60
CA LEU A 40 1.25 8.07 -7.79
C LEU A 40 1.10 8.39 -6.30
N TYR A 41 1.69 9.50 -5.86
CA TYR A 41 1.66 9.92 -4.47
C TYR A 41 0.24 10.29 -3.99
N VAL A 42 -0.42 11.21 -4.69
CA VAL A 42 -1.79 11.65 -4.38
C VAL A 42 -2.79 10.51 -4.58
N GLY A 43 -2.59 9.68 -5.62
CA GLY A 43 -3.40 8.49 -5.87
C GLY A 43 -3.35 7.50 -4.70
N MET A 44 -2.15 7.20 -4.18
CA MET A 44 -1.98 6.31 -3.04
C MET A 44 -2.54 6.91 -1.75
N ALA A 45 -2.30 8.19 -1.48
CA ALA A 45 -2.87 8.88 -0.31
C ALA A 45 -4.40 8.90 -0.34
N SER A 46 -4.98 9.20 -1.50
CA SER A 46 -6.43 9.19 -1.73
C SER A 46 -7.01 7.79 -1.58
N TRP A 47 -6.32 6.76 -2.08
CA TRP A 47 -6.74 5.36 -1.96
C TRP A 47 -6.82 4.89 -0.51
N PHE A 48 -5.80 5.17 0.31
CA PHE A 48 -5.83 4.83 1.73
C PHE A 48 -6.89 5.62 2.48
N THR A 49 -7.05 6.91 2.16
CA THR A 49 -8.12 7.75 2.73
C THR A 49 -9.51 7.19 2.40
N TYR A 50 -9.75 6.81 1.15
CA TYR A 50 -11.00 6.21 0.69
C TYR A 50 -11.27 4.86 1.38
N THR A 51 -10.23 4.03 1.56
CA THR A 51 -10.36 2.75 2.25
C THR A 51 -10.71 2.95 3.73
N THR A 52 -10.04 3.87 4.42
CA THR A 52 -10.39 4.27 5.79
C THR A 52 -11.83 4.77 5.88
N TYR A 53 -12.23 5.67 4.98
CA TYR A 53 -13.60 6.19 4.93
C TYR A 53 -14.65 5.08 4.79
N ARG A 54 -14.46 4.13 3.87
CA ARG A 54 -15.35 2.97 3.72
C ARG A 54 -15.44 2.12 5.00
N MET A 55 -14.32 1.88 5.67
CA MET A 55 -14.31 1.10 6.92
C MET A 55 -15.01 1.84 8.05
N VAL A 56 -14.80 3.15 8.19
CA VAL A 56 -15.47 3.99 9.20
C VAL A 56 -16.98 4.01 8.97
N LEU A 57 -17.44 4.12 7.72
CA LEU A 57 -18.87 3.99 7.41
C LEU A 57 -19.42 2.61 7.83
N GLY A 58 -18.66 1.54 7.63
CA GLY A 58 -19.03 0.20 8.12
C GLY A 58 -19.14 0.12 9.65
N VAL A 59 -18.28 0.81 10.39
CA VAL A 59 -18.38 0.92 11.86
C VAL A 59 -19.65 1.66 12.27
N ILE A 60 -19.96 2.78 11.60
CA ILE A 60 -21.14 3.61 11.90
C ILE A 60 -22.44 2.87 11.57
N ALA A 61 -22.46 2.09 10.49
CA ALA A 61 -23.63 1.31 10.09
C ALA A 61 -24.00 0.20 11.10
N GLY A 62 -23.05 -0.22 11.95
CA GLY A 62 -23.25 -1.27 12.95
C GLY A 62 -23.22 -2.69 12.35
N GLY A 63 -23.74 -3.66 13.09
CA GLY A 63 -23.79 -5.07 12.68
C GLY A 63 -22.54 -5.89 13.02
N PRO A 64 -22.53 -7.20 12.66
CA PRO A 64 -21.45 -8.13 13.02
C PRO A 64 -20.07 -7.73 12.49
N GLY A 65 -20.04 -6.98 11.37
CA GLY A 65 -18.82 -6.52 10.72
C GLY A 65 -18.22 -5.22 11.27
N ALA A 66 -18.87 -4.55 12.22
CA ALA A 66 -18.40 -3.26 12.75
C ALA A 66 -17.05 -3.39 13.49
N VAL A 67 -16.87 -4.45 14.30
CA VAL A 67 -15.63 -4.70 15.03
C VAL A 67 -14.43 -4.95 14.10
N PRO A 68 -14.49 -5.89 13.12
CA PRO A 68 -13.39 -6.06 12.18
C PRO A 68 -13.16 -4.82 11.30
N ALA A 69 -14.22 -4.08 10.92
CA ALA A 69 -14.06 -2.81 10.21
C ALA A 69 -13.27 -1.77 11.01
N PHE A 70 -13.52 -1.65 12.32
CA PHE A 70 -12.78 -0.74 13.20
C PHE A 70 -11.28 -1.08 13.26
N PHE A 71 -10.94 -2.35 13.53
CA PHE A 71 -9.55 -2.77 13.60
C PHE A 71 -8.82 -2.65 12.24
N THR A 72 -9.55 -2.78 11.14
CA THR A 72 -8.97 -2.63 9.79
C THR A 72 -8.83 -1.16 9.39
N ALA A 73 -9.69 -0.25 9.89
CA ALA A 73 -9.60 1.18 9.61
C ALA A 73 -8.32 1.81 10.15
N ILE A 74 -7.85 1.37 11.32
CA ILE A 74 -6.67 1.91 12.02
C ILE A 74 -5.39 1.90 11.16
N PRO A 75 -4.92 0.76 10.60
CA PRO A 75 -3.69 0.74 9.80
C PRO A 75 -3.81 1.57 8.51
N PHE A 76 -4.96 1.55 7.82
CA PHE A 76 -5.16 2.39 6.63
C PHE A 76 -5.21 3.88 6.97
N ALA A 77 -5.81 4.24 8.11
CA ALA A 77 -5.84 5.62 8.59
C ALA A 77 -4.42 6.11 8.91
N PHE A 78 -3.61 5.27 9.56
CA PHE A 78 -2.21 5.55 9.83
C PHE A 78 -1.43 5.81 8.53
N LEU A 79 -1.60 4.98 7.49
CA LEU A 79 -0.93 5.17 6.20
C LEU A 79 -1.41 6.44 5.48
N ALA A 80 -2.70 6.76 5.55
CA ALA A 80 -3.25 8.00 5.00
C ALA A 80 -2.64 9.24 5.69
N ILE A 81 -2.59 9.25 7.03
CA ILE A 81 -1.96 10.33 7.81
C ILE A 81 -0.47 10.41 7.49
N PHE A 82 0.22 9.27 7.41
CA PHE A 82 1.64 9.18 7.08
C PHE A 82 1.97 9.82 5.73
N LEU A 83 1.10 9.67 4.72
CA LEU A 83 1.27 10.35 3.44
C LEU A 83 0.87 11.83 3.56
N TRP A 84 -0.36 12.16 3.96
CA TRP A 84 -0.85 13.54 3.98
C TRP A 84 0.01 14.50 4.82
N LYS A 85 0.64 14.05 5.91
CA LYS A 85 1.52 14.91 6.72
C LYS A 85 2.66 15.55 5.91
N ALA A 86 3.22 14.85 4.93
CA ALA A 86 4.38 15.34 4.19
C ALA A 86 4.02 16.51 3.27
N LEU A 87 2.74 16.66 2.90
CA LEU A 87 2.21 17.83 2.20
C LEU A 87 1.95 19.03 3.13
N LEU A 88 1.94 18.84 4.46
CA LEU A 88 1.61 19.90 5.43
C LEU A 88 2.84 20.49 6.14
N PHE A 89 3.94 19.73 6.24
CA PHE A 89 5.15 20.11 6.98
C PHE A 89 6.34 20.46 6.08
N VAL A 90 6.11 21.13 4.95
CA VAL A 90 7.19 21.62 4.09
C VAL A 90 7.90 22.79 4.79
N ARG A 91 9.19 22.60 5.11
CA ARG A 91 10.03 23.62 5.73
C ARG A 91 10.43 24.69 4.71
N HIS A 92 10.46 25.93 5.18
CA HIS A 92 11.19 27.00 4.50
C HIS A 92 12.68 26.67 4.65
N GLY A 93 13.47 26.82 3.58
CA GLY A 93 14.91 26.51 3.62
C GLY A 93 15.60 27.36 4.69
N ASP A 94 16.30 26.70 5.60
CA ASP A 94 17.07 27.28 6.72
C ASP A 94 18.41 27.89 6.26
N GLU A 95 18.53 28.36 5.02
CA GLU A 95 19.73 29.05 4.55
C GLU A 95 19.56 30.55 4.75
N ASP A 96 20.34 31.13 5.66
CA ASP A 96 20.44 32.57 5.82
C ASP A 96 21.16 33.16 4.60
N PRO A 97 20.44 33.86 3.71
CA PRO A 97 20.95 34.26 2.39
C PRO A 97 21.99 35.40 2.44
N GLY A 98 22.27 35.93 3.63
CA GLY A 98 23.16 37.06 3.84
C GLY A 98 22.41 38.33 4.24
N ARG A 99 23.11 39.47 4.21
CA ARG A 99 22.54 40.77 4.56
C ARG A 99 21.74 41.34 3.39
N GLU A 100 20.44 41.56 3.57
CA GLU A 100 19.59 42.22 2.56
C GLU A 100 20.00 43.68 2.35
N ILE A 101 20.07 44.11 1.08
CA ILE A 101 20.31 45.51 0.69
C ILE A 101 19.18 46.03 -0.21
N THR A 102 18.96 47.33 -0.18
CA THR A 102 17.91 48.01 -0.93
C THR A 102 18.48 49.00 -1.95
N PRO A 103 17.69 49.46 -2.95
CA PRO A 103 18.12 50.50 -3.88
C PRO A 103 18.52 51.83 -3.21
N ALA A 104 18.07 52.08 -1.98
CA ALA A 104 18.48 53.26 -1.21
C ALA A 104 19.90 53.11 -0.62
N ASP A 105 20.28 51.88 -0.26
CA ASP A 105 21.59 51.57 0.33
C ASP A 105 22.71 51.60 -0.73
N GLN A 106 22.44 51.03 -1.92
CA GLN A 106 23.43 50.82 -2.99
C GLN A 106 22.86 51.18 -4.38
N PRO A 107 22.56 52.45 -4.67
CA PRO A 107 21.82 52.82 -5.89
C PRO A 107 22.60 52.54 -7.19
N GLU A 108 23.93 52.71 -7.19
CA GLU A 108 24.79 52.44 -8.36
C GLU A 108 24.76 50.95 -8.73
N LEU A 109 24.83 50.06 -7.73
CA LEU A 109 24.70 48.61 -7.92
C LEU A 109 23.33 48.25 -8.50
N PHE A 110 22.24 48.79 -7.94
CA PHE A 110 20.89 48.49 -8.42
C PHE A 110 20.62 49.03 -9.83
N GLU A 111 21.17 50.20 -10.19
CA GLU A 111 21.11 50.71 -11.56
C GLU A 111 21.79 49.75 -12.53
N PHE A 112 23.00 49.28 -12.21
CA PHE A 112 23.71 48.28 -12.97
C PHE A 112 22.93 46.95 -13.08
N LEU A 113 22.42 46.41 -11.96
CA LEU A 113 21.64 45.17 -11.96
C LEU A 113 20.36 45.28 -12.80
N TYR A 114 19.70 46.43 -12.80
CA TYR A 114 18.51 46.67 -13.63
C TYR A 114 18.85 46.79 -15.12
N GLN A 115 19.92 47.50 -15.46
CA GLN A 115 20.42 47.55 -16.85
C GLN A 115 20.79 46.15 -17.36
N LEU A 116 21.45 45.34 -16.52
CA LEU A 116 21.83 43.98 -16.84
C LEU A 116 20.60 43.06 -17.02
N ALA A 117 19.63 43.15 -16.11
CA ALA A 117 18.37 42.40 -16.23
C ALA A 117 17.62 42.75 -17.54
N ASP A 118 17.51 44.05 -17.84
CA ASP A 118 16.84 44.54 -19.04
C ASP A 118 17.59 44.10 -20.31
N ARG A 119 18.93 44.07 -20.30
CA ARG A 119 19.80 43.62 -21.40
C ARG A 119 19.63 42.13 -21.72
N VAL A 120 19.55 41.31 -20.68
CA VAL A 120 19.44 39.84 -20.79
C VAL A 120 17.98 39.39 -21.05
N GLY A 121 17.01 40.29 -20.86
CA GLY A 121 15.58 39.96 -20.94
C GLY A 121 15.08 39.18 -19.72
N ALA A 122 15.72 39.39 -18.58
CA ALA A 122 15.42 38.77 -17.29
C ALA A 122 14.50 39.67 -16.44
N PRO A 123 13.64 39.10 -15.57
CA PRO A 123 12.96 39.89 -14.55
C PRO A 123 13.98 40.47 -13.56
N ARG A 124 13.70 41.69 -13.09
CA ARG A 124 14.52 42.36 -12.06
C ARG A 124 14.50 41.58 -10.73
N PRO A 125 15.59 41.57 -9.95
CA PRO A 125 15.65 40.85 -8.68
C PRO A 125 14.66 41.43 -7.67
N HIS A 126 13.95 40.56 -6.94
CA HIS A 126 12.98 40.97 -5.92
C HIS A 126 13.67 41.51 -4.66
N ARG A 127 14.68 40.78 -4.19
CA ARG A 127 15.56 41.13 -3.07
C ARG A 127 17.01 40.81 -3.45
N VAL A 128 17.95 41.61 -2.95
CA VAL A 128 19.38 41.42 -3.17
C VAL A 128 20.06 41.27 -1.81
N PHE A 129 20.89 40.24 -1.66
CA PHE A 129 21.60 39.91 -0.44
C PHE A 129 23.11 39.96 -0.66
N LEU A 130 23.85 40.38 0.36
CA LEU A 130 25.30 40.34 0.39
C LEU A 130 25.77 39.25 1.34
N CYS A 131 26.63 38.37 0.86
CA CYS A 131 27.26 37.34 1.68
C CYS A 131 28.79 37.53 1.69
N PRO A 132 29.51 36.99 2.69
CA PRO A 132 30.95 37.21 2.81
C PRO A 132 31.77 36.38 1.80
N GLY A 133 31.31 35.19 1.43
CA GLY A 133 32.09 34.25 0.62
C GLY A 133 32.31 34.66 -0.85
N VAL A 134 33.10 33.85 -1.54
CA VAL A 134 33.28 33.89 -3.00
C VAL A 134 32.11 33.16 -3.64
N ASN A 135 30.95 33.82 -3.76
CA ASN A 135 29.75 33.19 -4.30
C ASN A 135 28.86 34.20 -5.02
N ALA A 136 28.09 33.77 -6.01
CA ALA A 136 26.96 34.52 -6.54
C ALA A 136 25.88 33.50 -6.91
N SER A 137 24.64 33.73 -6.49
CA SER A 137 23.58 32.76 -6.74
C SER A 137 22.20 33.38 -6.82
N VAL A 138 21.33 32.72 -7.58
CA VAL A 138 19.90 33.04 -7.66
C VAL A 138 19.10 32.02 -6.86
N PHE A 139 18.25 32.48 -5.95
CA PHE A 139 17.33 31.63 -5.20
C PHE A 139 15.91 32.21 -5.18
N TYR A 140 14.95 31.45 -4.67
CA TYR A 140 13.55 31.84 -4.64
C TYR A 140 12.90 31.46 -3.30
N ASP A 141 11.90 32.24 -2.89
CA ASP A 141 11.10 31.91 -1.71
C ASP A 141 10.24 30.68 -2.04
N LEU A 142 10.50 29.56 -1.36
CA LEU A 142 9.89 28.26 -1.66
C LEU A 142 8.65 28.01 -0.81
N SER A 143 7.54 27.71 -1.48
CA SER A 143 6.29 27.25 -0.87
C SER A 143 5.58 26.27 -1.80
N ILE A 144 4.73 25.40 -1.25
CA ILE A 144 3.86 24.49 -2.02
C ILE A 144 2.94 25.29 -2.95
N LEU A 145 2.56 26.50 -2.56
CA LEU A 145 1.79 27.44 -3.39
C LEU A 145 2.51 27.75 -4.71
N ASN A 146 3.83 27.60 -4.76
CA ASN A 146 4.61 27.87 -5.97
C ASN A 146 4.48 26.81 -7.07
N LEU A 147 3.79 25.68 -6.78
CA LEU A 147 3.34 24.74 -7.83
C LEU A 147 2.27 25.37 -8.73
N ILE A 148 1.58 26.41 -8.25
CA ILE A 148 0.47 27.08 -8.93
C ILE A 148 0.82 28.54 -9.24
N ILE A 149 1.61 29.20 -8.40
CA ILE A 149 1.99 30.62 -8.50
C ILE A 149 3.51 30.74 -8.78
N PRO A 150 3.98 31.55 -9.75
CA PRO A 150 5.41 31.74 -9.96
C PRO A 150 6.11 32.34 -8.73
N SER A 151 7.24 31.76 -8.31
CA SER A 151 8.05 32.27 -7.20
C SER A 151 8.81 33.55 -7.59
N LYS A 152 9.02 34.43 -6.61
CA LYS A 152 9.86 35.63 -6.79
C LYS A 152 11.32 35.25 -6.65
N LYS A 153 12.18 35.81 -7.52
CA LYS A 153 13.62 35.50 -7.59
C LYS A 153 14.44 36.53 -6.82
N ASN A 154 15.31 36.06 -5.94
CA ASN A 154 16.25 36.85 -5.15
C ASN A 154 17.68 36.59 -5.65
N LEU A 155 18.58 37.54 -5.44
CA LEU A 155 19.99 37.47 -5.86
C LEU A 155 20.89 37.58 -4.63
N THR A 156 21.88 36.71 -4.49
CA THR A 156 22.96 36.85 -3.51
C THR A 156 24.26 37.18 -4.24
N ILE A 157 24.98 38.18 -3.73
CA ILE A 157 26.30 38.60 -4.24
C ILE A 157 27.31 38.47 -3.10
N GLY A 158 28.31 37.65 -3.31
CA GLY A 158 29.41 37.43 -2.38
C GLY A 158 30.45 38.53 -2.49
N LEU A 159 30.85 39.11 -1.37
CA LEU A 159 31.85 40.17 -1.34
C LEU A 159 33.28 39.63 -1.54
N GLY A 160 33.55 38.37 -1.17
CA GLY A 160 34.85 37.74 -1.46
C GLY A 160 35.08 37.57 -2.96
N LEU A 161 34.00 37.39 -3.74
CA LEU A 161 34.01 37.38 -5.20
C LEU A 161 34.30 38.79 -5.75
N VAL A 162 33.58 39.81 -5.26
CA VAL A 162 33.76 41.21 -5.67
C VAL A 162 35.19 41.67 -5.40
N ASN A 163 35.82 41.18 -4.33
CA ASN A 163 37.18 41.54 -3.94
C ASN A 163 38.26 41.03 -4.90
N SER A 164 37.98 39.98 -5.68
CA SER A 164 38.97 39.32 -6.54
C SER A 164 38.74 39.53 -8.04
N LEU A 165 37.63 40.15 -8.46
CA LEU A 165 37.26 40.32 -9.87
C LEU A 165 37.29 41.79 -10.32
N ASN A 166 37.50 41.99 -11.63
CA ASN A 166 37.28 43.29 -12.27
C ASN A 166 35.81 43.47 -12.70
N ARG A 167 35.45 44.66 -13.19
CA ARG A 167 34.08 45.00 -13.59
C ARG A 167 33.51 44.08 -14.66
N THR A 168 34.31 43.73 -15.67
CA THR A 168 33.84 42.91 -16.80
C THR A 168 33.62 41.45 -16.36
N GLU A 169 34.51 40.93 -15.52
CA GLU A 169 34.41 39.60 -14.93
C GLU A 169 33.21 39.48 -13.99
N LEU A 170 33.00 40.44 -13.08
CA LEU A 170 31.81 40.46 -12.23
C LEU A 170 30.52 40.58 -13.08
N THR A 171 30.55 41.38 -14.14
CA THR A 171 29.43 41.49 -15.07
C THR A 171 29.16 40.15 -15.76
N ALA A 172 30.20 39.39 -16.13
CA ALA A 172 30.04 38.07 -16.74
C ALA A 172 29.40 37.07 -15.76
N VAL A 173 29.86 37.05 -14.51
CA VAL A 173 29.29 36.21 -13.44
C VAL A 173 27.83 36.57 -13.20
N LEU A 174 27.51 37.85 -13.02
CA LEU A 174 26.13 38.27 -12.78
C LEU A 174 25.25 38.06 -14.02
N ALA A 175 25.77 38.26 -15.24
CA ALA A 175 25.04 37.98 -16.47
C ALA A 175 24.69 36.48 -16.61
N HIS A 176 25.58 35.60 -16.16
CA HIS A 176 25.32 34.17 -16.05
C HIS A 176 24.16 33.92 -15.06
N GLU A 177 24.20 34.50 -13.86
CA GLU A 177 23.11 34.40 -12.88
C GLU A 177 21.78 34.94 -13.46
N PHE A 178 21.80 36.07 -14.17
CA PHE A 178 20.63 36.60 -14.89
C PHE A 178 20.18 35.73 -16.07
N GLY A 179 21.08 34.91 -16.63
CA GLY A 179 20.73 33.83 -17.55
C GLY A 179 19.75 32.85 -16.93
N HIS A 180 19.91 32.50 -15.65
CA HIS A 180 18.90 31.74 -14.90
C HIS A 180 17.62 32.55 -14.63
N PHE A 181 17.69 33.88 -14.51
CA PHE A 181 16.48 34.71 -14.42
C PHE A 181 15.61 34.64 -15.69
N ALA A 182 16.20 34.67 -16.88
CA ALA A 182 15.47 34.68 -18.16
C ALA A 182 14.90 33.31 -18.57
N GLN A 183 15.46 32.21 -18.08
CA GLN A 183 15.02 30.85 -18.44
C GLN A 183 13.66 30.47 -17.81
N ARG A 184 12.64 30.21 -18.65
CA ARG A 184 11.31 29.72 -18.20
C ARG A 184 11.36 28.32 -17.57
N SER A 185 12.39 27.51 -17.88
CA SER A 185 12.59 26.18 -17.27
C SER A 185 12.91 26.23 -15.78
N MET A 186 13.30 27.38 -15.23
CA MET A 186 13.53 27.54 -13.79
C MET A 186 12.27 27.26 -12.96
N ALA A 187 11.07 27.47 -13.51
CA ALA A 187 9.83 27.04 -12.86
C ALA A 187 9.81 25.51 -12.64
N VAL A 188 10.35 24.73 -13.60
CA VAL A 188 10.50 23.27 -13.47
C VAL A 188 11.50 22.92 -12.38
N GLY A 189 12.58 23.69 -12.24
CA GLY A 189 13.52 23.56 -11.12
C GLY A 189 12.86 23.78 -9.76
N SER A 190 12.11 24.89 -9.61
CA SER A 190 11.28 25.14 -8.41
C SER A 190 10.30 23.99 -8.11
N TRP A 191 9.62 23.44 -9.12
CA TRP A 191 8.68 22.35 -8.92
C TRP A 191 9.35 21.02 -8.56
N VAL A 192 10.51 20.72 -9.17
CA VAL A 192 11.33 19.55 -8.79
C VAL A 192 11.80 19.69 -7.35
N TYR A 193 12.22 20.90 -6.94
CA TYR A 193 12.65 21.17 -5.57
C TYR A 193 11.50 21.01 -4.56
N VAL A 194 10.28 21.48 -4.88
CA VAL A 194 9.10 21.18 -4.03
C VAL A 194 8.86 19.66 -3.95
N GLY A 195 9.01 18.94 -5.07
CA GLY A 195 8.98 17.48 -5.09
C GLY A 195 10.07 16.85 -4.21
N GLU A 196 11.27 17.44 -4.18
CA GLU A 196 12.39 17.04 -3.33
C GLU A 196 12.08 17.26 -1.86
N GLN A 197 11.46 18.38 -1.50
CA GLN A 197 11.01 18.64 -0.13
C GLN A 197 9.94 17.64 0.31
N ILE A 198 8.98 17.30 -0.56
CA ILE A 198 7.97 16.26 -0.27
C ILE A 198 8.67 14.90 -0.08
N ALA A 199 9.59 14.53 -0.98
CA ALA A 199 10.35 13.30 -0.88
C ALA A 199 11.20 13.27 0.40
N ALA A 200 11.90 14.35 0.73
CA ALA A 200 12.70 14.50 1.93
C ALA A 200 11.86 14.43 3.20
N ALA A 201 10.68 15.06 3.24
CA ALA A 201 9.76 14.98 4.37
C ALA A 201 9.25 13.55 4.62
N ILE A 202 9.14 12.73 3.57
CA ILE A 202 8.76 11.31 3.66
C ILE A 202 9.95 10.45 4.07
N ILE A 203 11.12 10.67 3.48
CA ILE A 203 12.30 9.78 3.53
C ILE A 203 13.21 10.11 4.73
N ALA A 204 13.48 11.38 5.00
CA ALA A 204 14.61 11.79 5.83
C ALA A 204 14.33 11.87 7.34
N LYS A 205 13.06 12.02 7.77
CA LYS A 205 12.74 12.24 9.19
C LYS A 205 12.00 11.06 9.82
N ARG A 206 12.70 10.33 10.72
CA ARG A 206 12.04 9.46 11.71
C ARG A 206 11.25 10.34 12.66
N ASP A 207 9.94 10.31 12.55
CA ASP A 207 9.05 11.20 13.30
C ASP A 207 8.27 10.45 14.39
N PHE A 208 7.26 11.11 14.97
CA PHE A 208 6.45 10.50 16.02
C PHE A 208 5.73 9.23 15.55
N LEU A 209 5.36 9.11 14.26
CA LEU A 209 4.70 7.93 13.72
C LEU A 209 5.68 6.75 13.67
N ASP A 210 6.92 7.00 13.22
CA ASP A 210 7.98 5.98 13.26
C ASP A 210 8.29 5.54 14.71
N ARG A 211 8.34 6.48 15.66
CA ARG A 211 8.51 6.17 17.10
C ARG A 211 7.36 5.34 17.66
N THR A 212 6.13 5.62 17.22
CA THR A 212 4.94 4.87 17.63
C THR A 212 5.02 3.42 17.13
N LEU A 213 5.44 3.21 15.87
CA LEU A 213 5.66 1.87 15.33
C LEU A 213 6.80 1.13 16.04
N ASP A 214 7.89 1.83 16.38
CA ASP A 214 9.00 1.25 17.14
C ASP A 214 8.57 0.85 18.55
N PHE A 215 7.73 1.66 19.22
CA PHE A 215 7.13 1.33 20.51
C PHE A 215 6.27 0.06 20.40
N ILE A 216 5.30 0.02 19.49
CA ILE A 216 4.42 -1.15 19.28
C ILE A 216 5.23 -2.42 18.98
N SER A 217 6.31 -2.28 18.20
CA SER A 217 7.21 -3.38 17.84
C SER A 217 7.99 -4.00 19.02
N ARG A 218 7.97 -3.37 20.21
CA ARG A 218 8.77 -3.76 21.39
C ARG A 218 7.96 -4.18 22.61
N ILE A 219 6.62 -4.07 22.60
CA ILE A 219 5.77 -4.33 23.77
C ILE A 219 5.67 -5.84 24.06
N ASP A 220 4.92 -6.58 23.25
CA ASP A 220 4.58 -8.00 23.43
C ASP A 220 4.48 -8.67 22.05
N LEU A 221 4.92 -9.92 21.94
CA LEU A 221 4.94 -10.68 20.68
C LEU A 221 3.56 -10.73 19.99
N ARG A 222 2.45 -10.72 20.76
CA ARG A 222 1.07 -10.74 20.24
C ARG A 222 0.67 -9.48 19.48
N LEU A 223 1.34 -8.35 19.73
CA LEU A 223 1.09 -7.06 19.07
C LEU A 223 2.28 -6.60 18.22
N ALA A 224 3.50 -7.03 18.55
CA ALA A 224 4.73 -6.63 17.87
C ALA A 224 4.72 -6.96 16.37
N TRP A 225 4.11 -8.08 15.97
CA TRP A 225 3.99 -8.47 14.56
C TRP A 225 3.22 -7.45 13.71
N ILE A 226 2.22 -6.76 14.29
CA ILE A 226 1.48 -5.67 13.62
C ILE A 226 2.43 -4.50 13.37
N GLY A 227 3.22 -4.14 14.38
CA GLY A 227 4.26 -3.12 14.26
C GLY A 227 5.30 -3.46 13.18
N TRP A 228 5.75 -4.71 13.12
CA TRP A 228 6.72 -5.18 12.11
C TRP A 228 6.17 -5.11 10.69
N ILE A 229 4.93 -5.55 10.48
CA ILE A 229 4.26 -5.45 9.17
C ILE A 229 4.10 -3.98 8.77
N MET A 230 3.62 -3.12 9.68
CA MET A 230 3.44 -1.70 9.38
C MET A 230 4.76 -1.00 9.04
N ARG A 231 5.85 -1.33 9.73
CA ARG A 231 7.20 -0.83 9.41
C ARG A 231 7.65 -1.29 8.03
N LEU A 232 7.38 -2.53 7.66
CA LEU A 232 7.68 -3.05 6.33
C LEU A 232 6.88 -2.34 5.23
N VAL A 233 5.60 -2.04 5.48
CA VAL A 233 4.75 -1.29 4.53
C VAL A 233 5.17 0.17 4.41
N VAL A 234 5.51 0.84 5.52
CA VAL A 234 6.04 2.21 5.49
C VAL A 234 7.38 2.24 4.75
N TRP A 235 8.26 1.26 5.01
CA TRP A 235 9.52 1.12 4.28
C TRP A 235 9.29 0.91 2.78
N SER A 236 8.32 0.08 2.38
CA SER A 236 8.05 -0.19 0.96
C SER A 236 7.49 1.05 0.26
N ILE A 237 6.58 1.78 0.90
CA ILE A 237 6.07 3.08 0.40
C ILE A 237 7.23 4.06 0.21
N ARG A 238 8.10 4.23 1.22
CA ARG A 238 9.29 5.09 1.13
C ARG A 238 10.18 4.67 -0.04
N ALA A 239 10.49 3.38 -0.16
CA ALA A 239 11.37 2.86 -1.19
C ALA A 239 10.80 3.03 -2.61
N VAL A 240 9.50 2.84 -2.83
CA VAL A 240 8.85 3.10 -4.12
C VAL A 240 8.89 4.60 -4.46
N MET A 241 8.53 5.47 -3.51
CA MET A 241 8.56 6.92 -3.72
C MET A 241 9.98 7.43 -4.00
N GLU A 242 10.98 6.95 -3.26
CA GLU A 242 12.40 7.24 -3.46
C GLU A 242 12.90 6.77 -4.84
N ALA A 243 12.46 5.58 -5.30
CA ALA A 243 12.82 5.06 -6.62
C ALA A 243 12.21 5.90 -7.75
N VAL A 244 10.93 6.24 -7.68
CA VAL A 244 10.26 7.10 -8.68
C VAL A 244 10.89 8.50 -8.68
N PHE A 245 11.15 9.06 -7.50
CA PHE A 245 11.75 10.38 -7.38
C PHE A 245 13.20 10.43 -7.90
N ARG A 246 13.98 9.35 -7.76
CA ARG A 246 15.32 9.25 -8.36
C ARG A 246 15.32 9.48 -9.88
N TRP A 247 14.27 9.07 -10.59
CA TRP A 247 14.14 9.38 -12.02
C TRP A 247 13.94 10.87 -12.27
N VAL A 248 13.17 11.54 -11.41
CA VAL A 248 12.99 13.00 -11.44
C VAL A 248 14.32 13.71 -11.20
N VAL A 249 15.08 13.28 -10.18
CA VAL A 249 16.42 13.82 -9.89
C VAL A 249 17.37 13.60 -11.06
N LEU A 250 17.40 12.42 -11.66
CA LEU A 250 18.27 12.13 -12.81
C LEU A 250 17.92 13.01 -14.03
N ALA A 251 16.62 13.16 -14.32
CA ALA A 251 16.15 14.03 -15.39
C ALA A 251 16.43 15.52 -15.11
N HIS A 252 16.28 15.94 -13.85
CA HIS A 252 16.57 17.30 -13.40
C HIS A 252 18.07 17.63 -13.48
N ARG A 253 18.95 16.72 -13.05
CA ARG A 253 20.41 16.89 -13.18
C ARG A 253 20.84 17.06 -14.65
N ALA A 254 20.27 16.24 -15.53
CA ALA A 254 20.52 16.38 -16.96
C ALA A 254 20.02 17.72 -17.52
N LEU A 255 18.90 18.22 -17.01
CA LEU A 255 18.37 19.54 -17.37
C LEU A 255 19.24 20.68 -16.85
N SER A 256 19.66 20.64 -15.58
CA SER A 256 20.52 21.66 -14.95
C SER A 256 21.79 21.89 -15.76
N ARG A 257 22.49 20.84 -16.20
CA ARG A 257 23.68 20.97 -17.07
C ARG A 257 23.41 21.78 -18.36
N GLU A 258 22.26 21.61 -18.99
CA GLU A 258 21.91 22.39 -20.20
C GLU A 258 21.48 23.82 -19.85
N MET A 259 20.90 24.04 -18.66
CA MET A 259 20.62 25.38 -18.14
C MET A 259 21.90 26.17 -17.91
N GLU A 260 22.96 25.52 -17.43
CA GLU A 260 24.30 26.12 -17.23
C GLU A 260 24.94 26.56 -18.54
N PHE A 261 24.99 25.69 -19.55
CA PHE A 261 25.53 26.05 -20.85
C PHE A 261 24.75 27.19 -21.51
N GLN A 262 23.44 27.27 -21.27
CA GLN A 262 22.63 28.39 -21.76
C GLN A 262 22.93 29.68 -20.98
N ALA A 263 23.11 29.62 -19.66
CA ALA A 263 23.51 30.78 -18.84
C ALA A 263 24.90 31.30 -19.23
N ASP A 264 25.85 30.41 -19.52
CA ASP A 264 27.16 30.77 -20.07
C ASP A 264 27.03 31.54 -21.39
N LEU A 265 26.19 31.08 -22.32
CA LEU A 265 25.98 31.80 -23.60
C LEU A 265 25.29 33.16 -23.40
N VAL A 266 24.45 33.31 -22.37
CA VAL A 266 23.87 34.59 -21.98
C VAL A 266 24.97 35.54 -21.47
N ALA A 267 25.85 35.08 -20.59
CA ALA A 267 27.00 35.88 -20.14
C ALA A 267 27.88 36.31 -21.31
N VAL A 268 28.22 35.37 -22.20
CA VAL A 268 29.00 35.65 -23.43
C VAL A 268 28.32 36.67 -24.33
N SER A 269 26.98 36.70 -24.37
CA SER A 269 26.23 37.70 -25.14
C SER A 269 26.33 39.14 -24.59
N VAL A 270 26.74 39.30 -23.33
CA VAL A 270 26.87 40.59 -22.63
C VAL A 270 28.32 41.02 -22.45
N THR A 271 29.26 40.09 -22.24
CA THR A 271 30.66 40.41 -21.90
C THR A 271 31.70 39.76 -22.82
N GLY A 272 31.29 39.00 -23.84
CA GLY A 272 32.21 38.24 -24.69
C GLY A 272 32.67 36.92 -24.05
N SER A 273 33.39 36.11 -24.84
CA SER A 273 33.80 34.75 -24.46
C SER A 273 34.85 34.72 -23.35
N ASP A 274 35.79 35.67 -23.33
CA ASP A 274 36.96 35.59 -22.46
C ASP A 274 36.68 36.05 -21.02
N ALA A 275 35.80 37.02 -20.81
CA ALA A 275 35.48 37.55 -19.47
C ALA A 275 34.97 36.47 -18.50
N LEU A 276 34.10 35.57 -18.96
CA LEU A 276 33.62 34.45 -18.15
C LEU A 276 34.73 33.43 -17.85
N ILE A 277 35.62 33.18 -18.81
CA ILE A 277 36.76 32.25 -18.66
C ILE A 277 37.80 32.83 -17.68
N HIS A 278 38.04 34.13 -17.72
CA HIS A 278 38.94 34.80 -16.79
C HIS A 278 38.38 34.77 -15.36
N ALA A 279 37.09 35.09 -15.21
CA ALA A 279 36.41 34.97 -13.93
C ALA A 279 36.53 33.54 -13.37
N LEU A 280 36.20 32.53 -14.19
CA LEU A 280 36.33 31.10 -13.85
C LEU A 280 37.72 30.73 -13.32
N TYR A 281 38.78 31.32 -13.88
CA TYR A 281 40.16 31.05 -13.49
C TYR A 281 40.54 31.74 -12.17
N ARG A 282 40.28 33.06 -12.06
CA ARG A 282 40.60 33.85 -10.86
C ARG A 282 39.85 33.36 -9.62
N LEU A 283 38.65 32.84 -9.81
CA LEU A 283 37.81 32.29 -8.76
C LEU A 283 38.45 31.12 -7.99
N GLN A 284 39.29 30.31 -8.65
CA GLN A 284 39.94 29.19 -7.98
C GLN A 284 40.97 29.66 -6.93
N ALA A 285 41.74 30.71 -7.24
CA ALA A 285 42.64 31.33 -6.28
C ALA A 285 41.86 32.09 -5.19
N ALA A 286 40.81 32.82 -5.59
CA ALA A 286 39.96 33.57 -4.66
C ALA A 286 39.33 32.69 -3.57
N ASP A 287 38.89 31.48 -3.92
CA ASP A 287 38.37 30.48 -2.97
C ASP A 287 39.43 30.05 -1.94
N ASP A 288 40.67 29.77 -2.37
CA ASP A 288 41.78 29.40 -1.46
C ASP A 288 42.14 30.57 -0.53
N ASP A 289 42.27 31.78 -1.08
CA ASP A 289 42.54 33.00 -0.31
C ASP A 289 41.45 33.26 0.74
N TRP A 290 40.19 33.09 0.36
CA TRP A 290 39.05 33.26 1.25
C TRP A 290 39.01 32.18 2.35
N GLY A 291 39.29 30.93 2.00
CA GLY A 291 39.38 29.82 2.96
C GLY A 291 40.45 30.07 4.02
N ARG A 292 41.64 30.51 3.61
CA ARG A 292 42.74 30.89 4.52
C ARG A 292 42.41 32.11 5.37
N SER A 293 41.69 33.07 4.81
CA SER A 293 41.20 34.25 5.55
C SER A 293 40.23 33.83 6.66
N CYS A 294 39.30 32.93 6.36
CA CYS A 294 38.38 32.37 7.35
C CYS A 294 39.13 31.60 8.45
N GLN A 295 40.15 30.82 8.08
CA GLN A 295 41.02 30.12 9.03
C GLN A 295 41.74 31.12 9.96
N PHE A 296 42.34 32.17 9.39
CA PHE A 296 42.99 33.24 10.15
C PHE A 296 42.01 33.89 11.14
N ALA A 297 40.80 34.25 10.68
CA ALA A 297 39.77 34.83 11.53
C ALA A 297 39.33 33.87 12.66
N ALA A 298 39.17 32.58 12.36
CA ALA A 298 38.84 31.57 13.36
C ALA A 298 39.93 31.47 14.45
N THR A 299 41.21 31.50 14.06
CA THR A 299 42.34 31.53 15.00
C THR A 299 42.32 32.79 15.86
N GLN A 300 41.99 33.96 15.31
CA GLN A 300 41.89 35.18 16.11
C GLN A 300 40.71 35.14 17.07
N ILE A 301 39.56 34.60 16.65
CA ILE A 301 38.38 34.43 17.50
C ILE A 301 38.69 33.53 18.70
N GLN A 302 39.44 32.44 18.49
CA GLN A 302 39.90 31.57 19.58
C GLN A 302 40.82 32.31 20.57
N LYS A 303 41.56 33.32 20.09
CA LYS A 303 42.39 34.22 20.92
C LYS A 303 41.57 35.38 21.53
N GLY A 304 40.25 35.37 21.41
CA GLY A 304 39.37 36.43 21.94
C GLY A 304 39.38 37.73 21.13
N ARG A 305 39.78 37.68 19.85
CA ARG A 305 39.89 38.84 18.94
C ARG A 305 39.01 38.67 17.70
N ALA A 306 38.37 39.74 17.26
CA ALA A 306 37.50 39.77 16.08
C ALA A 306 38.07 40.71 15.01
N VAL A 307 38.37 40.19 13.81
CA VAL A 307 38.92 40.96 12.69
C VAL A 307 37.91 42.00 12.21
N GLU A 308 38.35 43.26 12.04
CA GLU A 308 37.50 44.36 11.57
C GLU A 308 37.10 44.23 10.09
N ASP A 309 38.06 43.89 9.22
CA ASP A 309 37.87 43.74 7.77
C ASP A 309 38.58 42.49 7.25
N LEU A 310 37.79 41.46 6.96
CA LEU A 310 38.30 40.18 6.47
C LEU A 310 38.68 40.22 4.98
N PHE A 311 38.17 41.19 4.22
CA PHE A 311 38.46 41.30 2.78
C PHE A 311 39.84 41.91 2.53
N ALA A 312 40.28 42.83 3.39
CA ALA A 312 41.67 43.30 3.42
C ALA A 312 42.65 42.14 3.71
N VAL A 313 42.28 41.24 4.64
CA VAL A 313 43.05 40.02 4.94
C VAL A 313 43.12 39.10 3.72
N GLN A 314 42.01 38.87 3.01
CA GLN A 314 41.97 38.07 1.78
C GLN A 314 42.94 38.60 0.72
N THR A 315 42.93 39.91 0.47
CA THR A 315 43.85 40.53 -0.49
C THR A 315 45.31 40.32 -0.07
N ARG A 316 45.63 40.53 1.21
CA ARG A 316 47.02 40.39 1.71
C ARG A 316 47.52 38.95 1.69
N ILE A 317 46.65 37.97 1.97
CA ILE A 317 47.01 36.54 1.87
C ILE A 317 47.37 36.19 0.43
N GLY A 318 46.56 36.61 -0.55
CA GLY A 318 46.85 36.37 -1.97
C GLY A 318 48.17 37.01 -2.44
N GLU A 319 48.50 38.22 -1.96
CA GLU A 319 49.79 38.85 -2.21
C GLU A 319 50.97 38.02 -1.67
N HIS A 320 50.84 37.44 -0.47
CA HIS A 320 51.87 36.57 0.11
C HIS A 320 51.99 35.25 -0.65
N LEU A 321 50.88 34.60 -1.01
CA LEU A 321 50.92 33.35 -1.75
C LEU A 321 51.55 33.54 -3.14
N ARG A 322 51.24 34.65 -3.82
CA ARG A 322 51.90 35.04 -5.07
C ARG A 322 53.42 35.15 -4.93
N ARG A 323 53.89 35.76 -3.83
CA ARG A 323 55.32 35.90 -3.51
C ARG A 323 55.99 34.57 -3.16
N ILE A 324 55.34 33.74 -2.34
CA ILE A 324 55.90 32.49 -1.81
C ILE A 324 55.99 31.42 -2.90
N LEU A 325 54.98 31.35 -3.76
CA LEU A 325 54.94 30.41 -4.89
C LEU A 325 55.81 30.87 -6.07
N ASP A 326 56.28 32.13 -6.06
CA ASP A 326 56.97 32.79 -7.18
C ASP A 326 56.19 32.61 -8.49
N ASP A 327 54.86 32.72 -8.38
CA ASP A 327 53.90 32.51 -9.47
C ASP A 327 53.23 33.84 -9.81
N PRO A 328 53.68 34.53 -10.88
CA PRO A 328 53.08 35.79 -11.31
C PRO A 328 51.60 35.67 -11.68
N ALA A 329 51.09 34.46 -11.93
CA ALA A 329 49.70 34.19 -12.30
C ALA A 329 48.79 33.86 -11.10
N HIS A 330 49.30 33.80 -9.87
CA HIS A 330 48.45 33.68 -8.68
C HIS A 330 47.57 34.94 -8.57
N GLN A 331 46.23 34.76 -8.65
CA GLN A 331 45.22 35.82 -8.87
C GLN A 331 45.30 36.56 -10.23
N GLY A 332 46.28 36.26 -11.08
CA GLY A 332 46.45 36.79 -12.44
C GLY A 332 46.04 35.79 -13.52
N LEU A 333 46.19 36.15 -14.81
CA LEU A 333 45.98 35.20 -15.91
C LEU A 333 47.31 34.51 -16.26
N PRO A 334 47.32 33.20 -16.57
CA PRO A 334 48.54 32.43 -16.83
C PRO A 334 49.17 32.69 -18.20
N LEU A 335 48.68 33.65 -18.99
CA LEU A 335 49.08 33.91 -20.38
C LEU A 335 49.08 35.42 -20.68
N ASN A 336 49.88 35.84 -21.67
CA ASN A 336 49.71 37.15 -22.31
C ASN A 336 48.27 37.24 -22.86
N TYR A 337 47.45 38.05 -22.20
CA TYR A 337 46.03 38.29 -22.52
C TYR A 337 45.80 38.58 -24.01
N GLU A 338 46.79 39.16 -24.70
CA GLU A 338 46.78 39.47 -26.14
C GLU A 338 46.71 38.25 -27.08
N THR A 339 46.87 37.02 -26.56
CA THR A 339 46.89 35.78 -27.36
C THR A 339 45.67 34.86 -27.17
N LEU A 340 44.69 35.28 -26.37
CA LEU A 340 43.43 34.56 -26.25
C LEU A 340 42.57 34.77 -27.50
N GLY A 341 42.05 33.67 -28.02
CA GLY A 341 41.24 33.63 -29.25
C GLY A 341 40.46 32.32 -29.31
N ALA A 342 39.68 32.14 -30.38
CA ALA A 342 38.77 31.00 -30.52
C ALA A 342 39.42 29.61 -30.28
N GLN A 343 40.72 29.45 -30.58
CA GLN A 343 41.46 28.19 -30.39
C GLN A 343 42.29 28.11 -29.10
N SER A 344 42.52 29.21 -28.39
CA SER A 344 43.26 29.18 -27.13
C SER A 344 42.41 28.53 -26.03
N ARG A 345 43.05 27.78 -25.14
CA ARG A 345 42.41 27.11 -23.99
C ARG A 345 43.15 27.48 -22.71
N VAL A 346 42.41 28.01 -21.73
CA VAL A 346 42.93 28.35 -20.39
C VAL A 346 42.92 27.12 -19.50
N PHE A 347 41.87 26.31 -19.60
CA PHE A 347 41.77 25.07 -18.83
C PHE A 347 42.34 23.90 -19.65
N SER A 348 43.33 23.21 -19.08
CA SER A 348 43.90 21.99 -19.69
C SER A 348 42.92 20.81 -19.58
N GLU A 349 43.11 19.76 -20.40
CA GLU A 349 42.32 18.52 -20.33
C GLU A 349 42.71 17.58 -19.16
N LYS A 350 43.62 18.01 -18.28
CA LYS A 350 43.68 17.48 -16.90
C LYS A 350 42.33 17.84 -16.27
N LEU A 351 41.66 16.96 -15.51
CA LEU A 351 40.31 17.22 -15.02
C LEU A 351 40.23 18.61 -14.32
N ALA A 352 39.78 19.65 -15.01
CA ALA A 352 39.60 20.97 -14.40
C ALA A 352 38.22 20.99 -13.74
N GLN A 353 38.19 20.93 -12.41
CA GLN A 353 36.95 21.12 -11.67
C GLN A 353 36.56 22.59 -11.66
N PRO A 354 35.26 22.88 -11.59
CA PRO A 354 34.80 24.22 -11.31
C PRO A 354 35.20 24.66 -9.89
N PRO A 355 35.36 25.98 -9.65
CA PRO A 355 35.60 26.53 -8.30
C PRO A 355 34.46 26.16 -7.35
N GLN A 356 34.65 26.31 -6.04
CA GLN A 356 33.71 25.83 -5.03
C GLN A 356 32.30 26.42 -5.23
N MET A 357 32.21 27.71 -5.59
CA MET A 357 30.95 28.38 -5.93
C MET A 357 30.19 27.70 -7.06
N TRP A 358 30.90 26.99 -7.95
CA TRP A 358 30.37 26.31 -9.11
C TRP A 358 30.62 24.80 -9.08
N SER A 359 30.88 24.24 -7.89
CA SER A 359 31.12 22.80 -7.68
C SER A 359 29.98 21.89 -8.19
N THR A 360 28.77 22.43 -8.32
CA THR A 360 27.58 21.76 -8.87
C THR A 360 27.41 21.91 -10.40
N HIS A 361 28.26 22.71 -11.04
CA HIS A 361 28.23 23.02 -12.47
C HIS A 361 29.10 22.05 -13.28
N PRO A 362 28.97 22.04 -14.62
CA PRO A 362 29.84 21.24 -15.48
C PRO A 362 31.31 21.66 -15.39
N PRO A 363 32.27 20.76 -15.70
CA PRO A 363 33.69 21.07 -15.70
C PRO A 363 34.04 22.32 -16.51
N ASN A 364 35.01 23.11 -16.04
CA ASN A 364 35.41 24.37 -16.68
C ASN A 364 35.88 24.19 -18.14
N THR A 365 36.42 23.02 -18.47
CA THR A 365 36.78 22.65 -19.86
C THR A 365 35.55 22.53 -20.77
N GLU A 366 34.44 21.94 -20.30
CA GLU A 366 33.18 21.86 -21.05
C GLU A 366 32.57 23.26 -21.21
N ARG A 367 32.65 24.10 -20.17
CA ARG A 367 32.16 25.49 -20.18
C ARG A 367 32.98 26.38 -21.12
N GLU A 368 34.31 26.29 -21.10
CA GLU A 368 35.18 26.97 -22.05
C GLU A 368 34.91 26.52 -23.49
N ALA A 369 34.71 25.22 -23.72
CA ALA A 369 34.35 24.71 -25.04
C ALA A 369 32.98 25.24 -25.53
N ASN A 370 32.00 25.37 -24.62
CA ASN A 370 30.68 25.92 -24.94
C ASN A 370 30.74 27.42 -25.27
N THR A 371 31.42 28.21 -24.44
CA THR A 371 31.59 29.68 -24.59
C THR A 371 32.42 30.07 -25.82
N LYS A 372 33.40 29.25 -26.21
CA LYS A 372 34.22 29.45 -27.42
C LYS A 372 33.68 28.76 -28.68
N ARG A 373 32.53 28.06 -28.61
CA ARG A 373 31.91 27.42 -29.79
C ARG A 373 31.59 28.45 -30.89
N THR A 374 31.25 29.66 -30.49
CA THR A 374 31.13 30.83 -31.34
C THR A 374 31.77 31.97 -30.57
N TYR A 375 33.06 32.17 -30.84
CA TYR A 375 33.89 33.10 -30.10
C TYR A 375 33.48 34.55 -30.37
N LEU A 376 33.25 35.32 -29.29
CA LEU A 376 32.98 36.76 -29.32
C LEU A 376 34.07 37.48 -28.52
N SER A 377 34.82 38.35 -29.17
CA SER A 377 35.88 39.15 -28.54
C SER A 377 35.32 40.50 -28.09
N VAL A 378 35.68 40.91 -26.87
CA VAL A 378 35.26 42.17 -26.22
C VAL A 378 36.43 42.65 -25.36
N ASP A 379 36.64 43.97 -25.32
CA ASP A 379 37.65 44.58 -24.46
C ASP A 379 37.26 44.42 -22.99
N ILE A 380 38.22 44.01 -22.15
CA ILE A 380 38.02 43.80 -20.72
C ILE A 380 38.35 45.09 -19.98
N ASP A 381 37.35 45.65 -19.29
CA ASP A 381 37.53 46.71 -18.29
C ASP A 381 38.12 46.10 -17.01
N GLU A 382 39.38 46.45 -16.74
CA GLU A 382 40.17 46.00 -15.59
C GLU A 382 39.93 46.84 -14.32
N GLU A 383 39.02 47.82 -14.35
CA GLU A 383 38.62 48.54 -13.13
C GLU A 383 38.05 47.56 -12.09
N SER A 384 38.32 47.81 -10.80
CA SER A 384 37.84 46.96 -9.71
C SER A 384 36.32 46.85 -9.71
N ALA A 385 35.80 45.63 -9.43
CA ALA A 385 34.37 45.40 -9.28
C ALA A 385 33.74 46.20 -8.12
N TRP A 386 34.54 46.66 -7.15
CA TRP A 386 34.10 47.55 -6.08
C TRP A 386 33.55 48.89 -6.58
N SER A 387 33.88 49.30 -7.81
CA SER A 387 33.34 50.52 -8.44
C SER A 387 31.81 50.51 -8.63
N TYR A 388 31.17 49.33 -8.62
CA TYR A 388 29.70 49.21 -8.63
C TYR A 388 29.05 49.47 -7.25
N PHE A 389 29.85 49.56 -6.19
CA PHE A 389 29.38 49.68 -4.81
C PHE A 389 29.72 51.06 -4.25
N ARG A 390 28.78 51.63 -3.50
CA ARG A 390 28.95 52.83 -2.69
C ARG A 390 29.60 52.48 -1.36
N ASP A 391 30.57 53.28 -0.94
CA ASP A 391 31.31 53.17 0.32
C ASP A 391 31.82 51.72 0.60
N PRO A 392 32.63 51.13 -0.31
CA PRO A 392 33.02 49.72 -0.25
C PRO A 392 33.68 49.31 1.07
N ALA A 393 34.49 50.19 1.67
CA ALA A 393 35.16 49.93 2.95
C ALA A 393 34.18 49.71 4.11
N GLU A 394 33.11 50.49 4.20
CA GLU A 394 32.08 50.30 5.23
C GLU A 394 31.27 49.01 4.98
N LEU A 395 31.04 48.68 3.70
CA LEU A 395 30.34 47.45 3.32
C LEU A 395 31.14 46.20 3.73
N GLN A 396 32.44 46.18 3.44
CA GLN A 396 33.39 45.12 3.83
C GLN A 396 33.38 44.87 5.34
N LYS A 397 33.55 45.92 6.15
CA LYS A 397 33.50 45.82 7.63
C LYS A 397 32.16 45.31 8.13
N SER A 398 31.07 45.82 7.56
CA SER A 398 29.72 45.45 8.01
C SER A 398 29.37 43.98 7.72
N VAL A 399 29.83 43.43 6.60
CA VAL A 399 29.62 42.02 6.25
C VAL A 399 30.55 41.11 7.04
N THR A 400 31.77 41.57 7.37
CA THR A 400 32.67 40.89 8.30
C THR A 400 32.04 40.77 9.68
N LYS A 401 31.48 41.88 10.21
CA LYS A 401 30.72 41.85 11.48
C LYS A 401 29.54 40.87 11.43
N PHE A 402 28.76 40.89 10.35
CA PHE A 402 27.63 39.95 10.17
C PHE A 402 28.08 38.47 10.19
N LEU A 403 29.26 38.15 9.63
CA LEU A 403 29.82 36.80 9.67
C LEU A 403 30.22 36.40 11.10
N ILE A 404 30.85 37.31 11.85
CA ILE A 404 31.32 37.05 13.22
C ILE A 404 30.16 36.92 14.21
N ASP A 405 29.14 37.77 14.09
CA ASP A 405 27.95 37.77 14.98
C ASP A 405 27.14 36.46 14.91
N LYS A 406 27.37 35.61 13.88
CA LYS A 406 26.74 34.28 13.75
C LYS A 406 27.45 33.17 14.53
N VAL A 407 28.66 33.42 15.02
CA VAL A 407 29.41 32.44 15.80
C VAL A 407 28.94 32.52 17.25
N GLU A 408 28.48 31.41 17.83
CA GLU A 408 28.16 31.35 19.26
C GLU A 408 29.46 31.40 20.08
N LEU A 409 29.79 32.60 20.59
CA LEU A 409 30.97 32.84 21.42
C LEU A 409 30.58 32.88 22.90
N LYS A 410 31.44 32.30 23.76
CA LYS A 410 31.23 32.33 25.22
C LYS A 410 31.39 33.73 25.81
N GLU A 411 32.28 34.53 25.21
CA GLU A 411 32.59 35.91 25.59
C GLU A 411 32.67 36.78 24.34
N GLU A 412 32.36 38.07 24.47
CA GLU A 412 32.40 39.02 23.35
C GLU A 412 33.86 39.36 23.00
N PRO A 413 34.30 39.12 21.74
CA PRO A 413 35.70 39.29 21.37
C PRO A 413 36.07 40.77 21.25
N THR A 414 37.32 41.08 21.56
CA THR A 414 37.89 42.42 21.34
C THR A 414 38.09 42.69 19.85
N LEU A 415 37.75 43.89 19.38
CA LEU A 415 37.94 44.25 17.97
C LEU A 415 39.44 44.37 17.65
N LEU A 416 39.88 43.68 16.60
CA LEU A 416 41.22 43.74 16.02
C LEU A 416 41.20 44.67 14.80
N PRO A 417 41.78 45.88 14.89
CA PRO A 417 41.81 46.84 13.79
C PRO A 417 42.48 46.27 12.55
N THR A 418 42.03 46.72 11.37
CA THR A 418 42.50 46.20 10.07
C THR A 418 44.03 46.20 9.93
N GLU A 419 44.71 47.31 10.26
CA GLU A 419 46.18 47.41 10.18
C GLU A 419 46.90 46.42 11.09
N GLU A 420 46.38 46.18 12.30
CA GLU A 420 46.96 45.21 13.24
C GLU A 420 46.72 43.77 12.76
N ALA A 421 45.55 43.49 12.18
CA ALA A 421 45.26 42.20 11.56
C ALA A 421 46.22 41.92 10.39
N LEU A 422 46.46 42.91 9.52
CA LEU A 422 47.40 42.78 8.40
C LEU A 422 48.84 42.53 8.88
N GLN A 423 49.28 43.18 9.96
CA GLN A 423 50.59 42.91 10.56
C GLN A 423 50.71 41.49 11.10
N LEU A 424 49.64 40.95 11.71
CA LEU A 424 49.62 39.56 12.17
C LEU A 424 49.64 38.56 11.00
N VAL A 425 48.96 38.87 9.90
CA VAL A 425 49.05 38.09 8.65
C VAL A 425 50.49 38.14 8.12
N ASP A 426 51.08 39.33 8.00
CA ASP A 426 52.47 39.48 7.56
C ASP A 426 53.45 38.70 8.45
N GLN A 427 53.22 38.70 9.76
CA GLN A 427 53.99 37.92 10.72
C GLN A 427 53.81 36.41 10.47
N GLU A 428 52.59 35.95 10.22
CA GLU A 428 52.29 34.54 9.93
C GLU A 428 52.98 34.08 8.63
N PHE A 429 53.09 34.97 7.64
CA PHE A 429 53.76 34.72 6.36
C PHE A 429 55.27 35.07 6.34
N SER A 430 55.84 35.51 7.47
CA SER A 430 57.28 35.79 7.66
C SER A 430 58.10 34.58 8.15
N ARG A 431 57.47 33.40 8.21
CA ARG A 431 58.08 32.12 8.55
C ARG A 431 59.26 31.79 7.62
N GLU A 432 60.30 31.14 8.16
CA GLU A 432 61.50 30.78 7.38
C GLU A 432 61.13 29.78 6.27
N SER A 433 60.25 28.80 6.54
CA SER A 433 59.74 27.85 5.55
C SER A 433 59.02 28.48 4.35
N PHE A 434 58.60 29.74 4.44
CA PHE A 434 57.95 30.51 3.37
C PHE A 434 58.91 31.48 2.65
N ALA A 435 60.19 31.46 2.98
CA ALA A 435 61.16 32.30 2.28
C ALA A 435 61.32 31.83 0.82
N GLN A 436 61.37 32.80 -0.11
CA GLN A 436 61.34 32.56 -1.56
C GLN A 436 62.53 31.70 -2.05
N ASN A 437 63.66 31.76 -1.35
CA ASN A 437 64.86 30.95 -1.62
C ASN A 437 64.61 29.44 -1.47
N TYR A 438 63.60 29.00 -0.72
CA TYR A 438 63.22 27.59 -0.62
C TYR A 438 62.30 27.13 -1.75
N ARG A 439 61.91 28.00 -2.69
CA ARG A 439 61.06 27.69 -3.86
C ARG A 439 59.74 26.99 -3.52
N GLY A 440 59.21 27.23 -2.32
CA GLY A 440 58.00 26.57 -1.80
C GLY A 440 58.19 25.11 -1.39
N ALA A 441 59.43 24.65 -1.21
CA ALA A 441 59.73 23.25 -0.87
C ALA A 441 59.11 22.79 0.45
N TYR A 442 58.74 23.68 1.37
CA TYR A 442 58.16 23.31 2.66
C TYR A 442 56.66 23.64 2.78
N LEU A 443 56.04 24.09 1.69
CA LEU A 443 54.63 24.50 1.70
C LEU A 443 53.70 23.29 1.51
N GLY A 444 52.88 23.00 2.52
CA GLY A 444 51.76 22.04 2.41
C GLY A 444 52.17 20.57 2.30
N ARG A 445 53.40 20.20 2.71
CA ARG A 445 53.86 18.79 2.74
C ARG A 445 54.69 18.50 3.98
N SER A 446 54.62 17.26 4.46
CA SER A 446 55.61 16.72 5.40
C SER A 446 56.88 16.31 4.66
N VAL A 447 58.03 16.60 5.28
CA VAL A 447 59.36 16.22 4.80
C VAL A 447 59.90 14.95 5.46
N THR A 448 59.16 14.35 6.39
CA THR A 448 59.64 13.17 7.14
C THR A 448 58.85 11.89 6.90
N LEU A 449 57.57 11.97 6.50
CA LEU A 449 56.70 10.79 6.30
C LEU A 449 57.15 9.84 5.17
N ALA A 450 58.22 10.19 4.44
CA ALA A 450 58.84 9.37 3.40
C ALA A 450 59.54 8.12 3.95
N VAL A 451 59.95 8.15 5.22
CA VAL A 451 60.85 7.16 5.81
C VAL A 451 60.28 6.63 7.13
N ALA A 452 60.75 5.46 7.56
CA ALA A 452 60.32 4.85 8.83
C ALA A 452 61.26 5.23 9.99
N GLU A 453 62.52 5.56 9.69
CA GLU A 453 63.51 5.95 10.67
C GLU A 453 64.10 7.32 10.32
N ALA A 454 64.24 8.21 11.31
CA ALA A 454 64.73 9.58 11.08
C ALA A 454 66.16 9.67 10.51
N ASN A 455 66.98 8.62 10.68
CA ASN A 455 68.33 8.53 10.06
C ASN A 455 68.28 8.41 8.52
N GLN A 456 67.15 7.95 7.95
CA GLN A 456 66.94 7.82 6.51
C GLN A 456 66.64 9.17 5.84
N LEU A 457 66.47 10.25 6.62
CA LEU A 457 66.32 11.62 6.14
C LEU A 457 67.65 12.25 5.67
N TYR A 458 68.74 11.48 5.70
CA TYR A 458 70.06 11.91 5.28
C TYR A 458 70.55 11.00 4.16
N GLY A 459 71.11 11.61 3.11
CA GLY A 459 71.85 10.94 2.05
C GLY A 459 73.37 11.03 2.26
N ASP A 460 74.12 10.94 1.17
CA ASP A 460 75.59 11.03 1.18
C ASP A 460 76.11 12.40 1.67
N HIS A 461 77.15 12.39 2.52
CA HIS A 461 77.75 13.61 3.08
C HIS A 461 78.89 14.15 2.18
N PRO A 462 78.79 15.39 1.68
CA PRO A 462 79.88 16.03 0.95
C PRO A 462 81.07 16.37 1.88
N THR A 463 82.28 16.46 1.31
CA THR A 463 83.49 16.74 2.10
C THR A 463 84.27 17.95 1.60
N GLY A 464 84.91 18.70 2.52
CA GLY A 464 85.80 19.80 2.17
C GLY A 464 85.15 20.89 1.32
N GLU A 465 85.75 21.22 0.17
CA GLU A 465 85.27 22.29 -0.72
C GLU A 465 83.91 21.97 -1.39
N GLU A 466 83.49 20.71 -1.43
CA GLU A 466 82.17 20.31 -1.95
C GLU A 466 81.01 20.89 -1.12
N ILE A 467 81.22 21.05 0.19
CA ILE A 467 80.21 21.61 1.11
C ILE A 467 79.89 23.07 0.75
N LYS A 468 80.91 23.88 0.44
CA LYS A 468 80.71 25.30 0.10
C LYS A 468 79.89 25.46 -1.17
N HIS A 469 80.20 24.68 -2.20
CA HIS A 469 79.49 24.72 -3.47
C HIS A 469 78.04 24.23 -3.31
N ALA A 470 77.85 23.11 -2.60
CA ALA A 470 76.52 22.57 -2.34
C ALA A 470 75.63 23.59 -1.60
N LEU A 471 76.12 24.21 -0.52
CA LEU A 471 75.37 25.21 0.26
C LEU A 471 74.86 26.41 -0.56
N THR A 472 75.54 26.77 -1.66
CA THR A 472 75.11 27.86 -2.55
C THR A 472 74.09 27.45 -3.61
N GLU A 473 73.99 26.16 -3.93
CA GLU A 473 73.14 25.62 -4.99
C GLU A 473 72.00 24.72 -4.48
N LEU A 474 71.81 24.66 -3.15
CA LEU A 474 70.87 23.73 -2.50
C LEU A 474 69.43 23.81 -3.00
N TYR A 475 68.93 24.95 -3.50
CA TYR A 475 67.54 25.12 -3.98
C TYR A 475 67.51 25.69 -5.41
N PRO A 476 67.70 24.86 -6.45
CA PRO A 476 67.80 25.31 -7.83
C PRO A 476 66.44 25.72 -8.42
N GLU A 477 66.44 26.55 -9.47
CA GLU A 477 65.19 27.09 -10.09
C GLU A 477 64.23 25.99 -10.58
N HIS A 478 64.76 24.88 -11.11
CA HIS A 478 63.92 23.79 -11.63
C HIS A 478 63.11 23.05 -10.55
N LEU A 479 63.47 23.19 -9.26
CA LEU A 479 62.73 22.61 -8.14
C LEU A 479 61.29 23.14 -8.08
N GLN A 480 61.08 24.41 -8.45
CA GLN A 480 59.74 25.02 -8.52
C GLN A 480 58.82 24.24 -9.48
N GLY A 481 59.32 23.89 -10.67
CA GLY A 481 58.58 23.13 -11.65
C GLY A 481 58.20 21.73 -11.15
N LYS A 482 59.10 21.07 -10.42
CA LYS A 482 58.86 19.76 -9.81
C LYS A 482 57.83 19.82 -8.67
N LEU A 483 57.90 20.84 -7.81
CA LEU A 483 56.91 21.04 -6.75
C LEU A 483 55.52 21.37 -7.32
N ALA A 484 55.45 22.13 -8.40
CA ALA A 484 54.20 22.39 -9.13
C ALA A 484 53.64 21.13 -9.80
N GLU A 485 54.52 20.28 -10.37
CA GLU A 485 54.15 18.97 -10.92
C GLU A 485 53.58 18.05 -9.84
N LEU A 486 54.21 17.99 -8.66
CA LEU A 486 53.71 17.20 -7.52
C LEU A 486 52.31 17.64 -7.11
N ARG A 487 52.09 18.95 -6.89
CA ARG A 487 50.76 19.49 -6.54
C ARG A 487 49.71 19.14 -7.62
N SER A 488 50.05 19.29 -8.90
CA SER A 488 49.16 18.94 -10.01
C SER A 488 48.81 17.44 -10.03
N LEU A 489 49.74 16.55 -9.69
CA LEU A 489 49.50 15.11 -9.67
C LEU A 489 48.66 14.70 -8.45
N GLU A 490 48.88 15.32 -7.28
CA GLU A 490 48.07 15.11 -6.08
C GLU A 490 46.62 15.56 -6.30
N GLU A 491 46.42 16.73 -6.90
CA GLU A 491 45.09 17.18 -7.36
C GLU A 491 44.47 16.19 -8.34
N GLU A 492 45.21 15.73 -9.36
CA GLU A 492 44.71 14.78 -10.36
C GLU A 492 44.27 13.44 -9.73
N ILE A 493 45.02 12.93 -8.75
CA ILE A 493 44.65 11.74 -7.97
C ILE A 493 43.35 12.00 -7.19
N ASN A 494 43.27 13.11 -6.45
CA ASN A 494 42.09 13.46 -5.66
C ASN A 494 40.84 13.56 -6.54
N LEU A 495 40.97 14.11 -7.74
CA LEU A 495 39.89 14.21 -8.72
C LEU A 495 39.48 12.85 -9.28
N LEU A 496 40.44 12.03 -9.70
CA LEU A 496 40.15 10.69 -10.22
C LEU A 496 39.53 9.78 -9.15
N GLU A 497 40.00 9.86 -7.91
CA GLU A 497 39.41 9.15 -6.77
C GLU A 497 38.01 9.67 -6.46
N GLY A 498 37.79 10.99 -6.48
CA GLY A 498 36.47 11.58 -6.31
C GLY A 498 35.49 11.15 -7.42
N VAL A 499 35.93 11.04 -8.68
CA VAL A 499 35.12 10.48 -9.78
C VAL A 499 34.85 8.98 -9.57
N GLN A 500 35.85 8.22 -9.13
CA GLN A 500 35.70 6.78 -8.86
C GLN A 500 34.64 6.55 -7.77
N GLN A 501 34.74 7.30 -6.68
CA GLN A 501 33.85 7.27 -5.52
C GLN A 501 32.47 7.89 -5.80
N GLY A 502 32.33 8.66 -6.89
CA GLY A 502 31.07 9.27 -7.32
C GLY A 502 30.76 10.61 -6.64
N HIS A 503 31.75 11.21 -5.98
CA HIS A 503 31.70 12.60 -5.53
C HIS A 503 31.68 13.57 -6.73
N TYR A 504 32.36 13.20 -7.82
CA TYR A 504 32.37 13.94 -9.08
C TYR A 504 31.74 13.11 -10.20
N ASP A 505 31.05 13.79 -11.13
CA ASP A 505 30.20 13.13 -12.13
C ASP A 505 30.96 12.87 -13.46
N ALA A 506 30.95 11.62 -13.94
CA ALA A 506 31.57 11.22 -15.21
C ALA A 506 30.51 11.02 -16.29
N THR A 507 30.48 11.93 -17.28
CA THR A 507 29.46 11.95 -18.33
C THR A 507 29.48 10.67 -19.18
N GLY A 508 28.35 9.96 -19.28
CA GLY A 508 28.21 8.82 -20.21
C GLY A 508 29.00 7.56 -19.84
N ASN A 509 29.33 7.36 -18.57
CA ASN A 509 30.13 6.22 -18.08
C ASN A 509 31.59 6.21 -18.59
N VAL A 510 32.04 7.35 -19.12
CA VAL A 510 33.39 7.61 -19.59
C VAL A 510 33.91 8.92 -18.99
N VAL A 511 35.20 8.94 -18.68
CA VAL A 511 35.95 10.09 -18.18
C VAL A 511 36.87 10.56 -19.30
N ARG A 512 36.81 11.84 -19.64
CA ARG A 512 37.79 12.45 -20.54
C ARG A 512 38.99 12.87 -19.70
N TYR A 513 40.13 12.27 -19.97
CA TYR A 513 41.35 12.42 -19.18
C TYR A 513 42.55 12.57 -20.11
N ARG A 514 43.27 13.69 -20.03
CA ARG A 514 44.45 13.99 -20.88
C ARG A 514 44.20 13.67 -22.37
N GLY A 515 43.07 14.12 -22.92
CA GLY A 515 42.65 13.89 -24.32
C GLY A 515 42.09 12.52 -24.65
N ASN A 516 42.07 11.57 -23.71
CA ASN A 516 41.57 10.22 -23.92
C ASN A 516 40.21 9.99 -23.26
N VAL A 517 39.38 9.17 -23.90
CA VAL A 517 38.10 8.72 -23.34
C VAL A 517 38.31 7.41 -22.58
N VAL A 518 38.35 7.48 -21.26
CA VAL A 518 38.58 6.35 -20.35
C VAL A 518 37.25 5.84 -19.81
N ARG A 519 36.94 4.53 -19.92
CA ARG A 519 35.74 3.96 -19.29
C ARG A 519 35.88 3.95 -17.78
N ARG A 520 34.79 4.19 -17.03
CA ARG A 520 34.78 4.20 -15.55
C ARG A 520 35.41 2.95 -14.92
N GLN A 521 35.27 1.79 -15.57
CA GLN A 521 35.86 0.52 -15.12
C GLN A 521 37.40 0.51 -15.11
N LYS A 522 38.06 1.35 -15.92
CA LYS A 522 39.52 1.49 -15.99
C LYS A 522 40.08 2.55 -15.04
N LEU A 523 39.23 3.31 -14.34
CA LEU A 523 39.68 4.32 -13.36
C LEU A 523 40.60 3.78 -12.27
N PRO A 524 40.38 2.59 -11.66
CA PRO A 524 41.31 2.07 -10.66
C PRO A 524 42.73 1.94 -11.20
N GLN A 525 42.86 1.42 -12.43
CA GLN A 525 44.16 1.29 -13.08
C GLN A 525 44.78 2.67 -13.36
N LEU A 526 43.99 3.60 -13.87
CA LEU A 526 44.46 4.96 -14.15
C LEU A 526 44.93 5.68 -12.87
N ILE A 527 44.19 5.57 -11.77
CA ILE A 527 44.59 6.13 -10.48
C ILE A 527 45.93 5.53 -10.02
N THR A 528 46.13 4.23 -10.20
CA THR A 528 47.41 3.59 -9.91
C THR A 528 48.54 4.14 -10.78
N GLU A 529 48.30 4.37 -12.07
CA GLU A 529 49.29 4.96 -13.00
C GLU A 529 49.67 6.39 -12.56
N VAL A 530 48.71 7.25 -12.22
CA VAL A 530 49.00 8.62 -11.75
C VAL A 530 49.67 8.61 -10.37
N LYS A 531 49.29 7.70 -9.47
CA LYS A 531 49.99 7.51 -8.18
C LYS A 531 51.45 7.15 -8.40
N GLN A 532 51.77 6.32 -9.40
CA GLN A 532 53.16 6.01 -9.76
C GLN A 532 53.91 7.24 -10.32
N GLU A 533 53.27 8.06 -11.17
CA GLU A 533 53.85 9.35 -11.62
C GLU A 533 54.16 10.27 -10.42
N ARG A 534 53.20 10.39 -9.49
CA ARG A 534 53.32 11.18 -8.26
C ARG A 534 54.41 10.65 -7.34
N ASP A 535 54.49 9.34 -7.12
CA ASP A 535 55.51 8.70 -6.30
C ASP A 535 56.92 8.90 -6.90
N HIS A 536 57.05 8.86 -8.23
CA HIS A 536 58.32 9.13 -8.91
C HIS A 536 58.78 10.59 -8.74
N CYS A 537 57.87 11.55 -8.97
CA CYS A 537 58.14 12.98 -8.74
C CYS A 537 58.52 13.25 -7.29
N LEU A 538 57.79 12.65 -6.35
CA LEU A 538 58.03 12.78 -4.92
C LEU A 538 59.39 12.20 -4.51
N ALA A 539 59.79 11.03 -5.03
CA ALA A 539 61.08 10.42 -4.73
C ALA A 539 62.28 11.25 -5.23
N GLU A 540 62.09 12.12 -6.23
CA GLU A 540 63.11 13.12 -6.61
C GLU A 540 63.21 14.25 -5.58
N ILE A 541 62.07 14.75 -5.10
CA ILE A 541 61.99 15.81 -4.08
C ILE A 541 62.53 15.30 -2.73
N GLU A 542 62.21 14.07 -2.33
CA GLU A 542 62.69 13.48 -1.08
C GLU A 542 64.22 13.24 -1.09
N ARG A 543 64.79 12.83 -2.24
CA ARG A 543 66.25 12.77 -2.40
C ARG A 543 66.90 14.13 -2.28
N HIS A 544 66.24 15.16 -2.80
CA HIS A 544 66.70 16.53 -2.66
C HIS A 544 66.64 17.01 -1.20
N ASP A 545 65.57 16.72 -0.47
CA ASP A 545 65.46 17.02 0.97
C ASP A 545 66.58 16.34 1.76
N ALA A 546 66.82 15.05 1.49
CA ALA A 546 67.89 14.29 2.14
C ALA A 546 69.28 14.85 1.81
N HIS A 547 69.50 15.32 0.58
CA HIS A 547 70.74 16.02 0.21
C HIS A 547 70.88 17.33 0.99
N CYS A 548 69.81 18.13 1.09
CA CYS A 548 69.83 19.37 1.88
C CYS A 548 70.23 19.10 3.34
N ARG A 549 69.60 18.10 3.98
CA ARG A 549 69.92 17.71 5.37
C ARG A 549 71.38 17.26 5.51
N SER A 550 71.88 16.41 4.60
CA SER A 550 73.26 15.91 4.65
C SER A 550 74.31 17.01 4.43
N VAL A 551 74.04 17.97 3.55
CA VAL A 551 74.94 19.11 3.32
C VAL A 551 75.02 19.98 4.58
N HIS A 552 73.87 20.30 5.20
CA HIS A 552 73.85 21.08 6.44
C HIS A 552 74.47 20.33 7.63
N GLU A 553 74.29 19.01 7.72
CA GLU A 553 74.94 18.19 8.74
C GLU A 553 76.46 18.13 8.55
N ALA A 554 76.95 17.97 7.32
CA ALA A 554 78.37 18.02 6.99
C ALA A 554 78.99 19.38 7.36
N ALA A 555 78.29 20.48 7.05
CA ALA A 555 78.68 21.83 7.47
C ALA A 555 78.70 21.97 9.00
N ALA A 556 77.70 21.43 9.71
CA ALA A 556 77.65 21.46 11.17
C ALA A 556 78.83 20.70 11.79
N HIS A 557 79.23 19.56 11.21
CA HIS A 557 80.39 18.80 11.67
C HIS A 557 81.70 19.58 11.52
N ALA A 558 81.83 20.37 10.46
CA ALA A 558 82.99 21.23 10.26
C ALA A 558 82.97 22.47 11.18
N VAL A 559 81.79 22.99 11.53
CA VAL A 559 81.63 24.13 12.47
C VAL A 559 81.89 23.71 13.93
N GLY A 560 81.45 22.52 14.35
CA GLY A 560 81.63 22.01 15.72
C GLY A 560 80.62 22.60 16.73
N ASN A 561 81.03 22.81 17.98
CA ASN A 561 80.25 23.49 19.04
C ASN A 561 78.81 22.97 19.29
N GLY A 562 78.56 21.68 19.11
CA GLY A 562 77.27 21.04 19.37
C GLY A 562 76.23 21.13 18.24
N TRP A 563 76.54 21.82 17.14
CA TRP A 563 75.62 21.97 15.99
C TRP A 563 75.19 20.64 15.35
N PRO A 564 76.07 19.62 15.16
CA PRO A 564 75.64 18.33 14.61
C PRO A 564 74.59 17.63 15.46
N GLN A 565 74.80 17.62 16.78
CA GLN A 565 73.87 17.02 17.74
C GLN A 565 72.54 17.77 17.75
N TYR A 566 72.59 19.10 17.70
CA TYR A 566 71.40 19.95 17.66
C TYR A 566 70.55 19.67 16.40
N LEU A 567 71.14 19.72 15.20
CA LEU A 567 70.42 19.47 13.94
C LEU A 567 69.81 18.07 13.87
N ARG A 568 70.55 17.03 14.31
CA ARG A 568 70.01 15.66 14.40
C ARG A 568 68.84 15.58 15.37
N SER A 569 68.94 16.24 16.52
CA SER A 569 67.89 16.22 17.53
C SER A 569 66.60 16.88 17.03
N LEU A 570 66.70 17.99 16.29
CA LEU A 570 65.56 18.66 15.66
C LEU A 570 64.93 17.79 14.57
N THR A 571 65.74 17.13 13.75
CA THR A 571 65.25 16.22 12.69
C THR A 571 64.52 15.01 13.28
N MET A 572 65.04 14.43 14.37
CA MET A 572 64.36 13.36 15.11
C MET A 572 63.05 13.83 15.73
N LEU A 573 63.02 15.04 16.29
CA LEU A 573 61.83 15.62 16.89
C LEU A 573 60.76 15.95 15.83
N LEU A 574 61.18 16.43 14.65
CA LEU A 574 60.30 16.69 13.51
C LEU A 574 59.67 15.39 13.02
N HIS A 575 60.47 14.33 12.85
CA HIS A 575 59.99 13.00 12.47
C HIS A 575 59.00 12.45 13.51
N TYR A 576 59.29 12.57 14.81
CA TYR A 576 58.34 12.21 15.86
C TYR A 576 57.02 12.98 15.76
N ALA A 577 57.08 14.29 15.56
CA ALA A 577 55.88 15.13 15.47
C ALA A 577 55.01 14.77 14.26
N ASP A 578 55.63 14.65 13.08
CA ASP A 578 54.95 14.31 11.83
C ASP A 578 54.29 12.93 11.89
N HIS A 579 55.01 11.90 12.34
CA HIS A 579 54.48 10.54 12.40
C HIS A 579 53.40 10.38 13.49
N SER A 580 53.55 11.03 14.64
CA SER A 580 52.54 11.01 15.71
C SER A 580 51.25 11.71 15.29
N HIS A 581 51.38 12.86 14.62
CA HIS A 581 50.25 13.56 14.02
C HIS A 581 49.56 12.67 12.98
N ALA A 582 50.31 12.15 12.01
CA ALA A 582 49.78 11.37 10.90
C ALA A 582 49.10 10.07 11.36
N ASP A 583 49.65 9.35 12.35
CA ASP A 583 49.04 8.13 12.88
C ASP A 583 47.72 8.41 13.60
N LEU A 584 47.67 9.46 14.42
CA LEU A 584 46.44 9.85 15.12
C LEU A 584 45.36 10.35 14.14
N GLU A 585 45.75 11.18 13.17
CA GLU A 585 44.87 11.66 12.10
C GLU A 585 44.33 10.51 11.24
N ASP A 586 45.19 9.55 10.85
CA ASP A 586 44.76 8.40 10.08
C ASP A 586 43.82 7.48 10.87
N ALA A 587 44.10 7.22 12.15
CA ALA A 587 43.22 6.44 13.02
C ALA A 587 41.86 7.12 13.23
N HIS A 588 41.85 8.44 13.45
CA HIS A 588 40.63 9.23 13.61
C HIS A 588 39.81 9.27 12.32
N GLY A 589 40.47 9.47 11.17
CA GLY A 589 39.86 9.38 9.84
C GLY A 589 39.34 7.97 9.50
N PHE A 590 40.03 6.92 9.94
CA PHE A 590 39.58 5.53 9.80
C PHE A 590 38.33 5.26 10.65
N LEU A 591 38.29 5.74 11.90
CA LEU A 591 37.09 5.70 12.74
C LEU A 591 35.91 6.41 12.06
N ALA A 592 36.13 7.61 11.50
CA ALA A 592 35.10 8.33 10.76
C ALA A 592 34.60 7.53 9.55
N ASN A 593 35.51 6.92 8.76
CA ASN A 593 35.15 6.06 7.64
C ASN A 593 34.35 4.83 8.07
N VAL A 594 34.82 4.09 9.09
CA VAL A 594 34.13 2.90 9.61
C VAL A 594 32.75 3.27 10.15
N THR A 595 32.64 4.38 10.87
CA THR A 595 31.37 4.87 11.41
C THR A 595 30.41 5.24 10.28
N MET A 596 30.85 6.01 9.29
CA MET A 596 30.05 6.36 8.12
C MET A 596 29.56 5.10 7.39
N MET A 597 30.43 4.13 7.13
CA MET A 597 30.08 2.90 6.42
C MET A 597 29.14 1.99 7.24
N ALA A 598 29.36 1.92 8.55
CA ALA A 598 28.56 1.13 9.48
C ALA A 598 27.15 1.71 9.73
N THR A 599 27.03 3.04 9.65
CA THR A 599 25.78 3.78 9.92
C THR A 599 25.02 4.17 8.67
N ALA A 600 25.60 3.96 7.48
CA ALA A 600 25.03 4.38 6.19
C ALA A 600 23.56 3.95 6.02
N ALA A 601 23.19 2.73 6.41
CA ALA A 601 21.82 2.21 6.29
C ALA A 601 20.83 2.73 7.38
N GLY A 602 21.26 3.61 8.28
CA GLY A 602 20.46 4.16 9.39
C GLY A 602 20.17 3.18 10.54
N GLN A 603 20.69 1.95 10.46
CA GLN A 603 20.69 0.95 11.52
C GLN A 603 22.05 0.25 11.56
N VAL A 604 22.60 0.10 12.77
CA VAL A 604 23.91 -0.54 12.98
C VAL A 604 23.69 -1.99 13.41
N SER A 605 24.20 -2.94 12.63
CA SER A 605 24.19 -4.36 13.02
C SER A 605 25.18 -4.62 14.15
N ALA A 606 25.01 -5.70 14.93
CA ALA A 606 25.97 -6.08 15.98
C ALA A 606 27.41 -6.25 15.43
N LYS A 607 27.56 -6.72 14.19
CA LYS A 607 28.85 -6.83 13.50
C LYS A 607 29.47 -5.45 13.23
N ASN A 608 28.66 -4.51 12.75
CA ASN A 608 29.11 -3.14 12.46
C ASN A 608 29.40 -2.36 13.74
N LEU A 609 28.64 -2.57 14.81
CA LEU A 609 28.89 -1.97 16.13
C LEU A 609 30.28 -2.35 16.65
N ARG A 610 30.65 -3.64 16.57
CA ARG A 610 31.99 -4.10 16.97
C ARG A 610 33.11 -3.46 16.16
N LYS A 611 32.90 -3.22 14.86
CA LYS A 611 33.89 -2.51 14.03
C LYS A 611 34.11 -1.08 14.51
N ILE A 612 33.03 -0.35 14.83
CA ILE A 612 33.12 1.01 15.38
C ILE A 612 33.85 0.99 16.72
N ILE A 613 33.49 0.08 17.63
CA ILE A 613 34.15 -0.06 18.94
C ILE A 613 35.65 -0.33 18.79
N ASN A 614 36.04 -1.22 17.87
CA ASN A 614 37.46 -1.51 17.63
C ASN A 614 38.23 -0.29 17.12
N ALA A 615 37.67 0.44 16.14
CA ALA A 615 38.30 1.65 15.61
C ALA A 615 38.36 2.77 16.67
N ALA A 616 37.32 2.91 17.50
CA ALA A 616 37.27 3.88 18.60
C ALA A 616 38.35 3.58 19.65
N ASN A 617 38.51 2.30 20.01
CA ASN A 617 39.56 1.87 20.93
C ASN A 617 40.97 2.04 20.36
N GLU A 618 41.15 1.92 19.05
CA GLU A 618 42.44 2.20 18.40
C GLU A 618 42.84 3.68 18.57
N VAL A 619 41.92 4.61 18.29
CA VAL A 619 42.13 6.05 18.52
C VAL A 619 42.42 6.35 19.99
N GLN A 620 41.66 5.75 20.92
CA GLN A 620 41.85 5.92 22.35
C GLN A 620 43.25 5.48 22.82
N VAL A 621 43.72 4.32 22.32
CA VAL A 621 45.03 3.77 22.67
C VAL A 621 46.16 4.66 22.15
N ILE A 622 46.05 5.17 20.93
CA ILE A 622 47.06 6.08 20.34
C ILE A 622 47.12 7.38 21.15
N ALA A 623 45.98 8.02 21.41
CA ALA A 623 45.92 9.27 22.18
C ALA A 623 46.45 9.10 23.61
N ALA A 624 46.09 8.02 24.30
CA ALA A 624 46.61 7.72 25.64
C ALA A 624 48.13 7.48 25.63
N LYS A 625 48.66 6.83 24.59
CA LYS A 625 50.11 6.64 24.41
C LYS A 625 50.81 7.99 24.23
N LEU A 626 50.28 8.89 23.40
CA LEU A 626 50.85 10.22 23.17
C LEU A 626 50.87 11.07 24.46
N ASP A 627 49.79 11.09 25.25
CA ASP A 627 49.76 11.79 26.56
C ASP A 627 50.83 11.24 27.52
N SER A 628 50.99 9.91 27.58
CA SER A 628 52.01 9.28 28.43
C SER A 628 53.44 9.62 27.99
N GLN A 629 53.67 9.71 26.67
CA GLN A 629 54.97 10.01 26.08
C GLN A 629 55.35 11.49 26.21
N ALA A 630 54.39 12.40 26.38
CA ALA A 630 54.64 13.84 26.43
C ALA A 630 55.70 14.23 27.49
N SER A 631 55.73 13.52 28.62
CA SER A 631 56.74 13.73 29.69
C SER A 631 58.18 13.32 29.34
N THR A 632 58.37 12.55 28.26
CA THR A 632 59.68 12.05 27.80
C THR A 632 60.31 12.95 26.73
N VAL A 633 59.55 13.89 26.19
CA VAL A 633 59.98 14.83 25.15
C VAL A 633 60.60 16.06 25.82
N ARG A 634 61.76 16.50 25.34
CA ARG A 634 62.37 17.76 25.77
C ARG A 634 62.54 18.67 24.57
N LEU A 635 62.02 19.88 24.70
CA LEU A 635 62.08 20.90 23.67
C LEU A 635 63.19 21.90 23.99
N PRO A 636 64.01 22.29 23.00
CA PRO A 636 64.97 23.39 23.14
C PRO A 636 64.27 24.72 23.44
N ALA A 637 64.97 25.65 24.10
CA ALA A 637 64.43 26.97 24.45
C ALA A 637 63.80 27.74 23.27
N PRO A 638 64.41 27.78 22.06
CA PRO A 638 63.79 28.46 20.90
C PRO A 638 62.39 27.92 20.52
N ILE A 639 62.16 26.61 20.71
CA ILE A 639 60.87 25.98 20.42
C ILE A 639 59.87 26.26 21.55
N LEU A 640 60.30 26.19 22.82
CA LEU A 640 59.46 26.53 23.97
C LEU A 640 58.98 27.98 23.93
N GLU A 641 59.88 28.92 23.62
CA GLU A 641 59.56 30.34 23.47
C GLU A 641 58.56 30.57 22.34
N ARG A 642 58.70 29.86 21.21
CA ARG A 642 57.79 29.99 20.06
C ARG A 642 56.40 29.40 20.33
N LEU A 643 56.34 28.33 21.09
CA LEU A 643 55.07 27.67 21.47
C LEU A 643 54.41 28.31 22.70
N GLU A 644 55.09 29.24 23.38
CA GLU A 644 54.63 29.91 24.61
C GLU A 644 54.28 28.91 25.72
N ILE A 645 55.09 27.85 25.88
CA ILE A 645 54.91 26.80 26.90
C ILE A 645 56.17 26.60 27.73
N GLU A 646 56.00 26.16 28.99
CA GLU A 646 57.12 25.87 29.90
C GLU A 646 57.82 24.54 29.56
N ASP A 647 57.03 23.50 29.26
CA ASP A 647 57.50 22.19 28.79
C ASP A 647 56.45 21.52 27.89
N TRP A 648 56.83 20.43 27.23
CA TRP A 648 55.92 19.73 26.31
C TRP A 648 54.74 19.06 27.03
N ARG A 649 54.88 18.63 28.28
CA ARG A 649 53.77 18.04 29.03
C ARG A 649 52.72 19.10 29.37
N ALA A 650 53.12 20.35 29.61
CA ALA A 650 52.22 21.47 29.87
C ALA A 650 51.31 21.83 28.68
N ALA A 651 51.63 21.37 27.47
CA ALA A 651 50.82 21.61 26.27
C ALA A 651 49.50 20.81 26.25
N PHE A 652 49.37 19.77 27.09
CA PHE A 652 48.24 18.85 27.10
C PHE A 652 47.47 18.86 28.43
N GLU A 653 46.15 18.81 28.36
CA GLU A 653 45.33 18.37 29.49
C GLU A 653 45.53 16.86 29.74
N LYS A 654 45.22 16.38 30.94
CA LYS A 654 45.30 14.95 31.25
C LYS A 654 44.27 14.18 30.42
N PHE A 655 44.71 13.26 29.57
CA PHE A 655 43.82 12.40 28.79
C PHE A 655 43.16 11.34 29.68
N ASP A 656 41.82 11.40 29.84
CA ASP A 656 41.06 10.51 30.75
C ASP A 656 39.82 9.88 30.06
N LEU A 657 39.82 9.81 28.72
CA LEU A 657 38.74 9.18 27.97
C LEU A 657 38.83 7.65 28.08
N PRO A 658 37.81 6.95 28.60
CA PRO A 658 37.84 5.50 28.78
C PRO A 658 37.74 4.75 27.44
N SER A 659 38.09 3.47 27.44
CA SER A 659 37.85 2.57 26.31
C SER A 659 36.35 2.48 25.97
N ALA A 660 36.06 2.35 24.67
CA ALA A 660 34.71 2.20 24.15
C ALA A 660 34.20 0.76 24.27
N ASP A 661 32.92 0.61 24.62
CA ASP A 661 32.18 -0.65 24.69
C ASP A 661 30.72 -0.50 24.19
N GLU A 662 29.95 -1.59 24.19
CA GLU A 662 28.56 -1.57 23.70
C GLU A 662 27.62 -0.65 24.51
N GLN A 663 27.97 -0.29 25.76
CA GLN A 663 27.14 0.52 26.65
C GLN A 663 27.48 2.01 26.57
N ASN A 664 28.74 2.37 26.33
CA ASN A 664 29.21 3.76 26.34
C ASN A 664 29.46 4.36 24.95
N ILE A 665 29.55 3.56 23.88
CA ILE A 665 29.98 4.02 22.54
C ILE A 665 29.19 5.23 22.01
N GLY A 666 27.88 5.31 22.28
CA GLY A 666 27.07 6.46 21.86
C GLY A 666 27.58 7.77 22.46
N LYS A 667 27.75 7.81 23.79
CA LYS A 667 28.32 8.99 24.49
C LYS A 667 29.79 9.20 24.16
N TRP A 668 30.53 8.13 23.92
CA TRP A 668 31.95 8.19 23.55
C TRP A 668 32.13 8.94 22.21
N MET A 669 31.32 8.60 21.21
CA MET A 669 31.35 9.28 19.90
C MET A 669 30.93 10.76 19.96
N GLU A 670 30.11 11.15 20.94
CA GLU A 670 29.71 12.55 21.13
C GLU A 670 30.86 13.44 21.64
N VAL A 671 31.85 12.86 22.33
CA VAL A 671 32.92 13.62 23.00
C VAL A 671 34.31 13.40 22.41
N VAL A 672 34.53 12.37 21.58
CA VAL A 672 35.86 12.02 21.08
C VAL A 672 36.59 13.20 20.41
N ASP A 673 35.88 13.98 19.58
CA ASP A 673 36.51 15.07 18.84
C ASP A 673 37.06 16.16 19.76
N SER A 674 36.40 16.42 20.91
CA SER A 674 36.91 17.41 21.89
C SER A 674 38.20 16.96 22.60
N TRP A 675 38.54 15.67 22.53
CA TRP A 675 39.79 15.14 23.09
C TRP A 675 40.89 15.01 22.03
N ILE A 676 40.53 14.60 20.81
CA ILE A 676 41.51 14.28 19.75
C ILE A 676 41.99 15.52 19.00
N LEU A 677 41.08 16.44 18.66
CA LEU A 677 41.43 17.65 17.89
C LEU A 677 42.47 18.53 18.61
N PRO A 678 42.40 18.77 19.94
CA PRO A 678 43.46 19.51 20.64
C PRO A 678 44.83 18.83 20.57
N ILE A 679 44.88 17.49 20.66
CA ILE A 679 46.15 16.74 20.57
C ILE A 679 46.74 16.91 19.17
N GLN A 680 45.94 16.69 18.12
CA GLN A 680 46.37 16.89 16.73
C GLN A 680 46.92 18.31 16.52
N TYR A 681 46.16 19.33 16.95
CA TYR A 681 46.56 20.72 16.85
C TYR A 681 47.91 21.00 17.53
N ARG A 682 48.16 20.46 18.73
CA ARG A 682 49.46 20.61 19.41
C ARG A 682 50.60 19.99 18.63
N PHE A 683 50.41 18.81 18.05
CA PHE A 683 51.44 18.17 17.24
C PHE A 683 51.70 18.93 15.92
N ASP A 684 50.68 19.52 15.32
CA ASP A 684 50.82 20.45 14.18
C ASP A 684 51.65 21.69 14.56
N GLU A 685 51.35 22.34 15.70
CA GLU A 685 52.13 23.47 16.21
C GLU A 685 53.60 23.07 16.46
N LEU A 686 53.83 21.89 17.05
CA LEU A 686 55.17 21.37 17.29
C LEU A 686 55.91 21.11 15.98
N ARG A 687 55.27 20.45 15.00
CA ARG A 687 55.86 20.20 13.68
C ARG A 687 56.32 21.51 13.06
N ASP A 688 55.42 22.50 13.00
CA ASP A 688 55.71 23.80 12.41
C ASP A 688 56.85 24.51 13.15
N ALA A 689 56.83 24.54 14.50
CA ALA A 689 57.86 25.17 15.30
C ALA A 689 59.25 24.50 15.13
N VAL A 690 59.28 23.17 15.04
CA VAL A 690 60.51 22.40 14.87
C VAL A 690 61.07 22.55 13.47
N LEU A 691 60.23 22.50 12.43
CA LEU A 691 60.66 22.75 11.05
C LEU A 691 61.27 24.13 10.91
N GLU A 692 60.63 25.14 11.49
CA GLU A 692 61.13 26.51 11.48
C GLU A 692 62.47 26.66 12.18
N GLU A 693 62.64 26.06 13.36
CA GLU A 693 63.92 26.09 14.08
C GLU A 693 65.00 25.30 13.34
N LEU A 694 64.64 24.17 12.71
CA LEU A 694 65.56 23.39 11.89
C LEU A 694 66.11 24.22 10.73
N LEU A 695 65.24 24.88 9.96
CA LEU A 695 65.67 25.72 8.81
C LEU A 695 66.50 26.92 9.26
N ARG A 696 66.15 27.55 10.38
CA ARG A 696 66.93 28.65 10.97
C ARG A 696 68.32 28.18 11.42
N ALA A 697 68.39 27.05 12.12
CA ALA A 697 69.64 26.46 12.59
C ALA A 697 70.55 26.10 11.40
N GLU A 698 69.99 25.53 10.34
CA GLU A 698 70.74 25.19 9.12
C GLU A 698 71.27 26.40 8.35
N ARG A 699 70.45 27.45 8.21
CA ARG A 699 70.89 28.73 7.65
C ARG A 699 72.02 29.34 8.47
N LYS A 700 71.95 29.23 9.80
CA LYS A 700 72.97 29.72 10.73
C LYS A 700 74.27 28.93 10.58
N VAL A 701 74.19 27.60 10.60
CA VAL A 701 75.34 26.70 10.33
C VAL A 701 75.98 27.02 8.99
N ALA A 702 75.18 27.16 7.92
CA ALA A 702 75.68 27.52 6.59
C ALA A 702 76.39 28.88 6.60
N SER A 703 75.85 29.87 7.31
CA SER A 703 76.43 31.21 7.41
C SER A 703 77.76 31.21 8.17
N ILE A 704 77.87 30.45 9.27
CA ILE A 704 79.11 30.28 10.03
C ILE A 704 80.15 29.56 9.16
N TYR A 705 79.78 28.46 8.50
CA TYR A 705 80.68 27.70 7.65
C TYR A 705 81.23 28.50 6.47
N LEU A 706 80.40 29.36 5.86
CA LEU A 706 80.79 30.27 4.78
C LEU A 706 81.56 31.51 5.26
N GLY A 707 81.83 31.64 6.57
CA GLY A 707 82.55 32.78 7.15
C GLY A 707 81.76 34.09 7.14
N LYS A 708 80.43 34.03 7.02
CA LYS A 708 79.52 35.20 7.02
C LYS A 708 79.08 35.61 8.42
N GLN A 709 79.29 34.76 9.43
CA GLN A 709 78.90 34.97 10.82
C GLN A 709 79.96 34.37 11.75
N GLU A 710 80.11 34.93 12.96
CA GLU A 710 81.03 34.40 13.98
C GLU A 710 80.56 33.05 14.54
N THR A 711 81.51 32.23 14.98
CA THR A 711 81.24 30.93 15.60
C THR A 711 80.53 31.09 16.94
N GLU A 712 79.48 30.30 17.16
CA GLU A 712 78.70 30.27 18.39
C GLU A 712 78.39 28.83 18.84
N VAL A 713 77.95 28.67 20.08
CA VAL A 713 77.54 27.38 20.67
C VAL A 713 76.08 27.11 20.33
N ALA A 714 75.78 25.89 19.89
CA ALA A 714 74.41 25.48 19.60
C ALA A 714 73.54 25.43 20.88
N PRO A 715 72.22 25.63 20.77
CA PRO A 715 71.30 25.41 21.89
C PRO A 715 71.31 23.95 22.37
N ASP A 716 70.70 23.70 23.53
CA ASP A 716 70.52 22.35 24.06
C ASP A 716 69.71 21.47 23.08
N SER A 717 70.16 20.23 22.90
CA SER A 717 69.53 19.27 21.98
C SER A 717 68.13 18.85 22.45
N ALA A 718 67.23 18.66 21.49
CA ALA A 718 65.91 18.08 21.73
C ALA A 718 66.00 16.59 22.10
N THR A 719 64.95 16.06 22.74
CA THR A 719 64.77 14.60 22.86
C THR A 719 63.37 14.20 22.43
N ALA A 720 63.28 13.16 21.59
CA ALA A 720 62.04 12.47 21.24
C ALA A 720 61.93 11.14 22.01
N PRO A 721 60.75 10.52 22.09
CA PRO A 721 60.61 9.21 22.73
C PRO A 721 61.48 8.17 22.03
N PRO A 722 62.07 7.20 22.76
CA PRO A 722 62.98 6.21 22.18
C PRO A 722 62.29 5.28 21.18
N GLN A 723 60.97 5.09 21.30
CA GLN A 723 60.12 4.35 20.38
C GLN A 723 58.76 5.03 20.25
N TYR A 724 58.30 5.21 19.02
CA TYR A 724 56.98 5.74 18.67
C TYR A 724 56.48 5.05 17.40
N GLU A 725 55.16 5.07 17.17
CA GLU A 725 54.60 4.51 15.94
C GLU A 725 54.96 5.40 14.74
N THR A 726 55.25 4.77 13.61
CA THR A 726 55.61 5.46 12.38
C THR A 726 54.60 5.14 11.29
N LEU A 727 53.92 6.17 10.79
CA LEU A 727 53.07 6.07 9.62
C LEU A 727 53.82 6.52 8.37
N VAL A 728 54.33 5.59 7.57
CA VAL A 728 54.99 5.92 6.29
C VAL A 728 53.94 6.25 5.25
N ARG A 729 54.23 7.20 4.35
CA ARG A 729 53.33 7.55 3.25
C ARG A 729 52.99 6.30 2.42
N GLY A 730 51.70 6.05 2.22
CA GLY A 730 51.20 4.88 1.49
C GLY A 730 50.88 3.66 2.37
N THR A 731 51.23 3.68 3.66
CA THR A 731 50.88 2.61 4.62
C THR A 731 49.71 2.98 5.53
N GLN A 732 48.89 3.95 5.13
CA GLN A 732 47.68 4.36 5.85
C GLN A 732 46.67 3.20 5.99
N ARG A 733 45.82 3.27 7.02
CA ARG A 733 44.75 2.30 7.27
C ARG A 733 43.83 2.18 6.04
N GLU A 734 43.58 0.95 5.60
CA GLU A 734 42.73 0.69 4.44
C GLU A 734 41.28 1.13 4.70
N ARG A 735 40.84 2.19 4.02
CA ARG A 735 39.47 2.71 4.16
C ARG A 735 38.50 1.90 3.31
N GLN A 736 37.32 1.63 3.86
CA GLN A 736 36.25 0.97 3.12
C GLN A 736 35.66 1.96 2.10
N THR A 737 35.84 1.65 0.81
CA THR A 737 35.38 2.49 -0.32
C THR A 737 34.04 2.07 -0.91
N LYS A 738 33.53 0.89 -0.55
CA LYS A 738 32.24 0.37 -1.02
C LYS A 738 31.37 -0.07 0.15
N LEU A 739 30.10 0.29 0.09
CA LEU A 739 29.07 -0.24 0.99
C LEU A 739 28.95 -1.75 0.81
N ASP A 740 28.62 -2.47 1.89
CA ASP A 740 28.29 -3.89 1.78
C ASP A 740 26.97 -4.08 0.99
N TRP A 741 26.74 -5.30 0.49
CA TRP A 741 25.59 -5.55 -0.40
C TRP A 741 24.25 -5.21 0.26
N TRP A 742 24.11 -5.46 1.56
CA TRP A 742 22.89 -5.14 2.29
C TRP A 742 22.68 -3.63 2.42
N SER A 743 23.73 -2.86 2.72
CA SER A 743 23.63 -1.39 2.75
C SER A 743 23.41 -0.82 1.36
N GLN A 744 24.00 -1.43 0.31
CA GLN A 744 23.69 -1.07 -1.09
C GLN A 744 22.22 -1.31 -1.43
N PHE A 745 21.63 -2.43 -0.98
CA PHE A 745 20.20 -2.69 -1.12
C PHE A 745 19.36 -1.68 -0.33
N MET A 746 19.68 -1.46 0.95
CA MET A 746 18.92 -0.56 1.82
C MET A 746 19.00 0.90 1.41
N LEU A 747 20.11 1.34 0.82
CA LEU A 747 20.28 2.70 0.28
C LEU A 747 19.91 2.80 -1.20
N ALA A 748 19.64 1.67 -1.86
CA ALA A 748 19.53 1.58 -3.31
C ALA A 748 20.71 2.30 -4.00
N SER A 749 21.92 1.91 -3.59
CA SER A 749 23.18 2.32 -4.19
C SER A 749 23.60 1.28 -5.23
N GLY A 750 23.72 1.71 -6.49
CA GLY A 750 23.98 0.84 -7.64
C GLY A 750 22.71 0.33 -8.34
N THR A 751 22.82 0.01 -9.64
CA THR A 751 21.66 -0.33 -10.48
C THR A 751 20.97 -1.63 -10.06
N GLY A 752 21.72 -2.70 -9.82
CA GLY A 752 21.18 -4.00 -9.40
C GLY A 752 20.41 -3.94 -8.07
N PRO A 753 21.04 -3.50 -6.96
CA PRO A 753 20.36 -3.34 -5.67
C PRO A 753 19.15 -2.41 -5.73
N SER A 754 19.22 -1.32 -6.50
CA SER A 754 18.10 -0.39 -6.70
C SER A 754 16.89 -1.05 -7.37
N ILE A 755 17.11 -1.81 -8.45
CA ILE A 755 16.04 -2.52 -9.16
C ILE A 755 15.40 -3.55 -8.25
N LEU A 756 16.22 -4.33 -7.52
CA LEU A 756 15.71 -5.34 -6.60
C LEU A 756 14.89 -4.71 -5.46
N ARG A 757 15.39 -3.62 -4.85
CA ARG A 757 14.67 -2.89 -3.80
C ARG A 757 13.34 -2.37 -4.32
N PHE A 758 13.32 -1.78 -5.51
CA PHE A 758 12.09 -1.31 -6.14
C PHE A 758 11.09 -2.44 -6.39
N MET A 759 11.52 -3.59 -6.92
CA MET A 759 10.62 -4.72 -7.16
C MET A 759 10.00 -5.27 -5.87
N VAL A 760 10.81 -5.44 -4.82
CA VAL A 760 10.33 -5.91 -3.51
C VAL A 760 9.38 -4.89 -2.88
N ALA A 761 9.72 -3.60 -2.94
CA ALA A 761 8.89 -2.56 -2.39
C ALA A 761 7.58 -2.39 -3.16
N ALA A 762 7.64 -2.41 -4.49
CA ALA A 762 6.47 -2.29 -5.35
C ALA A 762 5.51 -3.48 -5.18
N SER A 763 6.02 -4.71 -5.07
CA SER A 763 5.17 -5.89 -4.82
C SER A 763 4.44 -5.80 -3.47
N LEU A 764 5.12 -5.32 -2.42
CA LEU A 764 4.52 -5.07 -1.11
C LEU A 764 3.43 -3.99 -1.19
N VAL A 765 3.71 -2.85 -1.85
CA VAL A 765 2.72 -1.77 -2.01
C VAL A 765 1.51 -2.24 -2.81
N VAL A 766 1.71 -2.94 -3.93
CA VAL A 766 0.63 -3.52 -4.74
C VAL A 766 -0.21 -4.51 -3.91
N THR A 767 0.44 -5.33 -3.08
CA THR A 767 -0.26 -6.27 -2.18
C THR A 767 -1.14 -5.53 -1.18
N VAL A 768 -0.65 -4.46 -0.54
CA VAL A 768 -1.43 -3.66 0.42
C VAL A 768 -2.59 -2.94 -0.26
N ILE A 769 -2.36 -2.37 -1.45
CA ILE A 769 -3.42 -1.74 -2.25
C ILE A 769 -4.49 -2.77 -2.63
N ALA A 770 -4.08 -3.95 -3.12
CA ALA A 770 -4.98 -5.05 -3.49
C ALA A 770 -5.79 -5.54 -2.29
N LEU A 771 -5.17 -5.70 -1.11
CA LEU A 771 -5.89 -6.03 0.13
C LEU A 771 -6.97 -4.98 0.43
N GLY A 772 -6.66 -3.68 0.27
CA GLY A 772 -7.66 -2.61 0.42
C GLY A 772 -8.85 -2.72 -0.53
N ILE A 773 -8.71 -3.34 -1.71
CA ILE A 773 -9.82 -3.54 -2.66
C ILE A 773 -10.82 -4.55 -2.09
N PHE A 774 -10.33 -5.67 -1.53
CA PHE A 774 -11.15 -6.78 -1.03
C PHE A 774 -11.60 -6.62 0.42
N VAL A 775 -10.93 -5.76 1.19
CA VAL A 775 -11.30 -5.48 2.58
C VAL A 775 -12.64 -4.73 2.64
N GLY A 776 -13.54 -5.24 3.48
CA GLY A 776 -14.86 -4.68 3.71
C GLY A 776 -15.78 -4.79 2.49
N THR A 777 -15.73 -5.90 1.77
CA THR A 777 -16.79 -6.34 0.84
C THR A 777 -17.93 -7.01 1.62
N ALA A 778 -19.09 -7.17 0.98
CA ALA A 778 -20.21 -7.92 1.52
C ALA A 778 -20.51 -9.14 0.64
N ASP A 779 -21.04 -10.21 1.24
CA ASP A 779 -21.53 -11.37 0.51
C ASP A 779 -23.04 -11.27 0.32
N VAL A 780 -23.52 -11.68 -0.85
CA VAL A 780 -24.94 -11.77 -1.17
C VAL A 780 -25.23 -13.19 -1.65
N THR A 781 -26.14 -13.89 -0.98
CA THR A 781 -26.65 -15.18 -1.44
C THR A 781 -28.01 -14.98 -2.09
N ILE A 782 -28.13 -15.27 -3.37
CA ILE A 782 -29.42 -15.29 -4.09
C ILE A 782 -30.00 -16.68 -3.98
N TYR A 783 -31.27 -16.80 -3.60
CA TYR A 783 -31.95 -18.08 -3.42
C TYR A 783 -33.28 -18.12 -4.18
N ASN A 784 -33.49 -19.18 -4.97
CA ASN A 784 -34.73 -19.41 -5.71
C ASN A 784 -35.67 -20.35 -4.94
N GLY A 785 -36.66 -19.79 -4.24
CA GLY A 785 -37.70 -20.56 -3.54
C GLY A 785 -38.86 -21.05 -4.44
N LEU A 786 -38.94 -20.62 -5.70
CA LEU A 786 -40.04 -20.98 -6.60
C LEU A 786 -39.84 -22.37 -7.22
N ASN A 787 -40.93 -23.03 -7.60
CA ASN A 787 -40.89 -24.28 -8.38
C ASN A 787 -40.85 -24.01 -9.90
N THR A 788 -40.04 -23.03 -10.28
CA THR A 788 -39.70 -22.74 -11.68
C THR A 788 -38.28 -22.20 -11.76
N PRO A 789 -37.51 -22.49 -12.82
CA PRO A 789 -36.23 -21.84 -13.02
C PRO A 789 -36.39 -20.32 -13.23
N VAL A 790 -35.49 -19.54 -12.66
CA VAL A 790 -35.49 -18.07 -12.77
C VAL A 790 -34.19 -17.56 -13.37
N ALA A 791 -34.29 -16.57 -14.25
CA ALA A 791 -33.18 -15.80 -14.80
C ALA A 791 -33.08 -14.47 -14.06
N ILE A 792 -31.95 -14.23 -13.42
CA ILE A 792 -31.67 -13.06 -12.59
C ILE A 792 -30.59 -12.23 -13.28
N GLN A 793 -30.94 -11.00 -13.63
CA GLN A 793 -30.01 -10.00 -14.08
C GLN A 793 -29.62 -9.10 -12.90
N MET A 794 -28.35 -9.11 -12.51
CA MET A 794 -27.77 -8.27 -11.47
C MET A 794 -26.76 -7.30 -12.10
N ASN A 795 -27.12 -6.03 -12.23
CA ASN A 795 -26.34 -5.04 -12.97
C ASN A 795 -25.98 -5.55 -14.39
N ASN A 796 -24.71 -5.89 -14.64
CA ASN A 796 -24.21 -6.41 -15.93
C ASN A 796 -24.01 -7.94 -15.95
N ARG A 797 -24.45 -8.66 -14.92
CA ARG A 797 -24.30 -10.12 -14.80
C ARG A 797 -25.66 -10.80 -14.92
N GLU A 798 -25.68 -11.94 -15.60
CA GLU A 798 -26.86 -12.79 -15.74
C GLU A 798 -26.60 -14.15 -15.08
N LEU A 799 -27.58 -14.65 -14.35
CA LEU A 799 -27.51 -15.90 -13.61
C LEU A 799 -28.85 -16.63 -13.74
N THR A 800 -28.83 -17.92 -14.05
CA THR A 800 -30.02 -18.76 -14.02
C THR A 800 -29.96 -19.70 -12.82
N LEU A 801 -31.02 -19.71 -12.00
CA LEU A 801 -31.16 -20.61 -10.86
C LEU A 801 -32.33 -21.56 -11.07
N VAL A 802 -32.10 -22.86 -10.94
CA VAL A 802 -33.18 -23.85 -10.91
C VAL A 802 -33.90 -23.81 -9.55
N PRO A 803 -35.09 -24.44 -9.40
CA PRO A 803 -35.79 -24.49 -8.12
C PRO A 803 -34.89 -24.94 -6.96
N ARG A 804 -34.99 -24.27 -5.81
CA ARG A 804 -34.26 -24.55 -4.56
C ARG A 804 -32.75 -24.33 -4.62
N GLN A 805 -32.24 -23.78 -5.72
CA GLN A 805 -30.83 -23.46 -5.86
C GLN A 805 -30.51 -22.09 -5.24
N HIS A 806 -29.28 -21.95 -4.73
CA HIS A 806 -28.71 -20.68 -4.33
C HIS A 806 -27.39 -20.39 -5.05
N HIS A 807 -27.00 -19.12 -5.06
CA HIS A 807 -25.70 -18.68 -5.55
C HIS A 807 -25.14 -17.54 -4.70
N ARG A 808 -23.90 -17.69 -4.24
CA ARG A 808 -23.21 -16.69 -3.42
C ARG A 808 -22.28 -15.83 -4.27
N LEU A 809 -22.32 -14.52 -4.08
CA LEU A 809 -21.47 -13.55 -4.75
C LEU A 809 -20.94 -12.50 -3.79
N THR A 810 -19.70 -12.07 -3.98
CA THR A 810 -19.07 -11.00 -3.20
C THR A 810 -19.17 -9.68 -3.95
N VAL A 811 -19.64 -8.63 -3.27
CA VAL A 811 -19.93 -7.30 -3.81
C VAL A 811 -19.26 -6.20 -2.98
N GLY A 812 -19.04 -5.04 -3.59
CA GLY A 812 -18.57 -3.87 -2.85
C GLY A 812 -19.62 -3.42 -1.83
N THR A 813 -19.23 -3.24 -0.57
CA THR A 813 -20.11 -2.62 0.42
C THR A 813 -20.49 -1.23 -0.06
N PHE A 814 -21.75 -0.84 0.14
CA PHE A 814 -22.32 0.42 -0.33
C PHE A 814 -22.54 0.56 -1.84
N GLN A 815 -22.31 -0.49 -2.63
CA GLN A 815 -22.71 -0.53 -4.03
C GLN A 815 -24.22 -0.83 -4.13
N THR A 816 -24.96 -0.02 -4.90
CA THR A 816 -26.36 -0.35 -5.23
C THR A 816 -26.38 -1.53 -6.20
N LEU A 817 -27.15 -2.55 -5.86
CA LEU A 817 -27.37 -3.74 -6.66
C LEU A 817 -28.79 -3.68 -7.23
N HIS A 818 -28.89 -3.63 -8.55
CA HIS A 818 -30.16 -3.70 -9.26
C HIS A 818 -30.39 -5.15 -9.68
N PHE A 819 -31.43 -5.77 -9.13
CA PHE A 819 -31.87 -7.11 -9.48
C PHE A 819 -33.11 -7.01 -10.36
N THR A 820 -33.08 -7.64 -11.53
CA THR A 820 -34.27 -7.90 -12.35
C THR A 820 -34.39 -9.39 -12.53
N THR A 821 -35.44 -9.98 -11.99
CA THR A 821 -35.65 -11.42 -11.99
C THR A 821 -36.82 -11.74 -12.91
N LYS A 822 -36.59 -12.70 -13.81
CA LYS A 822 -37.54 -13.14 -14.84
C LYS A 822 -37.68 -14.65 -14.80
N THR A 823 -38.80 -15.16 -15.29
CA THR A 823 -38.93 -16.57 -15.69
C THR A 823 -38.09 -16.83 -16.95
N THR A 824 -37.80 -18.10 -17.25
CA THR A 824 -37.00 -18.49 -18.43
C THR A 824 -37.64 -18.14 -19.78
N ASP A 825 -38.95 -17.90 -19.81
CA ASP A 825 -39.70 -17.43 -20.96
C ASP A 825 -39.71 -15.88 -21.08
N GLY A 826 -39.03 -15.17 -20.18
CA GLY A 826 -38.81 -13.72 -20.25
C GLY A 826 -39.83 -12.84 -19.52
N ARG A 827 -40.80 -13.41 -18.80
CA ARG A 827 -41.76 -12.63 -17.98
C ARG A 827 -41.08 -12.12 -16.71
N GLU A 828 -41.37 -10.89 -16.33
CA GLU A 828 -40.82 -10.29 -15.12
C GLU A 828 -41.51 -10.83 -13.86
N ILE A 829 -40.70 -11.32 -12.92
CA ILE A 829 -41.13 -11.74 -11.58
C ILE A 829 -41.07 -10.53 -10.65
N GLU A 830 -39.92 -9.85 -10.60
CA GLU A 830 -39.73 -8.62 -9.85
C GLU A 830 -38.48 -7.84 -10.29
N SER A 831 -38.46 -6.54 -9.97
CA SER A 831 -37.29 -5.69 -10.06
C SER A 831 -37.09 -4.93 -8.75
N ILE A 832 -35.94 -5.12 -8.09
CA ILE A 832 -35.62 -4.49 -6.80
C ILE A 832 -34.21 -3.87 -6.82
N SER A 833 -33.99 -2.87 -5.98
CA SER A 833 -32.70 -2.20 -5.84
C SER A 833 -32.30 -2.17 -4.38
N GLU A 834 -31.22 -2.86 -4.03
CA GLU A 834 -30.77 -3.02 -2.64
C GLU A 834 -29.31 -2.65 -2.49
N ARG A 835 -28.90 -2.26 -1.29
CA ARG A 835 -27.52 -1.83 -0.99
C ARG A 835 -27.04 -2.50 0.30
N PRO A 836 -25.95 -3.28 0.27
CA PRO A 836 -25.32 -3.79 1.48
C PRO A 836 -24.95 -2.63 2.41
N SER A 837 -25.48 -2.65 3.64
CA SER A 837 -25.33 -1.60 4.64
C SER A 837 -24.09 -1.76 5.52
N ALA A 838 -23.59 -2.98 5.70
CA ALA A 838 -22.46 -3.30 6.57
C ALA A 838 -21.23 -3.78 5.79
N ALA A 839 -20.04 -3.36 6.25
CA ALA A 839 -18.78 -3.94 5.80
C ALA A 839 -18.67 -5.37 6.35
N PHE A 840 -18.27 -6.34 5.52
CA PHE A 840 -18.26 -7.77 5.89
C PHE A 840 -19.64 -8.37 6.20
N GLY A 841 -20.73 -7.72 5.77
CA GLY A 841 -22.08 -8.25 5.94
C GLY A 841 -22.39 -9.39 4.98
N HIS A 842 -23.29 -10.30 5.38
CA HIS A 842 -23.85 -11.35 4.52
C HIS A 842 -25.34 -11.09 4.34
N TYR A 843 -25.78 -10.91 3.10
CA TYR A 843 -27.17 -10.62 2.74
C TYR A 843 -27.77 -11.78 1.95
N VAL A 844 -29.09 -11.94 2.05
CA VAL A 844 -29.86 -12.90 1.26
C VAL A 844 -30.86 -12.17 0.39
N TYR A 845 -30.82 -12.44 -0.93
CA TYR A 845 -31.88 -12.11 -1.86
C TYR A 845 -32.76 -13.34 -2.07
N ASN A 846 -33.94 -13.34 -1.46
CA ASN A 846 -34.94 -14.38 -1.55
C ASN A 846 -35.93 -14.03 -2.68
N VAL A 847 -35.83 -14.71 -3.81
CA VAL A 847 -36.58 -14.38 -5.04
C VAL A 847 -38.09 -14.39 -4.78
N ALA A 848 -38.75 -13.29 -5.12
CA ALA A 848 -40.16 -12.98 -4.85
C ALA A 848 -40.57 -13.04 -3.37
N GLY A 849 -39.61 -13.26 -2.47
CA GLY A 849 -39.82 -13.70 -1.10
C GLY A 849 -40.69 -14.96 -1.03
N ALA A 850 -40.38 -15.94 -1.89
CA ALA A 850 -41.13 -17.18 -2.06
C ALA A 850 -40.91 -18.19 -0.92
N ALA A 851 -39.83 -18.06 -0.15
CA ALA A 851 -39.52 -19.00 0.92
C ALA A 851 -39.48 -18.35 2.32
N PRO A 852 -40.05 -18.98 3.35
CA PRO A 852 -39.77 -18.62 4.73
C PRO A 852 -38.33 -19.04 5.11
N LEU A 853 -37.59 -18.11 5.70
CA LEU A 853 -36.22 -18.30 6.16
C LEU A 853 -36.21 -18.59 7.66
N ILE A 854 -35.45 -19.60 8.07
CA ILE A 854 -35.31 -20.04 9.45
C ILE A 854 -33.83 -20.11 9.79
N GLU A 855 -33.46 -19.44 10.88
CA GLU A 855 -32.11 -19.51 11.46
C GLU A 855 -32.11 -20.53 12.60
N TRP A 856 -31.26 -21.54 12.53
CA TRP A 856 -31.18 -22.62 13.53
C TRP A 856 -29.72 -23.04 13.75
N ASP A 857 -29.45 -23.69 14.88
CA ASP A 857 -28.10 -24.14 15.23
C ASP A 857 -27.95 -25.65 15.02
N GLU A 858 -26.99 -26.04 14.19
CA GLU A 858 -26.50 -27.42 14.12
C GLU A 858 -25.57 -27.69 15.31
N VAL A 859 -25.80 -28.78 16.02
CA VAL A 859 -25.15 -29.09 17.30
C VAL A 859 -24.22 -30.27 17.18
N TYR A 860 -22.99 -30.09 17.65
CA TYR A 860 -21.98 -31.13 17.71
C TYR A 860 -21.61 -31.40 19.17
N GLY A 861 -21.65 -32.66 19.59
CA GLY A 861 -21.33 -33.07 20.96
C GLY A 861 -22.38 -32.60 21.98
N ASN A 862 -21.93 -32.17 23.16
CA ASN A 862 -22.81 -31.83 24.30
C ASN A 862 -23.24 -30.34 24.34
N ALA A 863 -23.15 -29.61 23.22
CA ALA A 863 -23.54 -28.20 23.19
C ALA A 863 -25.07 -28.03 23.25
N THR A 864 -25.54 -26.91 23.82
CA THR A 864 -26.97 -26.59 23.88
C THR A 864 -27.37 -25.75 22.67
N PRO A 865 -28.31 -26.19 21.82
CA PRO A 865 -28.79 -25.39 20.67
C PRO A 865 -29.54 -24.15 21.12
N LYS A 866 -29.45 -23.07 20.34
CA LYS A 866 -30.43 -22.00 20.43
C LYS A 866 -31.76 -22.44 19.78
N PRO A 867 -32.91 -21.96 20.27
CA PRO A 867 -34.18 -22.18 19.61
C PRO A 867 -34.14 -21.62 18.18
N ALA A 868 -34.71 -22.36 17.23
CA ALA A 868 -34.81 -21.89 15.85
C ALA A 868 -35.60 -20.58 15.79
N ARG A 869 -35.05 -19.58 15.09
CA ARG A 869 -35.64 -18.27 14.88
C ARG A 869 -36.26 -18.20 13.49
N ILE A 870 -37.56 -17.98 13.44
CA ILE A 870 -38.27 -17.71 12.18
C ILE A 870 -37.97 -16.27 11.76
N VAL A 871 -37.27 -16.10 10.63
CA VAL A 871 -36.95 -14.80 10.03
C VAL A 871 -38.12 -14.28 9.18
N GLY A 872 -38.98 -15.18 8.70
CA GLY A 872 -40.10 -14.88 7.81
C GLY A 872 -39.70 -14.98 6.34
N ALA A 873 -40.43 -14.35 5.43
CA ALA A 873 -40.14 -14.38 3.99
C ALA A 873 -39.72 -13.00 3.41
N PRO A 874 -38.70 -12.32 3.97
CA PRO A 874 -38.23 -11.05 3.41
C PRO A 874 -37.56 -11.28 2.05
N ARG A 875 -37.71 -10.32 1.13
CA ARG A 875 -36.99 -10.32 -0.16
C ARG A 875 -35.50 -10.05 0.01
N TRP A 876 -35.14 -9.15 0.93
CA TRP A 876 -33.77 -8.78 1.27
C TRP A 876 -33.57 -8.80 2.78
N VAL A 877 -32.54 -9.50 3.27
CA VAL A 877 -32.25 -9.58 4.70
C VAL A 877 -30.76 -9.74 4.97
N GLU A 878 -30.27 -9.09 6.02
CA GLU A 878 -28.91 -9.31 6.55
C GLU A 878 -28.92 -10.50 7.53
N THR A 879 -27.91 -11.36 7.44
CA THR A 879 -27.77 -12.53 8.31
C THR A 879 -26.38 -12.61 8.94
N SER A 880 -26.35 -13.14 10.17
CA SER A 880 -25.12 -13.53 10.87
C SER A 880 -24.88 -15.04 10.86
N ALA A 881 -25.69 -15.79 10.12
CA ALA A 881 -25.56 -17.25 10.02
C ALA A 881 -24.24 -17.63 9.33
N GLN A 882 -23.57 -18.66 9.84
CA GLN A 882 -22.29 -19.12 9.31
C GLN A 882 -22.45 -19.91 8.00
N HIS A 883 -23.57 -20.63 7.89
CA HIS A 883 -23.95 -21.38 6.70
C HIS A 883 -25.29 -20.84 6.19
N VAL A 884 -25.37 -20.51 4.90
CA VAL A 884 -26.56 -19.88 4.30
C VAL A 884 -26.96 -20.69 3.08
N PHE A 885 -28.05 -21.45 3.19
CA PHE A 885 -28.51 -22.47 2.24
C PHE A 885 -27.49 -23.58 1.94
N GLU A 886 -26.48 -23.75 2.80
CA GLU A 886 -25.45 -24.77 2.68
C GLU A 886 -25.54 -25.74 3.86
N ASN A 887 -25.22 -27.00 3.61
CA ASN A 887 -25.14 -27.99 4.69
C ASN A 887 -23.97 -27.64 5.61
N PRO A 888 -24.19 -27.58 6.93
CA PRO A 888 -23.10 -27.43 7.89
C PRO A 888 -22.19 -28.68 7.85
N PRO A 889 -20.92 -28.56 8.26
CA PRO A 889 -19.95 -29.65 8.13
C PRO A 889 -20.30 -30.85 9.02
N ASN A 890 -20.41 -32.06 8.45
CA ASN A 890 -20.79 -33.29 9.19
C ASN A 890 -19.99 -33.56 10.49
N GLN A 891 -18.77 -33.03 10.62
CA GLN A 891 -17.97 -33.11 11.84
C GLN A 891 -17.15 -31.82 12.04
N VAL A 892 -16.93 -31.42 13.30
CA VAL A 892 -16.10 -30.26 13.67
C VAL A 892 -15.03 -30.66 14.69
N LYS A 893 -13.80 -30.13 14.53
CA LYS A 893 -12.73 -30.25 15.54
C LYS A 893 -12.80 -29.06 16.49
N THR A 894 -12.97 -29.32 17.78
CA THR A 894 -13.13 -28.30 18.83
C THR A 894 -12.35 -28.69 20.08
N LYS A 895 -11.92 -27.69 20.86
CA LYS A 895 -11.24 -27.89 22.16
C LYS A 895 -12.24 -28.09 23.32
N SER A 896 -13.52 -27.77 23.13
CA SER A 896 -14.61 -28.02 24.07
C SER A 896 -15.37 -29.31 23.72
N GLU A 897 -16.08 -29.89 24.69
CA GLU A 897 -16.93 -31.09 24.54
C GLU A 897 -18.15 -30.91 23.60
N GLY A 898 -18.39 -29.69 23.12
CA GLY A 898 -19.40 -29.40 22.11
C GLY A 898 -19.19 -28.07 21.39
N ALA A 899 -19.84 -27.91 20.23
CA ALA A 899 -19.86 -26.69 19.42
C ALA A 899 -21.19 -26.56 18.66
N THR A 900 -21.57 -25.34 18.29
CA THR A 900 -22.72 -25.09 17.39
C THR A 900 -22.28 -24.38 16.10
N ARG A 901 -23.07 -24.54 15.03
CA ARG A 901 -22.95 -23.78 13.77
C ARG A 901 -24.32 -23.23 13.40
N SER A 902 -24.41 -21.91 13.23
CA SER A 902 -25.67 -21.27 12.82
C SER A 902 -25.89 -21.45 11.32
N VAL A 903 -27.11 -21.86 10.96
CA VAL A 903 -27.56 -22.14 9.60
C VAL A 903 -28.79 -21.29 9.31
N LEU A 904 -28.79 -20.57 8.19
CA LEU A 904 -29.97 -19.95 7.63
C LEU A 904 -30.40 -20.75 6.41
N SER A 905 -31.58 -21.37 6.46
CA SER A 905 -32.15 -22.13 5.34
C SER A 905 -33.67 -22.05 5.35
N ASN A 906 -34.32 -22.64 4.36
CA ASN A 906 -35.73 -23.02 4.46
C ASN A 906 -35.78 -24.53 4.68
N PRO A 907 -35.94 -25.06 5.91
CA PRO A 907 -36.03 -26.51 6.12
C PRO A 907 -37.40 -27.08 5.72
N LEU A 908 -38.37 -26.24 5.35
CA LEU A 908 -39.75 -26.62 5.10
C LEU A 908 -40.07 -26.73 3.60
N GLU A 909 -39.05 -26.72 2.71
CA GLU A 909 -39.18 -26.58 1.24
C GLU A 909 -40.07 -27.63 0.56
N ASP A 910 -40.26 -28.77 1.23
CA ASP A 910 -41.07 -29.86 0.71
C ASP A 910 -42.55 -29.75 1.11
N SER A 911 -42.88 -28.97 2.14
CA SER A 911 -44.25 -28.88 2.69
C SER A 911 -44.82 -27.46 2.61
N PRO A 912 -45.56 -27.12 1.53
CA PRO A 912 -46.27 -25.84 1.42
C PRO A 912 -47.12 -25.50 2.64
N PHE A 913 -47.75 -26.51 3.24
CA PHE A 913 -48.55 -26.35 4.45
C PHE A 913 -47.70 -25.84 5.62
N GLU A 914 -46.54 -26.46 5.86
CA GLU A 914 -45.63 -26.04 6.94
C GLU A 914 -45.00 -24.68 6.68
N MET A 915 -44.68 -24.37 5.41
CA MET A 915 -44.21 -23.03 5.03
C MET A 915 -45.20 -21.93 5.42
N LEU A 916 -46.49 -22.17 5.18
CA LEU A 916 -47.53 -21.21 5.54
C LEU A 916 -47.82 -21.20 7.04
N ALA A 917 -47.72 -22.36 7.72
CA ALA A 917 -47.93 -22.45 9.16
C ALA A 917 -46.93 -21.60 9.95
N VAL A 918 -45.66 -21.52 9.54
CA VAL A 918 -44.65 -20.71 10.23
C VAL A 918 -44.80 -19.20 10.03
N LEU A 919 -45.59 -18.76 9.04
CA LEU A 919 -45.83 -17.35 8.74
C LEU A 919 -47.08 -16.77 9.42
N GLY A 920 -47.83 -17.60 10.16
CA GLY A 920 -49.10 -17.21 10.79
C GLY A 920 -50.28 -17.17 9.80
N GLU A 921 -51.51 -17.04 10.33
CA GLU A 921 -52.74 -17.18 9.53
C GLU A 921 -53.12 -15.91 8.74
N ASN A 922 -52.68 -14.71 9.14
CA ASN A 922 -53.15 -13.43 8.56
C ASN A 922 -52.02 -12.39 8.32
N GLY A 923 -50.86 -12.81 7.80
CA GLY A 923 -49.69 -11.94 7.60
C GLY A 923 -49.39 -11.58 6.14
N PRO A 924 -48.87 -10.37 5.84
CA PRO A 924 -48.55 -9.94 4.46
C PRO A 924 -47.48 -10.82 3.79
N GLN A 925 -46.57 -11.42 4.58
CA GLN A 925 -45.59 -12.37 4.08
C GLN A 925 -46.21 -13.71 3.66
N ARG A 926 -47.30 -14.14 4.33
CA ARG A 926 -48.06 -15.34 3.95
C ARG A 926 -48.69 -15.15 2.56
N GLU A 927 -49.40 -14.03 2.37
CA GLU A 927 -50.00 -13.67 1.08
C GLU A 927 -48.93 -13.53 -0.02
N GLN A 928 -47.77 -12.97 0.29
CA GLN A 928 -46.65 -12.87 -0.63
C GLN A 928 -46.18 -14.24 -1.13
N VAL A 929 -45.95 -15.20 -0.22
CA VAL A 929 -45.55 -16.57 -0.57
C VAL A 929 -46.62 -17.26 -1.41
N ILE A 930 -47.90 -17.16 -1.01
CA ILE A 930 -49.03 -17.72 -1.78
C ILE A 930 -49.06 -17.13 -3.19
N ARG A 931 -48.97 -15.81 -3.32
CA ARG A 931 -49.00 -15.11 -4.62
C ARG A 931 -47.81 -15.50 -5.50
N ALA A 932 -46.61 -15.61 -4.92
CA ALA A 932 -45.40 -15.96 -5.64
C ALA A 932 -45.53 -17.37 -6.26
N HIS A 933 -45.89 -18.37 -5.46
CA HIS A 933 -46.07 -19.74 -5.94
C HIS A 933 -47.27 -19.88 -6.88
N ALA A 934 -48.44 -19.32 -6.54
CA ALA A 934 -49.62 -19.43 -7.38
C ALA A 934 -49.42 -18.81 -8.77
N ARG A 935 -48.67 -17.70 -8.89
CA ARG A 935 -48.40 -17.06 -10.19
C ARG A 935 -47.31 -17.74 -11.00
N PHE A 936 -46.21 -18.13 -10.37
CA PHE A 936 -44.97 -18.45 -11.09
C PHE A 936 -44.57 -19.93 -11.04
N ASP A 937 -45.12 -20.75 -10.14
CA ASP A 937 -44.82 -22.18 -10.15
C ASP A 937 -45.31 -22.83 -11.46
N SER A 938 -44.52 -23.79 -11.94
CA SER A 938 -44.83 -24.57 -13.15
C SER A 938 -46.22 -25.22 -13.07
N PRO A 939 -46.97 -25.33 -14.19
CA PRO A 939 -48.18 -26.17 -14.29
C PRO A 939 -47.96 -27.63 -13.85
N GLU A 940 -46.71 -28.09 -13.88
CA GLU A 940 -46.30 -29.44 -13.47
C GLU A 940 -45.98 -29.55 -11.97
N SER A 941 -46.00 -28.43 -11.22
CA SER A 941 -45.67 -28.41 -9.79
C SER A 941 -46.64 -29.31 -8.99
N PRO A 942 -46.15 -30.29 -8.22
CA PRO A 942 -47.00 -31.18 -7.41
C PRO A 942 -47.82 -30.47 -6.33
N SER A 943 -47.42 -29.24 -5.99
CA SER A 943 -48.06 -28.39 -5.00
C SER A 943 -48.99 -27.34 -5.61
N LEU A 944 -49.17 -27.34 -6.93
CA LEU A 944 -49.93 -26.28 -7.61
C LEU A 944 -51.38 -26.19 -7.12
N PHE A 945 -52.07 -27.33 -6.96
CA PHE A 945 -53.44 -27.32 -6.45
C PHE A 945 -53.52 -26.73 -5.04
N PHE A 946 -52.54 -27.04 -4.18
CA PHE A 946 -52.45 -26.43 -2.86
C PHE A 946 -52.31 -24.91 -2.98
N TRP A 947 -51.35 -24.41 -3.77
CA TRP A 947 -51.16 -22.97 -3.92
C TRP A 947 -52.35 -22.26 -4.54
N LEU A 948 -53.00 -22.85 -5.55
CA LEU A 948 -54.21 -22.29 -6.16
C LEU A 948 -55.37 -22.23 -5.16
N SER A 949 -55.59 -23.30 -4.38
CA SER A 949 -56.64 -23.32 -3.34
C SER A 949 -56.40 -22.29 -2.24
N GLN A 950 -55.15 -22.06 -1.83
CA GLN A 950 -54.82 -20.98 -0.89
C GLN A 950 -55.03 -19.61 -1.53
N ALA A 951 -54.68 -19.47 -2.81
CA ALA A 951 -54.83 -18.23 -3.56
C ALA A 951 -56.29 -17.84 -3.82
N GLU A 952 -57.26 -18.78 -3.77
CA GLU A 952 -58.71 -18.47 -3.87
C GLU A 952 -59.16 -17.43 -2.84
N THR A 953 -58.49 -17.38 -1.69
CA THR A 953 -58.79 -16.41 -0.62
C THR A 953 -58.25 -15.00 -0.89
N LEU A 954 -57.41 -14.82 -1.92
CA LEU A 954 -56.78 -13.55 -2.25
C LEU A 954 -57.69 -12.69 -3.15
N PRO A 955 -57.71 -11.35 -2.96
CA PRO A 955 -58.54 -10.46 -3.77
C PRO A 955 -58.12 -10.43 -5.26
N ASP A 956 -56.85 -10.72 -5.57
CA ASP A 956 -56.28 -10.73 -6.91
C ASP A 956 -56.28 -12.12 -7.58
N PHE A 957 -57.07 -13.08 -7.07
CA PHE A 957 -57.08 -14.46 -7.57
C PHE A 957 -57.41 -14.58 -9.07
N SER A 958 -58.39 -13.81 -9.56
CA SER A 958 -58.76 -13.82 -10.99
C SER A 958 -57.60 -13.36 -11.90
N ASP A 959 -56.83 -12.37 -11.45
CA ASP A 959 -55.65 -11.89 -12.17
C ASP A 959 -54.54 -12.96 -12.19
N ILE A 960 -54.37 -13.71 -11.09
CA ILE A 960 -53.43 -14.84 -11.02
C ILE A 960 -53.78 -15.88 -12.09
N LEU A 961 -55.04 -16.32 -12.16
CA LEU A 961 -55.47 -17.31 -13.15
C LEU A 961 -55.29 -16.82 -14.59
N THR A 962 -55.60 -15.54 -14.84
CA THR A 962 -55.43 -14.91 -16.16
C THR A 962 -53.97 -14.88 -16.58
N GLN A 963 -53.06 -14.50 -15.67
CA GLN A 963 -51.62 -14.48 -15.93
C GLN A 963 -51.05 -15.89 -16.17
N ARG A 964 -51.54 -16.89 -15.43
CA ARG A 964 -51.16 -18.28 -15.65
C ARG A 964 -51.56 -18.77 -17.03
N LEU A 965 -52.80 -18.54 -17.46
CA LEU A 965 -53.26 -18.96 -18.79
C LEU A 965 -52.59 -18.20 -19.92
N ALA A 966 -52.23 -16.93 -19.71
CA ALA A 966 -51.45 -16.18 -20.68
C ALA A 966 -50.06 -16.80 -20.88
N ALA A 967 -49.45 -17.34 -19.83
CA ALA A 967 -48.15 -18.01 -19.88
C ALA A 967 -48.23 -19.47 -20.35
N HIS A 968 -49.25 -20.19 -19.91
CA HIS A 968 -49.47 -21.60 -20.16
C HIS A 968 -50.93 -21.81 -20.60
N PRO A 969 -51.24 -21.59 -21.90
CA PRO A 969 -52.61 -21.68 -22.40
C PRO A 969 -53.29 -23.03 -22.15
N ASN A 970 -52.51 -24.11 -22.04
CA ASN A 970 -52.96 -25.47 -21.77
C ASN A 970 -52.73 -25.91 -20.30
N ASP A 971 -52.64 -24.98 -19.34
CA ASP A 971 -52.59 -25.28 -17.90
C ASP A 971 -53.89 -25.95 -17.46
N VAL A 972 -53.89 -27.28 -17.46
CA VAL A 972 -55.07 -28.11 -17.17
C VAL A 972 -55.63 -27.86 -15.77
N ALA A 973 -54.79 -27.55 -14.78
CA ALA A 973 -55.25 -27.29 -13.41
C ALA A 973 -56.11 -26.02 -13.38
N VAL A 974 -55.65 -24.94 -14.03
CA VAL A 974 -56.40 -23.68 -14.12
C VAL A 974 -57.63 -23.83 -15.02
N LEU A 975 -57.52 -24.52 -16.16
CA LEU A 975 -58.66 -24.73 -17.07
C LEU A 975 -59.79 -25.52 -16.40
N ARG A 976 -59.45 -26.54 -15.60
CA ARG A 976 -60.42 -27.28 -14.77
C ARG A 976 -61.04 -26.37 -13.72
N LEU A 977 -60.21 -25.62 -12.99
CA LEU A 977 -60.66 -24.74 -11.91
C LEU A 977 -61.65 -23.68 -12.40
N LEU A 978 -61.36 -23.05 -13.54
CA LEU A 978 -62.26 -22.07 -14.17
C LEU A 978 -63.62 -22.66 -14.50
N TYR A 979 -63.67 -23.90 -15.01
CA TYR A 979 -64.95 -24.55 -15.33
C TYR A 979 -65.68 -25.02 -14.06
N ASP A 980 -64.97 -25.68 -13.14
CA ASP A 980 -65.55 -26.33 -11.96
C ASP A 980 -66.10 -25.31 -10.95
N LYS A 981 -65.53 -24.10 -10.90
CA LYS A 981 -65.95 -23.01 -9.99
C LYS A 981 -66.90 -21.99 -10.63
N ALA A 982 -67.08 -22.03 -11.94
CA ALA A 982 -67.96 -21.09 -12.64
C ALA A 982 -69.42 -21.38 -12.35
N GLU A 983 -70.23 -20.32 -12.29
CA GLU A 983 -71.68 -20.41 -12.22
C GLU A 983 -72.25 -21.10 -13.48
N PRO A 984 -73.41 -21.80 -13.42
CA PRO A 984 -73.95 -22.55 -14.56
C PRO A 984 -74.06 -21.74 -15.86
N ALA A 985 -74.35 -20.44 -15.77
CA ALA A 985 -74.42 -19.55 -16.93
C ALA A 985 -73.04 -19.26 -17.57
N GLU A 986 -71.98 -19.23 -16.76
CA GLU A 986 -70.60 -19.01 -17.20
C GLU A 986 -69.95 -20.29 -17.69
N GLN A 987 -70.28 -21.44 -17.09
CA GLN A 987 -69.83 -22.76 -17.54
C GLN A 987 -70.13 -23.01 -19.01
N VAL A 988 -71.29 -22.56 -19.51
CA VAL A 988 -71.64 -22.67 -20.94
C VAL A 988 -70.64 -21.93 -21.82
N LYS A 989 -70.24 -20.72 -21.43
CA LYS A 989 -69.27 -19.90 -22.18
C LYS A 989 -67.86 -20.53 -22.12
N ILE A 990 -67.43 -20.93 -20.93
CA ILE A 990 -66.13 -21.56 -20.71
C ILE A 990 -66.03 -22.87 -21.49
N LYS A 991 -67.07 -23.70 -21.46
CA LYS A 991 -67.16 -24.95 -22.23
C LYS A 991 -67.01 -24.70 -23.72
N GLN A 992 -67.75 -23.74 -24.28
CA GLN A 992 -67.64 -23.39 -25.70
C GLN A 992 -66.23 -22.92 -26.07
N GLN A 993 -65.62 -22.07 -25.23
CA GLN A 993 -64.27 -21.57 -25.44
C GLN A 993 -63.22 -22.68 -25.38
N GLN A 994 -63.25 -23.53 -24.35
CA GLN A 994 -62.30 -24.62 -24.18
C GLN A 994 -62.44 -25.70 -25.27
N LEU A 995 -63.68 -26.03 -25.70
CA LEU A 995 -63.89 -26.94 -26.83
C LEU A 995 -63.38 -26.36 -28.15
N LYS A 996 -63.53 -25.04 -28.37
CA LYS A 996 -62.95 -24.37 -29.53
C LYS A 996 -61.43 -24.46 -29.54
N GLN A 997 -60.79 -24.17 -28.40
CA GLN A 997 -59.33 -24.27 -28.26
C GLN A 997 -58.86 -25.72 -28.48
N ALA A 998 -59.58 -26.71 -27.94
CA ALA A 998 -59.25 -28.11 -28.16
C ALA A 998 -59.38 -28.55 -29.63
N ALA A 999 -60.31 -27.97 -30.39
CA ALA A 999 -60.42 -28.20 -31.83
C ALA A 999 -59.28 -27.53 -32.62
N GLU A 1000 -58.80 -26.36 -32.17
CA GLU A 1000 -57.65 -25.64 -32.74
C GLU A 1000 -56.31 -26.34 -32.43
N HIS A 1001 -56.26 -27.15 -31.37
CA HIS A 1001 -55.06 -27.88 -30.92
C HIS A 1001 -55.27 -29.41 -30.88
N PRO A 1002 -55.48 -30.08 -32.04
CA PRO A 1002 -55.81 -31.52 -32.09
C PRO A 1002 -54.65 -32.43 -31.67
N GLN A 1003 -53.41 -31.94 -31.66
CA GLN A 1003 -52.20 -32.69 -31.30
C GLN A 1003 -51.75 -32.44 -29.85
N ASP A 1004 -52.45 -31.60 -29.09
CA ASP A 1004 -52.12 -31.32 -27.69
C ASP A 1004 -52.95 -32.22 -26.76
N PRO A 1005 -52.32 -33.17 -26.05
CA PRO A 1005 -53.04 -34.12 -25.19
C PRO A 1005 -53.77 -33.44 -24.02
N ASN A 1006 -53.28 -32.30 -23.52
CA ASN A 1006 -53.93 -31.57 -22.42
C ASN A 1006 -55.25 -30.94 -22.89
N TRP A 1007 -55.26 -30.36 -24.08
CA TRP A 1007 -56.48 -29.85 -24.69
C TRP A 1007 -57.48 -30.98 -25.04
N GLN A 1008 -56.99 -32.12 -25.53
CA GLN A 1008 -57.86 -33.28 -25.78
C GLN A 1008 -58.44 -33.87 -24.48
N TYR A 1009 -57.66 -33.88 -23.40
CA TYR A 1009 -58.14 -34.23 -22.07
C TYR A 1009 -59.26 -33.29 -21.60
N ILE A 1010 -59.09 -31.97 -21.74
CA ILE A 1010 -60.12 -30.99 -21.38
C ILE A 1010 -61.40 -31.20 -22.20
N ALA A 1011 -61.30 -31.43 -23.50
CA ALA A 1011 -62.46 -31.71 -24.35
C ALA A 1011 -63.21 -32.98 -23.92
N ALA A 1012 -62.49 -34.06 -23.62
CA ALA A 1012 -63.10 -35.29 -23.12
C ALA A 1012 -63.77 -35.09 -21.75
N ARG A 1013 -63.15 -34.33 -20.84
CA ARG A 1013 -63.71 -34.00 -19.52
C ARG A 1013 -65.02 -33.22 -19.61
N LEU A 1014 -65.19 -32.38 -20.63
CA LEU A 1014 -66.40 -31.57 -20.83
C LEU A 1014 -67.58 -32.36 -21.45
N MET A 1015 -67.39 -33.63 -21.83
CA MET A 1015 -68.48 -34.52 -22.25
C MET A 1015 -69.40 -34.87 -21.06
N PRO A 1016 -70.68 -35.23 -21.31
CA PRO A 1016 -71.55 -35.79 -20.28
C PRO A 1016 -70.92 -37.04 -19.64
N HIS A 1017 -71.06 -37.19 -18.33
CA HIS A 1017 -70.57 -38.37 -17.63
C HIS A 1017 -71.30 -39.62 -18.10
N GLY A 1018 -70.53 -40.66 -18.47
CA GLY A 1018 -71.08 -41.92 -18.94
C GLY A 1018 -70.07 -42.74 -19.76
N PRO A 1019 -70.51 -43.90 -20.30
CA PRO A 1019 -69.64 -44.82 -21.03
C PRO A 1019 -68.92 -44.18 -22.23
N GLU A 1020 -69.56 -43.27 -22.96
CA GLU A 1020 -68.96 -42.59 -24.11
C GLU A 1020 -67.75 -41.71 -23.72
N GLN A 1021 -67.83 -41.06 -22.56
CA GLN A 1021 -66.70 -40.28 -22.02
C GLN A 1021 -65.56 -41.21 -21.56
N ASP A 1022 -65.90 -42.33 -20.91
CA ASP A 1022 -64.92 -43.33 -20.48
C ASP A 1022 -64.14 -43.90 -21.68
N GLU A 1023 -64.86 -44.30 -22.74
CA GLU A 1023 -64.29 -44.79 -24.00
C GLU A 1023 -63.40 -43.74 -24.67
N ARG A 1024 -63.82 -42.46 -24.63
CA ARG A 1024 -63.03 -41.35 -25.16
C ARG A 1024 -61.70 -41.21 -24.40
N PHE A 1025 -61.70 -41.27 -23.07
CA PHE A 1025 -60.47 -41.17 -22.29
C PHE A 1025 -59.50 -42.34 -22.57
N ILE A 1026 -60.02 -43.57 -22.68
CA ILE A 1026 -59.21 -44.74 -23.02
C ILE A 1026 -58.59 -44.59 -24.42
N ALA A 1027 -59.38 -44.20 -25.41
CA ALA A 1027 -58.89 -44.00 -26.78
C ALA A 1027 -57.86 -42.87 -26.90
N LEU A 1028 -57.98 -41.82 -26.09
CA LEU A 1028 -56.99 -40.74 -26.03
C LEU A 1028 -55.70 -41.21 -25.36
N LEU A 1029 -55.79 -42.03 -24.30
CA LEU A 1029 -54.60 -42.56 -23.64
C LEU A 1029 -53.78 -43.47 -24.56
N ASP A 1030 -54.42 -44.25 -25.43
CA ASP A 1030 -53.72 -45.06 -26.43
C ASP A 1030 -52.86 -44.21 -27.39
N GLN A 1031 -53.28 -42.96 -27.65
CA GLN A 1031 -52.52 -42.01 -28.48
C GLN A 1031 -51.40 -41.32 -27.71
N TRP A 1032 -51.61 -41.03 -26.42
CA TRP A 1032 -50.65 -40.33 -25.55
C TRP A 1032 -50.44 -41.09 -24.23
N PRO A 1033 -49.74 -42.24 -24.25
CA PRO A 1033 -49.63 -43.15 -23.10
C PRO A 1033 -48.88 -42.53 -21.91
N ASP A 1034 -48.08 -41.50 -22.16
CA ASP A 1034 -47.28 -40.82 -21.13
C ASP A 1034 -47.99 -39.59 -20.51
N ASN A 1035 -49.19 -39.19 -20.98
CA ASN A 1035 -49.85 -37.99 -20.46
C ASN A 1035 -50.43 -38.26 -19.06
N PRO A 1036 -50.05 -37.48 -18.03
CA PRO A 1036 -50.45 -37.76 -16.65
C PRO A 1036 -51.95 -37.54 -16.40
N TRP A 1037 -52.59 -36.56 -17.05
CA TRP A 1037 -54.02 -36.29 -16.86
C TRP A 1037 -54.89 -37.40 -17.46
N LEU A 1038 -54.53 -37.90 -18.65
CA LEU A 1038 -55.21 -39.05 -19.28
C LEU A 1038 -54.99 -40.33 -18.47
N ASN A 1039 -53.76 -40.60 -18.02
CA ASN A 1039 -53.47 -41.73 -17.13
C ASN A 1039 -54.31 -41.68 -15.85
N ASN A 1040 -54.41 -40.52 -15.21
CA ASN A 1040 -55.23 -40.34 -14.01
C ASN A 1040 -56.72 -40.55 -14.28
N ALA A 1041 -57.27 -40.05 -15.39
CA ALA A 1041 -58.67 -40.27 -15.76
C ALA A 1041 -58.97 -41.76 -16.00
N VAL A 1042 -58.13 -42.45 -16.78
CA VAL A 1042 -58.29 -43.89 -17.05
C VAL A 1042 -58.09 -44.73 -15.78
N ALA A 1043 -57.16 -44.34 -14.91
CA ALA A 1043 -56.97 -44.97 -13.62
C ALA A 1043 -58.24 -44.85 -12.75
N TYR A 1044 -58.88 -43.68 -12.72
CA TYR A 1044 -60.14 -43.47 -12.03
C TYR A 1044 -61.28 -44.34 -12.59
N ILE A 1045 -61.38 -44.47 -13.92
CA ILE A 1045 -62.37 -45.36 -14.57
C ILE A 1045 -62.22 -46.81 -14.10
N PHE A 1046 -61.00 -47.36 -14.15
CA PHE A 1046 -60.76 -48.74 -13.70
C PHE A 1046 -60.93 -48.92 -12.19
N ALA A 1047 -60.60 -47.90 -11.40
CA ALA A 1047 -60.85 -47.92 -9.96
C ALA A 1047 -62.36 -47.97 -9.67
N ARG A 1048 -63.18 -47.15 -10.36
CA ARG A 1048 -64.64 -47.23 -10.25
C ARG A 1048 -65.17 -48.61 -10.64
N GLN A 1049 -64.63 -49.24 -11.67
CA GLN A 1049 -65.01 -50.62 -12.07
C GLN A 1049 -64.52 -51.72 -11.10
N GLY A 1050 -63.74 -51.39 -10.07
CA GLY A 1050 -63.17 -52.36 -9.13
C GLY A 1050 -61.96 -53.12 -9.66
N ASN A 1051 -61.36 -52.69 -10.78
CA ASN A 1051 -60.16 -53.28 -11.34
C ASN A 1051 -58.90 -52.60 -10.79
N TRP A 1052 -58.54 -52.94 -9.56
CA TRP A 1052 -57.47 -52.28 -8.80
C TRP A 1052 -56.11 -52.37 -9.47
N GLN A 1053 -55.77 -53.55 -10.03
CA GLN A 1053 -54.46 -53.77 -10.64
C GLN A 1053 -54.25 -52.87 -11.87
N LYS A 1054 -55.26 -52.75 -12.75
CA LYS A 1054 -55.20 -51.82 -13.89
C LYS A 1054 -55.16 -50.36 -13.44
N ALA A 1055 -56.00 -49.99 -12.47
CA ALA A 1055 -55.99 -48.63 -11.92
C ALA A 1055 -54.61 -48.24 -11.36
N LEU A 1056 -53.99 -49.14 -10.58
CA LEU A 1056 -52.66 -48.94 -10.01
C LEU A 1056 -51.58 -48.77 -11.09
N SER A 1057 -51.62 -49.51 -12.20
CA SER A 1057 -50.63 -49.33 -13.28
C SER A 1057 -50.72 -47.96 -13.94
N TYR A 1058 -51.92 -47.43 -14.14
CA TYR A 1058 -52.11 -46.11 -14.75
C TYR A 1058 -51.79 -44.97 -13.77
N TYR A 1059 -52.15 -45.09 -12.49
CA TYR A 1059 -51.69 -44.11 -11.49
C TYR A 1059 -50.15 -44.12 -11.35
N GLN A 1060 -49.51 -45.30 -11.43
CA GLN A 1060 -48.05 -45.38 -11.43
C GLN A 1060 -47.43 -44.65 -12.63
N ALA A 1061 -48.01 -44.77 -13.82
CA ALA A 1061 -47.59 -44.02 -15.00
C ALA A 1061 -47.77 -42.50 -14.80
N CYS A 1062 -48.84 -42.06 -14.14
CA CYS A 1062 -49.03 -40.67 -13.73
C CYS A 1062 -47.92 -40.17 -12.78
N LEU A 1063 -47.46 -41.00 -11.84
CA LEU A 1063 -46.39 -40.61 -10.90
C LEU A 1063 -45.00 -40.49 -11.54
N GLN A 1064 -44.76 -41.18 -12.67
CA GLN A 1064 -43.46 -41.15 -13.35
C GLN A 1064 -43.16 -39.82 -14.06
N LYS A 1065 -44.15 -38.95 -14.24
CA LYS A 1065 -44.00 -37.64 -14.88
C LYS A 1065 -44.34 -36.52 -13.88
N PRO A 1066 -43.54 -35.44 -13.81
CA PRO A 1066 -43.91 -34.24 -13.05
C PRO A 1066 -45.30 -33.74 -13.48
N CYS A 1067 -46.23 -33.64 -12.54
CA CYS A 1067 -47.55 -33.06 -12.80
C CYS A 1067 -48.22 -32.62 -11.51
N ALA A 1068 -49.19 -31.71 -11.63
CA ALA A 1068 -49.99 -31.24 -10.49
C ALA A 1068 -50.78 -32.35 -9.77
N LEU A 1069 -51.02 -33.49 -10.42
CA LEU A 1069 -51.77 -34.62 -9.86
C LEU A 1069 -50.93 -35.58 -9.01
N GLN A 1070 -49.59 -35.49 -9.00
CA GLN A 1070 -48.74 -36.49 -8.35
C GLN A 1070 -49.10 -36.71 -6.87
N SER A 1071 -49.39 -35.62 -6.14
CA SER A 1071 -49.75 -35.73 -4.72
C SER A 1071 -51.09 -36.45 -4.51
N GLU A 1072 -52.11 -36.16 -5.32
CA GLU A 1072 -53.43 -36.78 -5.26
C GLU A 1072 -53.39 -38.24 -5.73
N ALA A 1073 -52.71 -38.52 -6.84
CA ALA A 1073 -52.53 -39.86 -7.37
C ALA A 1073 -51.86 -40.79 -6.35
N ALA A 1074 -50.82 -40.32 -5.65
CA ALA A 1074 -50.17 -41.10 -4.60
C ALA A 1074 -51.11 -41.45 -3.43
N VAL A 1075 -51.99 -40.52 -3.03
CA VAL A 1075 -53.01 -40.77 -1.99
C VAL A 1075 -54.01 -41.83 -2.46
N VAL A 1076 -54.50 -41.72 -3.70
CA VAL A 1076 -55.46 -42.71 -4.25
C VAL A 1076 -54.79 -44.08 -4.42
N MET A 1077 -53.56 -44.15 -4.90
CA MET A 1077 -52.80 -45.40 -4.99
C MET A 1077 -52.63 -46.06 -3.62
N ALA A 1078 -52.37 -45.30 -2.56
CA ALA A 1078 -52.28 -45.85 -1.21
C ALA A 1078 -53.60 -46.50 -0.78
N ARG A 1079 -54.76 -45.89 -1.08
CA ARG A 1079 -56.10 -46.47 -0.84
C ARG A 1079 -56.28 -47.77 -1.60
N LEU A 1080 -55.96 -47.79 -2.89
CA LEU A 1080 -56.14 -48.96 -3.74
C LEU A 1080 -55.21 -50.11 -3.32
N ARG A 1081 -53.95 -49.83 -2.95
CA ARG A 1081 -53.04 -50.85 -2.39
C ARG A 1081 -53.58 -51.44 -1.09
N ARG A 1082 -54.10 -50.60 -0.19
CA ARG A 1082 -54.74 -51.04 1.07
C ARG A 1082 -55.98 -51.90 0.81
N ALA A 1083 -56.78 -51.57 -0.20
CA ALA A 1083 -57.97 -52.34 -0.56
C ALA A 1083 -57.63 -53.69 -1.22
N ASP A 1084 -56.54 -53.76 -2.00
CA ASP A 1084 -56.11 -54.98 -2.70
C ASP A 1084 -55.31 -55.94 -1.79
N ALA A 1085 -54.60 -55.41 -0.78
CA ALA A 1085 -53.71 -56.18 0.09
C ALA A 1085 -54.40 -57.26 0.94
N ASN A 1086 -55.74 -57.26 1.07
CA ASN A 1086 -56.52 -58.24 1.83
C ASN A 1086 -55.96 -58.53 3.25
N GLY A 1087 -55.42 -57.51 3.92
CA GLY A 1087 -54.84 -57.63 5.27
C GLY A 1087 -53.31 -57.83 5.33
N ALA A 1088 -52.61 -57.89 4.19
CA ALA A 1088 -51.15 -57.86 4.14
C ALA A 1088 -50.59 -56.44 4.40
N GLU A 1089 -49.32 -56.35 4.81
CA GLU A 1089 -48.62 -55.09 5.03
C GLU A 1089 -48.39 -54.34 3.70
N VAL A 1090 -48.73 -53.05 3.66
CA VAL A 1090 -48.62 -52.19 2.47
C VAL A 1090 -47.40 -51.29 2.58
N GLN A 1091 -46.60 -51.21 1.52
CA GLN A 1091 -45.47 -50.28 1.42
C GLN A 1091 -45.91 -48.92 0.87
N TYR A 1092 -45.43 -47.86 1.54
CA TYR A 1092 -45.76 -46.47 1.21
C TYR A 1092 -44.55 -45.61 0.81
N ASN A 1093 -43.32 -46.11 0.96
CA ASN A 1093 -42.10 -45.29 0.81
C ASN A 1093 -41.97 -44.66 -0.57
N ASP A 1094 -42.39 -45.38 -1.61
CA ASP A 1094 -42.42 -44.88 -2.98
C ASP A 1094 -43.53 -43.83 -3.21
N LEU A 1095 -44.60 -43.84 -2.41
CA LEU A 1095 -45.72 -42.91 -2.53
C LEU A 1095 -45.56 -41.65 -1.66
N THR A 1096 -45.00 -41.78 -0.45
CA THR A 1096 -44.77 -40.64 0.46
C THR A 1096 -43.72 -39.67 -0.06
N PHE A 1097 -42.82 -40.13 -0.95
CA PHE A 1097 -41.93 -39.26 -1.71
C PHE A 1097 -42.69 -38.27 -2.61
N HIS A 1098 -43.84 -38.67 -3.16
CA HIS A 1098 -44.63 -37.84 -4.08
C HIS A 1098 -45.75 -37.05 -3.38
N SER A 1099 -46.04 -37.32 -2.11
CA SER A 1099 -47.16 -36.69 -1.40
C SER A 1099 -46.91 -36.53 0.09
N ASN A 1100 -46.59 -35.30 0.48
CA ASN A 1100 -46.52 -34.92 1.90
C ASN A 1100 -47.88 -35.00 2.59
N ASN A 1101 -48.98 -34.84 1.85
CA ASN A 1101 -50.32 -35.08 2.38
C ASN A 1101 -50.50 -36.55 2.79
N LEU A 1102 -50.08 -37.51 1.92
CA LEU A 1102 -50.10 -38.92 2.27
C LEU A 1102 -49.22 -39.22 3.50
N LYS A 1103 -48.01 -38.65 3.55
CA LYS A 1103 -47.10 -38.80 4.69
C LYS A 1103 -47.77 -38.34 5.99
N MET A 1104 -48.40 -37.16 5.98
CA MET A 1104 -49.14 -36.63 7.13
C MET A 1104 -50.29 -37.55 7.57
N ILE A 1105 -51.09 -38.05 6.62
CA ILE A 1105 -52.20 -38.98 6.89
C ILE A 1105 -51.69 -40.27 7.57
N LEU A 1106 -50.59 -40.85 7.07
CA LEU A 1106 -49.97 -42.05 7.65
C LEU A 1106 -49.32 -41.79 9.02
N GLU A 1107 -48.80 -40.59 9.24
CA GLU A 1107 -48.27 -40.16 10.55
C GLU A 1107 -49.38 -40.01 11.60
N MET A 1108 -50.60 -39.64 11.21
CA MET A 1108 -51.78 -39.65 12.10
C MET A 1108 -52.19 -41.07 12.48
N GLU A 1109 -52.14 -42.04 11.55
CA GLU A 1109 -52.41 -43.45 11.83
C GLU A 1109 -51.34 -44.12 12.72
N SER A 1110 -50.07 -43.78 12.52
CA SER A 1110 -48.95 -44.34 13.29
C SER A 1110 -48.72 -43.65 14.64
N GLY A 1111 -49.06 -42.37 14.76
CA GLY A 1111 -48.98 -41.56 15.98
C GLY A 1111 -47.60 -40.99 16.30
N ASN A 1112 -46.71 -40.87 15.31
CA ASN A 1112 -45.34 -40.37 15.54
C ASN A 1112 -45.27 -38.84 15.67
N ARG A 1113 -46.13 -38.11 14.95
CA ARG A 1113 -46.06 -36.63 14.85
C ARG A 1113 -47.02 -35.88 15.76
N PHE A 1114 -48.20 -36.44 16.02
CA PHE A 1114 -49.31 -35.75 16.67
C PHE A 1114 -49.47 -36.08 18.18
N GLN A 1115 -48.43 -36.64 18.79
CA GLN A 1115 -48.45 -36.99 20.22
C GLN A 1115 -48.74 -35.76 21.09
N GLY A 1116 -49.65 -35.92 22.05
CA GLY A 1116 -50.07 -34.83 22.93
C GLY A 1116 -51.10 -33.85 22.33
N THR A 1117 -51.53 -34.06 21.08
CA THR A 1117 -52.63 -33.30 20.45
C THR A 1117 -53.90 -34.14 20.36
N PRO A 1118 -55.11 -33.53 20.26
CA PRO A 1118 -56.36 -34.25 20.06
C PRO A 1118 -56.35 -35.20 18.85
N MET A 1119 -55.59 -34.88 17.80
CA MET A 1119 -55.44 -35.70 16.60
C MET A 1119 -54.75 -37.06 16.85
N SER A 1120 -54.08 -37.24 18.00
CA SER A 1120 -53.55 -38.56 18.39
C SER A 1120 -54.64 -39.62 18.60
N MET A 1121 -55.92 -39.20 18.73
CA MET A 1121 -57.06 -40.10 18.82
C MET A 1121 -57.10 -41.12 17.68
N PHE A 1122 -56.79 -40.67 16.47
CA PHE A 1122 -56.85 -41.49 15.27
C PHE A 1122 -55.87 -42.66 15.26
N GLN A 1123 -54.72 -42.53 15.92
CA GLN A 1123 -53.81 -43.64 16.16
C GLN A 1123 -54.50 -44.75 16.99
N PHE A 1124 -55.14 -44.39 18.08
CA PHE A 1124 -55.83 -45.33 18.98
C PHE A 1124 -57.11 -45.89 18.34
N LEU A 1125 -57.85 -45.04 17.62
CA LEU A 1125 -59.05 -45.42 16.88
C LEU A 1125 -58.74 -46.47 15.82
N SER A 1126 -57.61 -46.34 15.11
CA SER A 1126 -57.18 -47.33 14.11
C SER A 1126 -56.95 -48.73 14.70
N LYS A 1127 -56.54 -48.80 15.97
CA LYS A 1127 -56.24 -50.03 16.73
C LYS A 1127 -57.43 -50.59 17.50
N GLY A 1128 -58.59 -49.93 17.46
CA GLY A 1128 -59.77 -50.32 18.26
C GLY A 1128 -59.65 -49.99 19.75
N GLN A 1129 -58.73 -49.12 20.14
CA GLN A 1129 -58.47 -48.72 21.51
C GLN A 1129 -59.35 -47.51 21.90
N LEU A 1130 -60.67 -47.76 22.01
CA LEU A 1130 -61.68 -46.70 22.12
C LEU A 1130 -61.56 -45.84 23.38
N GLU A 1131 -61.18 -46.41 24.52
CA GLU A 1131 -61.02 -45.65 25.76
C GLU A 1131 -59.87 -44.63 25.65
N GLN A 1132 -58.72 -45.08 25.14
CA GLN A 1132 -57.58 -44.19 24.90
C GLN A 1132 -57.91 -43.13 23.84
N ALA A 1133 -58.57 -43.54 22.76
CA ALA A 1133 -59.05 -42.62 21.71
C ALA A 1133 -59.94 -41.51 22.31
N TYR A 1134 -60.92 -41.86 23.16
CA TYR A 1134 -61.80 -40.89 23.80
C TYR A 1134 -61.03 -39.89 24.67
N GLN A 1135 -60.10 -40.38 25.51
CA GLN A 1135 -59.34 -39.54 26.42
C GLN A 1135 -58.44 -38.55 25.69
N VAL A 1136 -57.66 -39.02 24.70
CA VAL A 1136 -56.73 -38.12 23.99
C VAL A 1136 -57.44 -37.20 23.02
N GLY A 1137 -58.59 -37.61 22.45
CA GLY A 1137 -59.38 -36.85 21.50
C GLY A 1137 -60.20 -35.70 22.09
N GLY A 1138 -60.08 -35.43 23.40
CA GLY A 1138 -60.75 -34.33 24.08
C GLY A 1138 -61.95 -34.75 24.95
N GLY A 1139 -62.28 -36.04 25.03
CA GLY A 1139 -63.35 -36.59 25.87
C GLY A 1139 -64.69 -35.89 25.65
N GLU A 1140 -65.22 -35.25 26.69
CA GLU A 1140 -66.47 -34.48 26.62
C GLU A 1140 -66.39 -33.25 25.70
N ASN A 1141 -65.19 -32.73 25.41
CA ASN A 1141 -64.99 -31.56 24.55
C ASN A 1141 -64.44 -31.93 23.17
N MET A 1142 -64.58 -33.20 22.77
CA MET A 1142 -64.15 -33.68 21.47
C MET A 1142 -64.79 -32.87 20.34
N GLU A 1143 -63.99 -32.50 19.35
CA GLU A 1143 -64.50 -31.74 18.20
C GLU A 1143 -65.59 -32.52 17.45
N PRO A 1144 -66.57 -31.83 16.85
CA PRO A 1144 -67.77 -32.48 16.34
C PRO A 1144 -67.52 -33.57 15.29
N PHE A 1145 -66.59 -33.34 14.35
CA PHE A 1145 -66.20 -34.35 13.34
C PHE A 1145 -65.57 -35.61 13.95
N MET A 1146 -64.65 -35.41 14.91
CA MET A 1146 -64.00 -36.50 15.63
C MET A 1146 -65.00 -37.30 16.46
N LEU A 1147 -65.96 -36.60 17.08
CA LEU A 1147 -67.05 -37.21 17.83
C LEU A 1147 -67.93 -38.09 16.92
N ASP A 1148 -68.27 -37.64 15.72
CA ASP A 1148 -69.12 -38.39 14.80
C ASP A 1148 -68.47 -39.74 14.40
N LEU A 1149 -67.17 -39.72 14.07
CA LEU A 1149 -66.41 -40.95 13.75
C LEU A 1149 -66.23 -41.86 14.96
N PHE A 1150 -65.95 -41.28 16.13
CA PHE A 1150 -65.81 -42.03 17.37
C PHE A 1150 -67.14 -42.70 17.78
N ALA A 1151 -68.25 -41.95 17.76
CA ALA A 1151 -69.58 -42.44 18.10
C ALA A 1151 -70.06 -43.54 17.15
N ALA A 1152 -69.72 -43.43 15.86
CA ALA A 1152 -70.01 -44.43 14.84
C ALA A 1152 -69.16 -45.72 14.97
N SER A 1153 -68.17 -45.76 15.85
CA SER A 1153 -67.23 -46.89 15.96
C SER A 1153 -67.80 -48.13 16.65
N SER A 1154 -67.37 -49.31 16.19
CA SER A 1154 -67.76 -50.61 16.76
C SER A 1154 -67.29 -50.73 18.21
N GLY A 1155 -68.23 -50.65 19.16
CA GLY A 1155 -67.95 -50.69 20.59
C GLY A 1155 -67.95 -49.33 21.29
N ALA A 1156 -68.33 -48.24 20.59
CA ALA A 1156 -68.46 -46.92 21.19
C ALA A 1156 -69.56 -46.87 22.27
N PRO A 1157 -69.34 -46.17 23.41
CA PRO A 1157 -70.32 -46.06 24.48
C PRO A 1157 -71.63 -45.39 24.02
N GLN A 1158 -72.77 -45.83 24.56
CA GLN A 1158 -74.08 -45.25 24.23
C GLN A 1158 -74.13 -43.72 24.45
N ALA A 1159 -73.48 -43.22 25.49
CA ALA A 1159 -73.41 -41.78 25.78
C ALA A 1159 -72.79 -40.96 24.63
N ALA A 1160 -71.74 -41.49 23.98
CA ALA A 1160 -71.12 -40.82 22.83
C ALA A 1160 -72.05 -40.86 21.59
N GLN A 1161 -72.76 -41.96 21.40
CA GLN A 1161 -73.76 -42.12 20.32
C GLN A 1161 -74.93 -41.14 20.49
N ASP A 1162 -75.47 -41.05 21.71
CA ASP A 1162 -76.58 -40.14 22.02
C ASP A 1162 -76.16 -38.68 21.84
N LYS A 1163 -74.93 -38.33 22.24
CA LYS A 1163 -74.37 -36.99 22.07
C LYS A 1163 -74.17 -36.61 20.61
N ALA A 1164 -73.64 -37.50 19.78
CA ALA A 1164 -73.52 -37.28 18.34
C ALA A 1164 -74.90 -37.08 17.69
N LEU A 1165 -75.88 -37.92 18.03
CA LEU A 1165 -77.25 -37.86 17.49
C LEU A 1165 -78.14 -36.75 18.08
N ALA A 1166 -77.66 -36.00 19.08
CA ALA A 1166 -78.38 -34.86 19.67
C ALA A 1166 -78.08 -33.53 18.96
N ARG A 1167 -77.04 -33.49 18.13
CA ARG A 1167 -76.65 -32.30 17.38
C ARG A 1167 -77.67 -31.98 16.28
N PRO A 1168 -78.00 -30.70 16.05
CA PRO A 1168 -78.84 -30.31 14.92
C PRO A 1168 -78.22 -30.69 13.58
N VAL A 1169 -78.94 -31.43 12.74
CA VAL A 1169 -78.43 -31.92 11.44
C VAL A 1169 -78.02 -30.77 10.51
N ALA A 1170 -78.71 -29.62 10.60
CA ALA A 1170 -78.39 -28.43 9.82
C ALA A 1170 -77.02 -27.81 10.16
N GLU A 1171 -76.51 -28.03 11.37
CA GLU A 1171 -75.20 -27.53 11.83
C GLU A 1171 -74.05 -28.49 11.48
N ILE A 1172 -74.35 -29.63 10.84
CA ILE A 1172 -73.33 -30.51 10.30
C ILE A 1172 -72.88 -29.94 8.96
N GLU A 1173 -71.65 -29.43 8.93
CA GLU A 1173 -70.99 -28.89 7.74
C GLU A 1173 -70.13 -29.95 7.03
N GLU A 1174 -69.68 -30.97 7.75
CA GLU A 1174 -68.83 -32.04 7.22
C GLU A 1174 -69.67 -33.20 6.68
N GLY A 1175 -69.86 -33.24 5.36
CA GLY A 1175 -70.68 -34.26 4.70
C GLY A 1175 -70.17 -35.69 4.85
N ARG A 1176 -68.86 -35.90 5.07
CA ARG A 1176 -68.24 -37.23 5.11
C ARG A 1176 -68.67 -38.10 6.29
N THR A 1177 -69.18 -37.53 7.38
CA THR A 1177 -69.65 -38.30 8.55
C THR A 1177 -71.14 -38.62 8.50
N LEU A 1178 -71.91 -37.94 7.65
CA LEU A 1178 -73.37 -38.12 7.52
C LEU A 1178 -73.79 -39.55 7.16
N PRO A 1179 -73.10 -40.28 6.26
CA PRO A 1179 -73.36 -41.71 6.03
C PRO A 1179 -73.36 -42.55 7.32
N TYR A 1180 -72.40 -42.26 8.21
CA TYR A 1180 -72.22 -42.99 9.46
C TYR A 1180 -73.24 -42.58 10.50
N LEU A 1181 -73.59 -41.29 10.57
CA LEU A 1181 -74.65 -40.79 11.45
C LEU A 1181 -76.03 -41.32 11.02
N ALA A 1182 -76.31 -41.43 9.72
CA ALA A 1182 -77.52 -42.06 9.20
C ALA A 1182 -77.61 -43.53 9.61
N ALA A 1183 -76.51 -44.29 9.45
CA ALA A 1183 -76.43 -45.68 9.91
C ALA A 1183 -76.58 -45.81 11.43
N LEU A 1184 -75.98 -44.90 12.20
CA LEU A 1184 -76.06 -44.86 13.66
C LEU A 1184 -77.47 -44.52 14.14
N ALA A 1185 -78.15 -43.57 13.49
CA ALA A 1185 -79.53 -43.19 13.78
C ALA A 1185 -80.49 -44.38 13.55
N ALA A 1186 -80.38 -45.03 12.39
CA ALA A 1186 -81.19 -46.21 12.05
C ALA A 1186 -80.99 -47.35 13.08
N ARG A 1187 -79.75 -47.61 13.49
CA ARG A 1187 -79.44 -48.64 14.50
C ARG A 1187 -79.97 -48.30 15.91
N ASN A 1188 -80.09 -47.02 16.25
CA ASN A 1188 -80.64 -46.54 17.51
C ASN A 1188 -82.16 -46.26 17.44
N GLY A 1189 -82.85 -46.67 16.36
CA GLY A 1189 -84.30 -46.49 16.20
C GLY A 1189 -84.74 -45.04 15.95
N LYS A 1190 -83.82 -44.15 15.54
CA LYS A 1190 -84.12 -42.78 15.11
C LYS A 1190 -84.27 -42.71 13.58
N ASP A 1191 -84.93 -41.68 13.07
CA ASP A 1191 -85.10 -41.44 11.63
C ASP A 1191 -83.76 -41.09 10.96
N PRO A 1192 -83.26 -41.90 10.00
CA PRO A 1192 -82.01 -41.63 9.30
C PRO A 1192 -82.15 -40.62 8.15
N GLU A 1193 -83.36 -40.33 7.66
CA GLU A 1193 -83.58 -39.54 6.45
C GLU A 1193 -83.04 -38.09 6.52
N PRO A 1194 -83.13 -37.35 7.65
CA PRO A 1194 -82.56 -36.00 7.74
C PRO A 1194 -81.05 -35.95 7.45
N TYR A 1195 -80.30 -36.98 7.84
CA TYR A 1195 -78.86 -37.06 7.61
C TYR A 1195 -78.55 -37.37 6.15
N LEU A 1196 -79.35 -38.23 5.50
CA LEU A 1196 -79.21 -38.56 4.08
C LEU A 1196 -79.58 -37.35 3.19
N GLN A 1197 -80.64 -36.61 3.53
CA GLN A 1197 -80.99 -35.39 2.83
C GLN A 1197 -79.90 -34.33 2.96
N ARG A 1198 -79.35 -34.14 4.17
CA ARG A 1198 -78.23 -33.20 4.39
C ARG A 1198 -76.98 -33.60 3.60
N LEU A 1199 -76.72 -34.90 3.44
CA LEU A 1199 -75.63 -35.40 2.60
C LEU A 1199 -75.83 -35.00 1.13
N GLN A 1200 -77.06 -35.05 0.63
CA GLN A 1200 -77.41 -34.59 -0.71
C GLN A 1200 -77.31 -33.06 -0.84
N ASP A 1201 -77.74 -32.31 0.18
CA ASP A 1201 -77.68 -30.85 0.18
C ASP A 1201 -76.24 -30.31 0.20
N LEU A 1202 -75.31 -31.02 0.83
CA LEU A 1202 -73.89 -30.67 0.92
C LEU A 1202 -73.07 -31.16 -0.28
N ALA A 1203 -73.68 -31.89 -1.21
CA ALA A 1203 -73.00 -32.40 -2.41
C ALA A 1203 -72.51 -31.25 -3.29
N ALA A 1204 -71.23 -31.27 -3.67
CA ALA A 1204 -70.63 -30.23 -4.52
C ALA A 1204 -71.20 -30.22 -5.95
N LYS A 1205 -71.81 -31.32 -6.41
CA LYS A 1205 -72.51 -31.43 -7.70
C LYS A 1205 -73.81 -32.22 -7.57
N PRO A 1206 -74.90 -31.78 -8.22
CA PRO A 1206 -76.13 -32.57 -8.32
C PRO A 1206 -75.84 -33.94 -8.96
N GLY A 1207 -76.22 -35.05 -8.32
CA GLY A 1207 -76.07 -36.40 -8.85
C GLY A 1207 -74.86 -37.23 -8.36
N GLU A 1208 -73.82 -36.63 -7.78
CA GLU A 1208 -72.69 -37.41 -7.22
C GLU A 1208 -73.10 -38.10 -5.89
N SER A 1209 -73.62 -37.33 -4.93
CA SER A 1209 -74.01 -37.85 -3.60
C SER A 1209 -75.38 -38.55 -3.55
N ASP A 1210 -76.19 -38.41 -4.59
CA ASP A 1210 -77.50 -39.06 -4.70
C ASP A 1210 -77.34 -40.59 -4.69
N ASN A 1211 -76.31 -41.11 -5.37
CA ASN A 1211 -76.04 -42.55 -5.42
C ASN A 1211 -75.62 -43.10 -4.04
N LEU A 1212 -74.78 -42.38 -3.29
CA LEU A 1212 -74.34 -42.82 -1.97
C LEU A 1212 -75.50 -42.81 -0.96
N ALA A 1213 -76.29 -41.74 -0.93
CA ALA A 1213 -77.47 -41.64 -0.09
C ALA A 1213 -78.49 -42.74 -0.43
N ASP A 1214 -78.72 -43.00 -1.72
CA ASP A 1214 -79.61 -44.06 -2.21
C ASP A 1214 -79.14 -45.46 -1.79
N VAL A 1215 -77.84 -45.76 -1.93
CA VAL A 1215 -77.27 -47.04 -1.52
C VAL A 1215 -77.46 -47.27 -0.01
N ILE A 1216 -77.27 -46.24 0.82
CA ILE A 1216 -77.46 -46.34 2.27
C ILE A 1216 -78.96 -46.48 2.60
N ARG A 1217 -79.83 -45.71 1.95
CA ARG A 1217 -81.29 -45.79 2.11
C ARG A 1217 -81.80 -47.20 1.82
N GLN A 1218 -81.31 -47.80 0.75
CA GLN A 1218 -81.66 -49.17 0.36
C GLN A 1218 -81.06 -50.22 1.29
N ALA A 1219 -79.82 -50.02 1.75
CA ALA A 1219 -79.23 -50.90 2.76
C ALA A 1219 -80.08 -50.93 4.04
N ILE A 1220 -80.54 -49.77 4.51
CA ILE A 1220 -81.44 -49.67 5.69
C ILE A 1220 -82.78 -50.37 5.41
N ALA A 1221 -83.39 -50.13 4.24
CA ALA A 1221 -84.69 -50.71 3.88
C ALA A 1221 -84.65 -52.23 3.67
N ALA A 1222 -83.55 -52.78 3.16
CA ALA A 1222 -83.40 -54.21 2.86
C ALA A 1222 -83.30 -55.10 4.11
N GLY A 1223 -82.90 -54.53 5.26
CA GLY A 1223 -82.81 -55.24 6.55
C GLY A 1223 -81.67 -56.27 6.64
N LYS A 1224 -80.93 -56.53 5.56
CA LYS A 1224 -79.73 -57.40 5.48
C LYS A 1224 -78.92 -57.10 4.21
N PRO A 1225 -77.61 -57.41 4.17
CA PRO A 1225 -76.81 -57.35 2.94
C PRO A 1225 -77.35 -58.31 1.86
N SER A 1226 -77.42 -57.86 0.60
CA SER A 1226 -77.94 -58.63 -0.56
C SER A 1226 -77.05 -58.48 -1.81
N ASP A 1227 -77.25 -59.34 -2.80
CA ASP A 1227 -76.53 -59.27 -4.09
C ASP A 1227 -76.89 -57.98 -4.89
N ASP A 1228 -78.13 -57.47 -4.77
CA ASP A 1228 -78.54 -56.19 -5.37
C ASP A 1228 -77.72 -55.01 -4.83
N LEU A 1229 -77.39 -55.04 -3.52
CA LEU A 1229 -76.53 -54.05 -2.90
C LEU A 1229 -75.09 -54.12 -3.45
N ALA A 1230 -74.61 -55.31 -3.82
CA ALA A 1230 -73.28 -55.49 -4.40
C ALA A 1230 -73.16 -54.85 -5.79
N GLU A 1231 -74.19 -54.93 -6.63
CA GLU A 1231 -74.22 -54.26 -7.95
C GLU A 1231 -74.28 -52.74 -7.79
N ARG A 1232 -75.06 -52.23 -6.83
CA ARG A 1232 -75.16 -50.79 -6.59
C ARG A 1232 -73.91 -50.20 -5.96
N LEU A 1233 -73.19 -50.95 -5.12
CA LEU A 1233 -71.88 -50.54 -4.63
C LEU A 1233 -70.87 -50.33 -5.77
N GLN A 1234 -71.04 -51.00 -6.92
CA GLN A 1234 -70.17 -50.82 -8.09
C GLN A 1234 -70.43 -49.51 -8.86
N THR A 1235 -71.58 -48.86 -8.64
CA THR A 1235 -71.87 -47.55 -9.25
C THR A 1235 -71.19 -46.40 -8.51
N LEU A 1236 -70.84 -46.60 -7.24
CA LEU A 1236 -70.11 -45.63 -6.42
C LEU A 1236 -68.63 -45.58 -6.77
N ASP A 1237 -68.03 -44.40 -6.60
CA ASP A 1237 -66.58 -44.25 -6.69
C ASP A 1237 -65.86 -44.97 -5.52
N PRO A 1238 -64.53 -45.13 -5.56
CA PRO A 1238 -63.81 -45.86 -4.52
C PRO A 1238 -63.97 -45.30 -3.09
N ILE A 1239 -64.06 -43.98 -2.90
CA ILE A 1239 -64.18 -43.39 -1.57
C ILE A 1239 -65.63 -43.55 -1.08
N GLU A 1240 -66.61 -43.22 -1.91
CA GLU A 1240 -68.04 -43.39 -1.61
C GLU A 1240 -68.40 -44.84 -1.35
N ARG A 1241 -67.84 -45.77 -2.14
CA ARG A 1241 -67.95 -47.22 -1.90
C ARG A 1241 -67.39 -47.59 -0.54
N GLY A 1242 -66.23 -47.05 -0.16
CA GLY A 1242 -65.66 -47.22 1.17
C GLY A 1242 -66.59 -46.73 2.27
N MET A 1243 -67.18 -45.54 2.11
CA MET A 1243 -68.11 -44.94 3.09
C MET A 1243 -69.40 -45.75 3.20
N ALA A 1244 -69.99 -46.16 2.08
CA ALA A 1244 -71.16 -47.02 2.03
C ALA A 1244 -70.87 -48.36 2.73
N LEU A 1245 -69.76 -49.02 2.42
CA LEU A 1245 -69.37 -50.27 3.06
C LEU A 1245 -69.14 -50.12 4.57
N ALA A 1246 -68.55 -49.01 5.01
CA ALA A 1246 -68.37 -48.70 6.43
C ALA A 1246 -69.73 -48.48 7.14
N ALA A 1247 -70.65 -47.72 6.53
CA ALA A 1247 -72.01 -47.52 7.05
C ALA A 1247 -72.81 -48.84 7.10
N ILE A 1248 -72.73 -49.67 6.05
CA ILE A 1248 -73.35 -51.01 6.02
C ILE A 1248 -72.75 -51.92 7.09
N ALA A 1249 -71.44 -51.86 7.32
CA ALA A 1249 -70.77 -52.61 8.39
C ALA A 1249 -71.25 -52.19 9.79
N MET A 1250 -71.66 -50.93 9.97
CA MET A 1250 -72.27 -50.46 11.22
C MET A 1250 -73.71 -50.95 11.42
N LEU A 1251 -74.49 -51.00 10.34
CA LEU A 1251 -75.87 -51.51 10.35
C LEU A 1251 -75.90 -53.03 10.62
N TYR A 1252 -74.96 -53.77 10.02
CA TYR A 1252 -74.95 -55.25 10.02
C TYR A 1252 -73.58 -55.84 10.41
N PRO A 1253 -73.05 -55.56 11.62
CA PRO A 1253 -71.67 -55.88 11.99
C PRO A 1253 -71.34 -57.38 11.96
N ASP A 1254 -72.32 -58.24 12.24
CA ASP A 1254 -72.15 -59.69 12.29
C ASP A 1254 -72.57 -60.42 11.00
N GLN A 1255 -73.19 -59.72 10.04
CA GLN A 1255 -73.72 -60.31 8.80
C GLN A 1255 -72.93 -59.92 7.55
N LEU A 1256 -72.07 -58.90 7.64
CA LEU A 1256 -71.26 -58.45 6.51
C LEU A 1256 -70.02 -59.34 6.31
N ALA A 1257 -69.78 -59.78 5.07
CA ALA A 1257 -68.61 -60.58 4.72
C ALA A 1257 -67.29 -59.84 5.03
N GLU A 1258 -66.28 -60.56 5.56
CA GLU A 1258 -65.00 -59.96 5.95
C GLU A 1258 -64.30 -59.22 4.79
N LYS A 1259 -64.45 -59.71 3.56
CA LYS A 1259 -63.93 -59.04 2.35
C LYS A 1259 -64.46 -57.61 2.20
N TRP A 1260 -65.73 -57.35 2.51
CA TRP A 1260 -66.34 -56.02 2.43
C TRP A 1260 -65.85 -55.11 3.56
N LYS A 1261 -65.65 -55.67 4.76
CA LYS A 1261 -65.04 -54.94 5.89
C LYS A 1261 -63.59 -54.56 5.60
N GLN A 1262 -62.81 -55.47 5.02
CA GLN A 1262 -61.44 -55.19 4.57
C GLN A 1262 -61.39 -54.11 3.50
N GLN A 1263 -62.30 -54.16 2.53
CA GLN A 1263 -62.41 -53.15 1.48
C GLN A 1263 -62.78 -51.77 2.06
N ALA A 1264 -63.71 -51.70 3.02
CA ALA A 1264 -64.03 -50.46 3.75
C ALA A 1264 -62.81 -49.90 4.50
N ARG A 1265 -62.05 -50.77 5.19
CA ARG A 1265 -60.82 -50.38 5.90
C ARG A 1265 -59.70 -49.93 4.96
N GLY A 1266 -59.66 -50.48 3.74
CA GLY A 1266 -58.62 -50.22 2.77
C GLY A 1266 -58.84 -48.94 1.96
N LEU A 1267 -60.06 -48.73 1.47
CA LEU A 1267 -60.42 -47.58 0.64
C LEU A 1267 -60.41 -46.25 1.43
N LEU A 1268 -60.58 -46.31 2.75
CA LEU A 1268 -60.61 -45.15 3.65
C LEU A 1268 -59.44 -45.15 4.63
N PHE A 1269 -58.89 -43.97 4.89
CA PHE A 1269 -57.94 -43.74 5.98
C PHE A 1269 -58.67 -43.64 7.33
N VAL A 1270 -57.95 -43.80 8.44
CA VAL A 1270 -58.58 -43.77 9.77
C VAL A 1270 -59.34 -42.46 10.04
N MET A 1271 -58.88 -41.35 9.47
CA MET A 1271 -59.50 -40.03 9.62
C MET A 1271 -60.86 -39.94 8.94
N GLU A 1272 -61.26 -40.95 8.15
CA GLU A 1272 -62.42 -40.87 7.26
C GLU A 1272 -63.47 -41.95 7.57
N ARG A 1273 -63.19 -42.82 8.54
CA ARG A 1273 -64.08 -43.92 8.90
C ARG A 1273 -64.11 -44.19 10.40
N PRO A 1274 -65.24 -44.71 10.91
CA PRO A 1274 -65.26 -45.31 12.23
C PRO A 1274 -64.36 -46.55 12.32
N TYR A 1275 -64.07 -46.98 13.56
CA TYR A 1275 -63.49 -48.30 13.79
C TYR A 1275 -64.50 -49.40 13.45
N ILE A 1276 -64.11 -50.29 12.54
CA ILE A 1276 -64.90 -51.44 12.11
C ILE A 1276 -64.22 -52.69 12.68
N LYS A 1277 -64.95 -53.50 13.44
CA LYS A 1277 -64.45 -54.73 14.08
C LYS A 1277 -64.38 -55.93 13.14
#